data_AF-A0A818VD19-F1
#
_entry.id   AF-A0A818VD19-F1
#
_cell.length_a   1.000
_cell.length_b   1.000
_cell.length_c   1.000
_cell.angle_alpha   90.00
_cell.angle_beta   90.00
_cell.angle_gamma   90.00
#
_symmetry.space_group_name_H-M   'P 1'
#
loop_
_entity.id
_entity.type
_entity.pdbx_description
1 polymer ?
#
loop_
_entity_poly.entity_id
_entity_poly.type
_entity_poly.pdbx_seq_one_letter_code
_entity_poly.pdbx_strand_id
1 'polypeptide(L)'
;MDYYKAISETDMTMIIVPTPSDPQTGFFSNDYVLSAIKEIGEVIKSRNKYHQVVVTSTVMPGSMNGIIRDTLESSSGRKVGCHDNEIGLAYNPEFIALGQVIRDMLNPDFILIGESDKRMGDALEALYLKIVTKRPLPFHRMNFINAEITKISVNTYVTTKITYANMLGELCENLPGADVDIVTAAVGSDFRVGNKYLKGALAYGGPCFPRDNRAFAVLAKSVFTNALLAEATDQLNNYQIDRLFKICEQISELSFGDFPQLRPKVGILGLSYKPDTPVVECSPACALANKLIGNFNVCAYDPLAMPSASTICDRRVQLVNSIDILLYEQNIDILIIATASNSWKNIKFNRKGKKTLYVVDCWRLLNKEEVEKNNLSTRIILLGNGDSKMELKQLKRLHKKCTMDIIEHSINGSSQRRTLVAGGAGFIGSHLARRLLEDGHYVICADWKKNEYFQEDEFCNEFLHMDLRVLDNCLLATKDCDWVFNFAADMGGMGYIQSNNSVILFNNTMISFNMLEAARQHGVQRFFYASSACVYPEHIQNEENITALKEEQAWPAKPQDAYGLEKLLSEEIALHYAKDFKTMQTRIARFHNIYGPQGQWKGVSANLTYMDDTSLRISVIGLGKLGSPMIAVFASKGYHVIGLDVNKEFVDALERGEAPVSEPQLQELIIQYKANIEVTICYEKAISETDMTMIIVPTPSDPKTGSFSNDYVLSAIKAIGEVIKSCNKYHQVVVTSTVMPGSMDGIIRDTLESSSGRKVGCQDNEIGLAYNPEFIALGQVIRDMLNPDFILIGESDKRIGDALEALYLKTVAKRPLPFHRMNFVNAEVTKISINTYVTTKITYANMLSELCENLPGADADIVSAAVGSDSRVGNKYLKGALAYGGPCFPRDNRAFAALAKSVFANALLAEATDQLNNYQIERLLRICEQIAEFSFGDVPQIKLKVGILGLSYKPDTPVVECSVACALANKLICNFDVFAYDSLAMPSATQICDKRVQMVNSVDKLLYEQNIDILIIATASNSWKRNGNSKMELKQLKRLDKKCTMEIIGHHINGSCQRRILVAGGAGFIGSHLARRLLEDGHYVICADWKKNEYFQEDEFCNEFLHMDLRAFDNCLLATKRCEWVFNLAADMGGMGYIQSNNSVILFNNTMISFNMIEAARQNGVQRYFYASSACVYPEHIQTKENVAALREEQAWPAKPQDSYGLEKLVSEEMAIHYSKDFENMQTRIARFHNIYGPQEINHETLVDDRALIFVVFV
;
A
#
# COMPACT_ATOMS: atom_id res chain seq x y z
N MET A 1 18.83 -16.83 45.28
CA MET A 1 17.63 -16.35 46.01
C MET A 1 17.16 -17.46 46.93
N ASP A 2 16.26 -17.17 47.88
CA ASP A 2 15.53 -18.22 48.58
C ASP A 2 14.35 -18.69 47.71
N TYR A 3 14.57 -19.78 46.96
CA TYR A 3 13.53 -20.38 46.14
C TYR A 3 12.43 -21.03 46.98
N TYR A 4 12.77 -21.56 48.16
CA TYR A 4 11.79 -22.18 49.05
C TYR A 4 10.73 -21.15 49.45
N LYS A 5 11.14 -19.94 49.85
CA LYS A 5 10.21 -18.84 50.13
C LYS A 5 9.36 -18.47 48.90
N ALA A 6 10.00 -18.24 47.74
CA ALA A 6 9.31 -17.79 46.53
C ALA A 6 8.21 -18.76 46.05
N ILE A 7 8.38 -20.07 46.27
CA ILE A 7 7.43 -21.12 45.85
C ILE A 7 6.44 -21.47 46.96
N SER A 8 6.85 -21.41 48.24
CA SER A 8 5.96 -21.72 49.37
C SER A 8 4.92 -20.63 49.66
N GLU A 9 5.22 -19.36 49.32
CA GLU A 9 4.32 -18.21 49.51
C GLU A 9 3.44 -17.88 48.28
N THR A 10 3.54 -18.63 47.18
CA THR A 10 2.79 -18.36 45.93
C THR A 10 1.86 -19.52 45.52
N ASP A 11 0.86 -19.23 44.68
CA ASP A 11 -0.03 -20.25 44.09
C ASP A 11 0.40 -20.68 42.67
N MET A 12 1.30 -19.90 42.04
CA MET A 12 1.84 -20.13 40.70
C MET A 12 3.33 -19.79 40.63
N THR A 13 4.11 -20.57 39.89
CA THR A 13 5.53 -20.32 39.57
C THR A 13 5.77 -20.44 38.08
N MET A 14 6.38 -19.41 37.47
CA MET A 14 6.72 -19.39 36.04
C MET A 14 8.23 -19.60 35.85
N ILE A 15 8.60 -20.54 35.00
CA ILE A 15 9.98 -20.95 34.72
C ILE A 15 10.44 -20.30 33.41
N ILE A 16 11.39 -19.37 33.54
CA ILE A 16 11.98 -18.60 32.44
C ILE A 16 13.50 -18.75 32.51
N VAL A 17 14.03 -19.78 31.86
CA VAL A 17 15.46 -20.17 31.84
C VAL A 17 15.96 -20.45 30.41
N PRO A 18 17.29 -20.40 30.14
CA PRO A 18 17.82 -20.67 28.80
C PRO A 18 17.57 -22.11 28.35
N THR A 19 17.17 -22.27 27.08
CA THR A 19 17.11 -23.57 26.39
C THR A 19 18.01 -23.53 25.14
N PRO A 20 19.34 -23.74 25.30
CA PRO A 20 20.27 -23.70 24.18
C PRO A 20 20.09 -24.93 23.27
N SER A 21 20.32 -24.79 21.97
CA SER A 21 20.46 -25.97 21.11
C SER A 21 21.75 -26.73 21.43
N ASP A 22 21.64 -28.05 21.55
CA ASP A 22 22.78 -28.95 21.50
C ASP A 22 23.48 -28.84 20.13
N PRO A 23 24.80 -28.54 20.08
CA PRO A 23 25.55 -28.46 18.83
C PRO A 23 25.65 -29.78 18.05
N GLN A 24 25.42 -30.94 18.69
CA GLN A 24 25.52 -32.25 18.06
C GLN A 24 24.18 -32.70 17.45
N THR A 25 23.09 -32.64 18.21
CA THR A 25 21.77 -33.11 17.76
C THR A 25 20.85 -32.01 17.22
N GLY A 26 21.09 -30.74 17.56
CA GLY A 26 20.25 -29.59 17.18
C GLY A 26 18.98 -29.41 18.02
N PHE A 27 18.57 -30.40 18.82
CA PHE A 27 17.48 -30.29 19.79
C PHE A 27 17.82 -29.28 20.89
N PHE A 28 16.81 -28.73 21.57
CA PHE A 28 17.05 -27.89 22.75
C PHE A 28 17.43 -28.74 23.96
N SER A 29 18.47 -28.33 24.70
CA SER A 29 18.72 -28.83 26.06
C SER A 29 17.60 -28.34 26.99
N ASN A 30 17.06 -29.27 27.76
CA ASN A 30 16.10 -29.01 28.82
C ASN A 30 16.79 -28.88 30.20
N ASP A 31 18.12 -28.97 30.31
CA ASP A 31 18.82 -29.16 31.59
C ASP A 31 18.51 -28.07 32.64
N TYR A 32 18.49 -26.80 32.21
CA TYR A 32 18.11 -25.68 33.07
C TYR A 32 16.63 -25.75 33.51
N VAL A 33 15.74 -26.19 32.62
CA VAL A 33 14.31 -26.36 32.92
C VAL A 33 14.13 -27.51 33.92
N LEU A 34 14.84 -28.62 33.74
CA LEU A 34 14.77 -29.79 34.62
C LEU A 34 15.38 -29.52 36.00
N SER A 35 16.44 -28.72 36.11
CA SER A 35 16.96 -28.25 37.40
C SER A 35 15.91 -27.42 38.15
N ALA A 36 15.32 -26.43 37.47
CA ALA A 36 14.28 -25.59 38.06
C ALA A 36 13.03 -26.40 38.46
N ILE A 37 12.57 -27.32 37.61
CA ILE A 37 11.45 -28.24 37.89
C ILE A 37 11.73 -29.10 39.11
N LYS A 38 12.95 -29.65 39.25
CA LYS A 38 13.33 -30.49 40.39
C LYS A 38 13.38 -29.71 41.70
N GLU A 39 13.94 -28.50 41.69
CA GLU A 39 13.93 -27.60 42.84
C GLU A 39 12.50 -27.22 43.24
N ILE A 40 11.65 -26.90 42.26
CA ILE A 40 10.22 -26.60 42.46
C ILE A 40 9.47 -27.80 43.05
N GLY A 41 9.70 -29.01 42.55
CA GLY A 41 9.05 -30.22 43.04
C GLY A 41 9.38 -30.51 44.50
N GLU A 42 10.65 -30.45 44.90
CA GLU A 42 11.06 -30.67 46.30
C GLU A 42 10.48 -29.61 47.26
N VAL A 43 10.18 -28.39 46.82
CA VAL A 43 9.41 -27.42 47.62
C VAL A 43 7.92 -27.78 47.67
N ILE A 44 7.29 -28.13 46.55
CA ILE A 44 5.85 -28.48 46.52
C ILE A 44 5.55 -29.72 47.39
N LYS A 45 6.49 -30.65 47.48
CA LYS A 45 6.47 -31.84 48.35
C LYS A 45 6.20 -31.54 49.84
N SER A 46 6.57 -30.35 50.32
CA SER A 46 6.29 -29.90 51.70
C SER A 46 4.97 -29.11 51.85
N ARG A 47 4.24 -28.87 50.76
CA ARG A 47 2.98 -28.11 50.75
C ARG A 47 1.75 -29.04 50.76
N ASN A 48 0.64 -28.54 51.29
CA ASN A 48 -0.66 -29.23 51.39
C ASN A 48 -1.77 -28.58 50.53
N LYS A 49 -1.41 -27.79 49.51
CA LYS A 49 -2.34 -27.14 48.56
C LYS A 49 -2.00 -27.49 47.12
N TYR A 50 -2.90 -27.19 46.20
CA TYR A 50 -2.61 -27.13 44.77
C TYR A 50 -1.53 -26.07 44.48
N HIS A 51 -0.70 -26.29 43.48
CA HIS A 51 0.26 -25.30 42.97
C HIS A 51 0.32 -25.36 41.45
N GLN A 52 0.60 -24.24 40.80
CA GLN A 52 0.62 -24.11 39.34
C GLN A 52 2.04 -23.89 38.84
N VAL A 53 2.55 -24.80 38.02
CA VAL A 53 3.89 -24.71 37.41
C VAL A 53 3.75 -24.38 35.93
N VAL A 54 4.36 -23.28 35.50
CA VAL A 54 4.28 -22.80 34.11
C VAL A 54 5.68 -22.79 33.51
N VAL A 55 5.88 -23.47 32.39
CA VAL A 55 7.11 -23.35 31.59
C VAL A 55 6.87 -22.33 30.47
N THR A 56 7.68 -21.27 30.40
CA THR A 56 7.61 -20.28 29.30
C THR A 56 8.82 -20.36 28.36
N SER A 57 9.94 -20.92 28.83
CA SER A 57 11.10 -21.31 28.02
C SER A 57 10.69 -22.22 26.86
N THR A 58 11.14 -21.93 25.64
CA THR A 58 10.85 -22.79 24.48
C THR A 58 11.47 -24.16 24.65
N VAL A 59 10.67 -25.23 24.55
CA VAL A 59 11.11 -26.63 24.64
C VAL A 59 10.74 -27.40 23.37
N MET A 60 11.36 -28.56 23.15
CA MET A 60 11.09 -29.41 21.98
C MET A 60 9.76 -30.17 22.15
N PRO A 61 8.93 -30.31 21.09
CA PRO A 61 7.67 -31.07 21.15
C PRO A 61 7.81 -32.45 21.78
N GLY A 62 7.00 -32.71 22.80
CA GLY A 62 7.04 -33.91 23.66
C GLY A 62 7.71 -33.69 25.02
N SER A 63 8.50 -32.62 25.21
CA SER A 63 9.25 -32.36 26.46
C SER A 63 8.32 -32.20 27.66
N MET A 64 7.24 -31.43 27.50
CA MET A 64 6.26 -31.14 28.54
C MET A 64 5.42 -32.34 28.95
N ASN A 65 5.13 -33.24 27.99
CA ASN A 65 4.30 -34.43 28.23
C ASN A 65 5.11 -35.62 28.76
N GLY A 66 6.42 -35.68 28.48
CA GLY A 66 7.38 -36.64 29.04
C GLY A 66 8.25 -36.00 30.13
N ILE A 67 9.56 -35.91 29.88
CA ILE A 67 10.60 -35.68 30.89
C ILE A 67 10.35 -34.50 31.87
N ILE A 68 9.67 -33.43 31.46
CA ILE A 68 9.32 -32.31 32.35
C ILE A 68 8.21 -32.71 33.34
N ARG A 69 7.14 -33.39 32.87
CA ARG A 69 6.13 -33.99 33.76
C ARG A 69 6.78 -35.03 34.66
N ASP A 70 7.55 -35.96 34.09
CA ASP A 70 8.14 -37.08 34.83
C ASP A 70 9.07 -36.59 35.96
N THR A 71 9.84 -35.53 35.70
CA THR A 71 10.71 -34.90 36.71
C THR A 71 9.90 -34.14 37.76
N LEU A 72 8.81 -33.46 37.39
CA LEU A 72 7.95 -32.76 38.34
C LEU A 72 7.20 -33.72 39.26
N GLU A 73 6.63 -34.80 38.71
CA GLU A 73 5.91 -35.81 39.51
C GLU A 73 6.85 -36.57 40.45
N SER A 74 8.02 -37.00 39.97
CA SER A 74 8.98 -37.76 40.77
C SER A 74 9.66 -36.95 41.88
N SER A 75 9.96 -35.66 41.65
CA SER A 75 10.55 -34.79 42.69
C SER A 75 9.52 -34.33 43.73
N SER A 76 8.29 -34.02 43.31
CA SER A 76 7.22 -33.58 44.21
C SER A 76 6.47 -34.69 44.95
N GLY A 77 6.47 -35.93 44.43
CA GLY A 77 5.66 -37.03 44.96
C GLY A 77 4.16 -36.88 44.68
N ARG A 78 3.76 -35.99 43.77
CA ARG A 78 2.36 -35.73 43.37
C ARG A 78 2.19 -35.94 41.88
N LYS A 79 0.94 -36.13 41.43
CA LYS A 79 0.61 -36.18 40.01
C LYS A 79 0.29 -34.80 39.43
N VAL A 80 0.50 -34.64 38.14
CA VAL A 80 -0.05 -33.53 37.35
C VAL A 80 -1.54 -33.77 37.12
N GLY A 81 -2.38 -32.80 37.47
CA GLY A 81 -3.84 -32.94 37.47
C GLY A 81 -4.55 -31.69 38.00
N CYS A 82 -5.81 -31.83 38.43
CA CYS A 82 -6.67 -30.71 38.80
C CYS A 82 -7.16 -30.72 40.26
N HIS A 83 -6.92 -31.77 41.03
CA HIS A 83 -7.33 -31.90 42.44
C HIS A 83 -6.36 -31.19 43.40
N ASP A 84 -6.80 -30.87 44.63
CA ASP A 84 -6.00 -30.04 45.56
C ASP A 84 -4.73 -30.72 46.12
N ASN A 85 -4.63 -32.05 45.97
CA ASN A 85 -3.45 -32.86 46.27
C ASN A 85 -2.54 -33.08 45.04
N GLU A 86 -2.91 -32.59 43.86
CA GLU A 86 -2.16 -32.68 42.60
C GLU A 86 -1.39 -31.37 42.32
N ILE A 87 -0.84 -31.22 41.12
CA ILE A 87 -0.12 -30.03 40.64
C ILE A 87 -0.62 -29.66 39.24
N GLY A 88 -0.88 -28.39 38.97
CA GLY A 88 -1.17 -27.91 37.62
C GLY A 88 0.11 -27.69 36.82
N LEU A 89 0.16 -28.12 35.56
CA LEU A 89 1.31 -27.91 34.67
C LEU A 89 0.86 -27.24 33.38
N ALA A 90 1.54 -26.17 32.98
CA ALA A 90 1.29 -25.49 31.71
C ALA A 90 2.58 -25.21 30.93
N TYR A 91 2.42 -25.14 29.61
CA TYR A 91 3.38 -24.54 28.70
C TYR A 91 2.76 -23.26 28.13
N ASN A 92 3.41 -22.13 28.35
CA ASN A 92 2.90 -20.81 28.00
C ASN A 92 4.05 -19.95 27.44
N PRO A 93 4.46 -20.18 26.18
CA PRO A 93 5.62 -19.53 25.61
C PRO A 93 5.28 -18.13 25.08
N GLU A 94 6.19 -17.19 25.31
CA GLU A 94 6.04 -15.80 24.88
C GLU A 94 6.42 -15.58 23.42
N PHE A 95 5.76 -14.62 22.75
CA PHE A 95 6.00 -14.26 21.34
C PHE A 95 6.71 -12.91 21.15
N ILE A 96 7.24 -12.37 22.25
CA ILE A 96 7.95 -11.09 22.39
C ILE A 96 9.12 -10.91 21.40
N ALA A 97 9.34 -9.67 20.98
CA ALA A 97 10.55 -9.23 20.29
C ALA A 97 11.47 -8.46 21.24
N LEU A 98 12.75 -8.83 21.28
CA LEU A 98 13.75 -8.12 22.08
C LEU A 98 13.80 -6.63 21.68
N GLY A 99 13.85 -5.76 22.69
CA GLY A 99 13.68 -4.30 22.53
C GLY A 99 12.22 -3.79 22.59
N GLN A 100 11.20 -4.65 22.54
CA GLN A 100 9.78 -4.24 22.73
C GLN A 100 9.00 -5.10 23.75
N VAL A 101 9.70 -5.94 24.53
CA VAL A 101 9.15 -6.91 25.49
C VAL A 101 7.92 -6.42 26.28
N ILE A 102 7.98 -5.27 26.95
CA ILE A 102 6.85 -4.75 27.76
C ILE A 102 5.64 -4.43 26.87
N ARG A 103 5.84 -3.83 25.69
CA ARG A 103 4.78 -3.53 24.73
C ARG A 103 4.12 -4.81 24.24
N ASP A 104 4.94 -5.81 23.91
CA ASP A 104 4.51 -7.09 23.33
C ASP A 104 3.77 -7.94 24.36
N MET A 105 4.19 -7.95 25.63
CA MET A 105 3.47 -8.60 26.75
C MET A 105 2.12 -7.94 27.06
N LEU A 106 2.00 -6.62 26.88
CA LEU A 106 0.73 -5.91 27.09
C LEU A 106 -0.21 -6.00 25.86
N ASN A 107 0.34 -6.14 24.65
CA ASN A 107 -0.43 -6.09 23.40
C ASN A 107 -0.09 -7.25 22.41
N PRO A 108 -0.05 -8.52 22.87
CA PRO A 108 0.32 -9.65 22.02
C PRO A 108 -0.70 -9.87 20.90
N ASP A 109 -0.33 -10.61 19.84
CA ASP A 109 -1.30 -10.98 18.80
C ASP A 109 -2.26 -12.08 19.25
N PHE A 110 -1.79 -13.01 20.08
CA PHE A 110 -2.58 -14.03 20.76
C PHE A 110 -1.85 -14.50 22.01
N ILE A 111 -2.55 -15.17 22.92
CA ILE A 111 -1.96 -15.92 24.04
C ILE A 111 -2.03 -17.42 23.74
N LEU A 112 -0.92 -18.13 23.96
CA LEU A 112 -0.82 -19.57 23.79
C LEU A 112 -0.71 -20.27 25.15
N ILE A 113 -1.57 -21.26 25.39
CA ILE A 113 -1.59 -22.08 26.60
C ILE A 113 -1.71 -23.55 26.18
N GLY A 114 -0.62 -24.30 26.35
CA GLY A 114 -0.69 -25.75 26.51
C GLY A 114 -1.03 -26.06 27.97
N GLU A 115 -2.16 -26.72 28.25
CA GLU A 115 -2.61 -27.03 29.61
C GLU A 115 -2.62 -28.53 29.92
N SER A 116 -2.30 -28.91 31.17
CA SER A 116 -2.57 -30.25 31.70
C SER A 116 -4.06 -30.53 31.84
N ASP A 117 -4.81 -29.49 32.21
CA ASP A 117 -6.21 -29.57 32.63
C ASP A 117 -6.84 -28.18 32.63
N LYS A 118 -8.18 -28.16 32.72
CA LYS A 118 -8.97 -26.92 32.62
C LYS A 118 -8.75 -25.95 33.79
N ARG A 119 -8.48 -26.42 35.02
CA ARG A 119 -8.22 -25.56 36.19
C ARG A 119 -6.92 -24.80 36.02
N MET A 120 -5.91 -25.42 35.41
CA MET A 120 -4.66 -24.76 35.04
C MET A 120 -4.88 -23.69 33.94
N GLY A 121 -5.57 -24.04 32.86
CA GLY A 121 -5.83 -23.11 31.76
C GLY A 121 -6.70 -21.91 32.14
N ASP A 122 -7.79 -22.14 32.88
CA ASP A 122 -8.72 -21.08 33.34
C ASP A 122 -8.00 -20.03 34.21
N ALA A 123 -7.04 -20.46 35.02
CA ALA A 123 -6.25 -19.57 35.87
C ALA A 123 -5.25 -18.71 35.08
N LEU A 124 -4.57 -19.28 34.08
CA LEU A 124 -3.67 -18.54 33.20
C LEU A 124 -4.44 -17.53 32.33
N GLU A 125 -5.58 -17.92 31.77
CA GLU A 125 -6.46 -17.03 31.00
C GLU A 125 -6.91 -15.84 31.88
N ALA A 126 -7.38 -16.11 33.11
CA ALA A 126 -7.77 -15.08 34.08
C ALA A 126 -6.60 -14.21 34.59
N LEU A 127 -5.35 -14.69 34.51
CA LEU A 127 -4.15 -13.90 34.79
C LEU A 127 -3.85 -12.94 33.62
N TYR A 128 -3.73 -13.45 32.40
CA TYR A 128 -3.47 -12.61 31.22
C TYR A 128 -4.58 -11.58 30.98
N LEU A 129 -5.84 -11.92 31.22
CA LEU A 129 -6.97 -10.97 31.12
C LEU A 129 -6.88 -9.77 32.07
N LYS A 130 -5.99 -9.78 33.07
CA LYS A 130 -5.66 -8.61 33.93
C LYS A 130 -4.41 -7.86 33.48
N ILE A 131 -3.53 -8.48 32.69
CA ILE A 131 -2.25 -7.93 32.25
C ILE A 131 -2.37 -7.27 30.87
N VAL A 132 -2.93 -7.98 29.90
CA VAL A 132 -3.02 -7.51 28.51
C VAL A 132 -4.01 -6.36 28.37
N THR A 133 -3.68 -5.34 27.58
CA THR A 133 -4.51 -4.15 27.32
C THR A 133 -5.35 -4.27 26.04
N LYS A 134 -4.84 -4.97 25.02
CA LYS A 134 -5.51 -5.18 23.72
C LYS A 134 -6.78 -6.03 23.86
N ARG A 135 -7.93 -5.57 23.33
CA ARG A 135 -9.19 -6.34 23.27
C ARG A 135 -9.87 -6.13 21.89
N PRO A 136 -10.55 -7.16 21.33
CA PRO A 136 -10.49 -8.57 21.74
C PRO A 136 -9.07 -9.14 21.56
N LEU A 137 -8.78 -10.25 22.25
CA LEU A 137 -7.50 -10.96 22.17
C LEU A 137 -7.77 -12.46 22.03
N PRO A 138 -7.24 -13.14 20.99
CA PRO A 138 -7.36 -14.59 20.86
C PRO A 138 -6.58 -15.32 21.97
N PHE A 139 -7.25 -16.27 22.63
CA PHE A 139 -6.63 -17.25 23.50
C PHE A 139 -6.67 -18.61 22.80
N HIS A 140 -5.50 -19.23 22.63
CA HIS A 140 -5.34 -20.54 22.02
C HIS A 140 -4.95 -21.55 23.11
N ARG A 141 -5.97 -22.22 23.64
CA ARG A 141 -5.88 -23.24 24.70
C ARG A 141 -5.90 -24.63 24.08
N MET A 142 -4.90 -25.46 24.39
CA MET A 142 -4.64 -26.74 23.71
C MET A 142 -3.82 -27.68 24.59
N ASN A 143 -3.53 -28.89 24.09
CA ASN A 143 -2.59 -29.80 24.73
C ASN A 143 -1.13 -29.31 24.58
N PHE A 144 -0.20 -29.91 25.34
CA PHE A 144 1.21 -29.49 25.29
C PHE A 144 1.85 -29.63 23.91
N ILE A 145 1.68 -30.78 23.24
CA ILE A 145 2.36 -31.07 21.96
C ILE A 145 1.98 -30.05 20.86
N ASN A 146 0.70 -29.65 20.80
CA ASN A 146 0.24 -28.58 19.91
C ASN A 146 0.85 -27.22 20.26
N ALA A 147 0.95 -26.87 21.54
CA ALA A 147 1.53 -25.60 21.96
C ALA A 147 3.06 -25.55 21.70
N GLU A 148 3.77 -26.65 21.96
CA GLU A 148 5.20 -26.83 21.67
C GLU A 148 5.48 -26.64 20.18
N ILE A 149 4.77 -27.34 19.28
CA ILE A 149 4.98 -27.19 17.83
C ILE A 149 4.51 -25.83 17.30
N THR A 150 3.40 -25.27 17.81
CA THR A 150 2.92 -23.92 17.43
C THR A 150 4.01 -22.87 17.64
N LYS A 151 4.69 -22.90 18.79
CA LYS A 151 5.74 -21.91 19.10
C LYS A 151 6.92 -21.97 18.12
N ILE A 152 7.38 -23.17 17.78
CA ILE A 152 8.45 -23.34 16.79
C ILE A 152 7.95 -22.88 15.40
N SER A 153 6.76 -23.35 15.00
CA SER A 153 6.18 -23.09 13.67
C SER A 153 5.99 -21.61 13.35
N VAL A 154 5.51 -20.79 14.30
CA VAL A 154 5.43 -19.32 14.11
C VAL A 154 6.81 -18.75 13.75
N ASN A 155 7.86 -19.14 14.46
CA ASN A 155 9.21 -18.64 14.21
C ASN A 155 9.77 -19.16 12.89
N THR A 156 9.59 -20.45 12.57
CA THR A 156 9.99 -21.05 11.27
C THR A 156 9.29 -20.35 10.09
N TYR A 157 7.99 -20.07 10.19
CA TYR A 157 7.25 -19.34 9.15
C TYR A 157 7.79 -17.92 8.97
N VAL A 158 8.00 -17.18 10.07
CA VAL A 158 8.53 -15.81 10.03
C VAL A 158 9.93 -15.79 9.41
N THR A 159 10.79 -16.78 9.69
CA THR A 159 12.08 -16.91 9.01
C THR A 159 11.93 -17.20 7.52
N THR A 160 11.02 -18.10 7.12
CA THR A 160 10.73 -18.35 5.69
C THR A 160 10.24 -17.09 4.98
N LYS A 161 9.42 -16.26 5.63
CA LYS A 161 8.93 -14.98 5.08
C LYS A 161 10.05 -13.95 4.89
N ILE A 162 10.96 -13.81 5.87
CA ILE A 162 12.12 -12.91 5.74
C ILE A 162 13.04 -13.40 4.62
N THR A 163 13.34 -14.70 4.57
CA THR A 163 14.18 -15.29 3.52
C THR A 163 13.55 -15.15 2.14
N TYR A 164 12.22 -15.27 2.01
CA TYR A 164 11.51 -14.98 0.77
C TYR A 164 11.73 -13.52 0.31
N ALA A 165 11.59 -12.55 1.22
CA ALA A 165 11.83 -11.15 0.91
C ALA A 165 13.30 -10.89 0.51
N ASN A 166 14.26 -11.56 1.15
CA ASN A 166 15.68 -11.46 0.81
C ASN A 166 16.01 -12.07 -0.57
N MET A 167 15.39 -13.22 -0.90
CA MET A 167 15.48 -13.88 -2.20
C MET A 167 14.89 -12.99 -3.31
N LEU A 168 13.73 -12.38 -3.07
CA LEU A 168 13.13 -11.39 -3.96
C LEU A 168 14.01 -10.13 -4.10
N GLY A 169 14.66 -9.69 -3.03
CA GLY A 169 15.65 -8.61 -3.11
C GLY A 169 16.85 -8.96 -3.97
N GLU A 170 17.38 -10.18 -3.88
CA GLU A 170 18.44 -10.66 -4.78
C GLU A 170 18.00 -10.72 -6.25
N LEU A 171 16.74 -11.08 -6.51
CA LEU A 171 16.15 -11.06 -7.85
C LEU A 171 16.07 -9.63 -8.41
N CYS A 172 15.47 -8.69 -7.67
CA CYS A 172 15.36 -7.28 -8.06
C CYS A 172 16.74 -6.64 -8.31
N GLU A 173 17.73 -6.92 -7.45
CA GLU A 173 19.10 -6.40 -7.62
C GLU A 173 19.76 -6.82 -8.95
N ASN A 174 19.31 -7.91 -9.59
CA ASN A 174 19.86 -8.37 -10.86
C ASN A 174 19.01 -7.97 -12.10
N LEU A 175 17.87 -7.31 -11.90
CA LEU A 175 16.96 -6.82 -12.95
C LEU A 175 17.05 -5.29 -13.06
N PRO A 176 17.51 -4.71 -14.19
CA PRO A 176 17.53 -3.25 -14.38
C PRO A 176 16.16 -2.60 -14.12
N GLY A 177 16.13 -1.43 -13.49
CA GLY A 177 14.89 -0.73 -13.13
C GLY A 177 14.04 -1.36 -12.01
N ALA A 178 14.40 -2.54 -11.48
CA ALA A 178 13.65 -3.19 -10.42
C ALA A 178 14.08 -2.72 -9.01
N ASP A 179 13.12 -2.55 -8.11
CA ASP A 179 13.36 -2.19 -6.70
C ASP A 179 12.51 -3.04 -5.75
N VAL A 180 13.19 -3.71 -4.81
CA VAL A 180 12.56 -4.64 -3.88
C VAL A 180 11.53 -3.97 -2.95
N ASP A 181 11.69 -2.71 -2.54
CA ASP A 181 10.73 -2.07 -1.63
C ASP A 181 9.44 -1.65 -2.37
N ILE A 182 9.52 -1.31 -3.66
CA ILE A 182 8.34 -1.11 -4.52
C ILE A 182 7.59 -2.42 -4.67
N VAL A 183 8.30 -3.50 -5.06
CA VAL A 183 7.70 -4.82 -5.25
C VAL A 183 7.11 -5.34 -3.94
N THR A 184 7.84 -5.29 -2.81
CA THR A 184 7.31 -5.83 -1.54
C THR A 184 6.20 -4.98 -0.92
N ALA A 185 6.07 -3.69 -1.25
CA ALA A 185 4.90 -2.90 -0.88
C ALA A 185 3.62 -3.40 -1.59
N ALA A 186 3.72 -3.71 -2.89
CA ALA A 186 2.61 -4.28 -3.66
C ALA A 186 2.30 -5.73 -3.22
N VAL A 187 3.32 -6.60 -3.17
CA VAL A 187 3.19 -8.00 -2.70
C VAL A 187 2.63 -8.04 -1.26
N GLY A 188 3.03 -7.10 -0.39
CA GLY A 188 2.56 -6.99 0.99
C GLY A 188 1.16 -6.39 1.17
N SER A 189 0.55 -5.86 0.10
CA SER A 189 -0.84 -5.38 0.09
C SER A 189 -1.86 -6.50 -0.17
N ASP A 190 -1.42 -7.63 -0.71
CA ASP A 190 -2.23 -8.85 -0.82
C ASP A 190 -2.51 -9.45 0.57
N PHE A 191 -3.78 -9.66 0.93
CA PHE A 191 -4.15 -10.15 2.28
C PHE A 191 -3.63 -11.56 2.57
N ARG A 192 -3.28 -12.33 1.54
CA ARG A 192 -2.74 -13.70 1.68
C ARG A 192 -1.29 -13.65 2.20
N VAL A 193 -0.60 -12.53 1.96
CA VAL A 193 0.81 -12.27 2.29
C VAL A 193 0.95 -11.36 3.52
N GLY A 194 0.40 -10.14 3.45
CA GLY A 194 0.57 -9.08 4.45
C GLY A 194 1.98 -8.50 4.58
N ASN A 195 2.08 -7.19 4.81
CA ASN A 195 3.34 -6.42 4.80
C ASN A 195 4.35 -6.73 5.95
N LYS A 196 3.91 -7.27 7.09
CA LYS A 196 4.80 -7.49 8.25
C LYS A 196 5.90 -8.51 7.91
N TYR A 197 7.14 -8.14 8.23
CA TYR A 197 8.37 -8.92 7.95
C TYR A 197 8.63 -9.22 6.45
N LEU A 198 8.11 -8.37 5.55
CA LEU A 198 8.28 -8.48 4.10
C LEU A 198 9.14 -7.33 3.54
N LYS A 199 10.39 -7.19 4.00
CA LYS A 199 11.39 -6.26 3.44
C LYS A 199 12.69 -6.99 3.15
N GLY A 200 13.11 -7.00 1.89
CA GLY A 200 14.32 -7.70 1.44
C GLY A 200 15.59 -6.94 1.82
N ALA A 201 16.42 -7.52 2.68
CA ALA A 201 17.57 -6.86 3.29
C ALA A 201 18.66 -7.89 3.64
N LEU A 202 19.26 -7.77 4.83
CA LEU A 202 20.20 -8.72 5.39
C LEU A 202 19.50 -10.02 5.85
N ALA A 203 20.28 -11.09 6.03
CA ALA A 203 19.89 -12.29 6.79
C ALA A 203 19.20 -11.96 8.13
N TYR A 204 18.31 -12.86 8.58
CA TYR A 204 17.81 -12.85 9.94
C TYR A 204 18.84 -13.44 10.91
N GLY A 205 18.71 -13.08 12.20
CA GLY A 205 19.57 -13.57 13.28
C GLY A 205 18.85 -13.54 14.63
N GLY A 206 19.64 -13.47 15.71
CA GLY A 206 19.12 -13.45 17.09
C GLY A 206 18.98 -14.85 17.70
N PRO A 207 18.65 -14.96 19.00
CA PRO A 207 18.70 -16.22 19.74
C PRO A 207 17.59 -17.21 19.38
N CYS A 208 16.43 -16.76 18.86
CA CYS A 208 15.29 -17.63 18.57
C CYS A 208 15.20 -18.06 17.10
N PHE A 209 15.29 -17.12 16.14
CA PHE A 209 14.96 -17.40 14.73
C PHE A 209 15.82 -18.49 14.08
N PRO A 210 17.16 -18.44 14.07
CA PRO A 210 17.98 -19.53 13.52
C PRO A 210 17.94 -20.80 14.38
N ARG A 211 17.64 -20.68 15.68
CA ARG A 211 17.54 -21.81 16.61
C ARG A 211 16.30 -22.66 16.29
N ASP A 212 15.14 -22.00 16.23
CA ASP A 212 13.84 -22.64 16.07
C ASP A 212 13.62 -23.14 14.63
N ASN A 213 14.13 -22.43 13.62
CA ASN A 213 14.11 -22.91 12.22
C ASN A 213 14.88 -24.24 12.05
N ARG A 214 16.08 -24.35 12.64
CA ARG A 214 16.86 -25.60 12.60
C ARG A 214 16.22 -26.70 13.45
N ALA A 215 15.66 -26.37 14.61
CA ALA A 215 14.94 -27.32 15.46
C ALA A 215 13.72 -27.92 14.75
N PHE A 216 12.98 -27.15 13.94
CA PHE A 216 11.90 -27.65 13.10
C PHE A 216 12.41 -28.71 12.09
N ALA A 217 13.50 -28.42 11.37
CA ALA A 217 14.08 -29.34 10.40
C ALA A 217 14.66 -30.61 11.03
N VAL A 218 15.24 -30.50 12.23
CA VAL A 218 15.73 -31.63 13.04
C VAL A 218 14.57 -32.49 13.55
N LEU A 219 13.51 -31.87 14.08
CA LEU A 219 12.31 -32.56 14.55
C LEU A 219 11.66 -33.35 13.41
N ALA A 220 11.46 -32.73 12.24
CA ALA A 220 10.87 -33.39 11.08
C ALA A 220 11.64 -34.66 10.68
N LYS A 221 12.97 -34.58 10.61
CA LYS A 221 13.84 -35.75 10.36
C LYS A 221 13.70 -36.84 11.42
N SER A 222 13.56 -36.47 12.70
CA SER A 222 13.38 -37.44 13.79
C SER A 222 12.07 -38.21 13.74
N VAL A 223 11.06 -37.69 13.02
CA VAL A 223 9.78 -38.39 12.73
C VAL A 223 9.62 -38.74 11.24
N PHE A 224 10.73 -38.82 10.50
CA PHE A 224 10.79 -39.25 9.09
C PHE A 224 9.98 -38.39 8.08
N THR A 225 9.72 -37.12 8.42
CA THR A 225 9.00 -36.16 7.57
C THR A 225 9.95 -35.18 6.89
N ASN A 226 9.49 -34.56 5.80
CA ASN A 226 10.28 -33.62 5.01
C ASN A 226 10.13 -32.17 5.54
N ALA A 227 11.24 -31.43 5.65
CA ALA A 227 11.25 -30.03 6.08
C ALA A 227 11.98 -29.08 5.11
N LEU A 228 11.99 -29.41 3.80
CA LEU A 228 12.79 -28.72 2.78
C LEU A 228 12.62 -27.19 2.76
N LEU A 229 11.46 -26.63 3.13
CA LEU A 229 11.31 -25.16 3.25
C LEU A 229 12.12 -24.57 4.41
N ALA A 230 12.18 -25.23 5.58
CA ALA A 230 12.99 -24.78 6.71
C ALA A 230 14.50 -24.93 6.41
N GLU A 231 14.87 -25.99 5.68
CA GLU A 231 16.25 -26.19 5.23
C GLU A 231 16.68 -25.16 4.18
N ALA A 232 15.85 -24.92 3.16
CA ALA A 232 16.06 -23.87 2.17
C ALA A 232 16.09 -22.48 2.81
N THR A 233 15.25 -22.23 3.82
CA THR A 233 15.23 -21.00 4.61
C THR A 233 16.58 -20.77 5.29
N ASP A 234 17.18 -21.79 5.92
CA ASP A 234 18.49 -21.69 6.58
C ASP A 234 19.63 -21.52 5.57
N GLN A 235 19.64 -22.32 4.50
CA GLN A 235 20.65 -22.27 3.44
C GLN A 235 20.73 -20.88 2.78
N LEU A 236 19.58 -20.32 2.39
CA LEU A 236 19.50 -18.96 1.84
C LEU A 236 19.89 -17.89 2.88
N ASN A 237 19.55 -18.06 4.15
CA ASN A 237 19.91 -17.11 5.19
C ASN A 237 21.44 -17.04 5.38
N ASN A 238 22.10 -18.21 5.45
CA ASN A 238 23.56 -18.30 5.51
C ASN A 238 24.22 -17.74 4.22
N TYR A 239 23.62 -17.99 3.05
CA TYR A 239 24.12 -17.49 1.76
C TYR A 239 24.17 -15.95 1.66
N GLN A 240 23.30 -15.20 2.35
CA GLN A 240 23.34 -13.73 2.28
C GLN A 240 24.67 -13.14 2.81
N ILE A 241 25.36 -13.83 3.73
CA ILE A 241 26.70 -13.44 4.20
C ILE A 241 27.74 -13.63 3.09
N ASP A 242 27.62 -14.71 2.32
CA ASP A 242 28.50 -15.01 1.18
C ASP A 242 28.26 -14.06 0.00
N ARG A 243 27.01 -13.66 -0.24
CA ARG A 243 26.63 -12.61 -1.20
C ARG A 243 27.27 -11.28 -0.84
N LEU A 244 27.14 -10.83 0.41
CA LEU A 244 27.74 -9.57 0.86
C LEU A 244 29.26 -9.57 0.82
N PHE A 245 29.90 -10.68 1.22
CA PHE A 245 31.35 -10.86 1.10
C PHE A 245 31.82 -10.69 -0.36
N LYS A 246 31.14 -11.33 -1.32
CA LYS A 246 31.43 -11.20 -2.76
C LYS A 246 31.21 -9.77 -3.28
N ILE A 247 30.24 -9.04 -2.74
CA ILE A 247 30.02 -7.62 -3.08
C ILE A 247 31.23 -6.78 -2.61
N CYS A 248 31.76 -7.01 -1.40
CA CYS A 248 32.97 -6.35 -0.93
C CYS A 248 34.21 -6.67 -1.82
N GLU A 249 34.35 -7.91 -2.28
CA GLU A 249 35.42 -8.29 -3.21
C GLU A 249 35.28 -7.57 -4.57
N GLN A 250 34.07 -7.51 -5.13
CA GLN A 250 33.81 -6.78 -6.38
C GLN A 250 34.09 -5.28 -6.28
N ILE A 251 33.79 -4.66 -5.14
CA ILE A 251 34.13 -3.25 -4.86
C ILE A 251 35.65 -3.07 -4.69
N SER A 252 36.34 -4.04 -4.10
CA SER A 252 37.81 -4.03 -3.98
C SER A 252 38.49 -4.06 -5.35
N GLU A 253 38.08 -4.97 -6.24
CA GLU A 253 38.59 -5.05 -7.62
C GLU A 253 38.42 -3.71 -8.37
N LEU A 254 37.26 -3.05 -8.19
CA LEU A 254 36.98 -1.73 -8.79
C LEU A 254 37.87 -0.60 -8.25
N SER A 255 38.31 -0.71 -6.99
CA SER A 255 38.97 0.38 -6.27
C SER A 255 40.50 0.26 -6.28
N PHE A 256 41.03 -0.96 -6.43
CA PHE A 256 42.44 -1.28 -6.28
C PHE A 256 43.02 -2.16 -7.38
N GLY A 257 42.20 -2.66 -8.32
CA GLY A 257 42.66 -3.54 -9.40
C GLY A 257 43.33 -4.82 -8.88
N ASP A 258 44.25 -5.36 -9.68
CA ASP A 258 44.95 -6.62 -9.38
C ASP A 258 46.15 -6.47 -8.40
N PHE A 259 46.27 -5.36 -7.65
CA PHE A 259 47.41 -5.08 -6.77
C PHE A 259 47.33 -5.83 -5.42
N PRO A 260 48.04 -6.95 -5.18
CA PRO A 260 47.74 -7.86 -4.05
C PRO A 260 48.32 -7.41 -2.70
N GLN A 261 49.01 -6.26 -2.67
CA GLN A 261 49.81 -5.78 -1.54
C GLN A 261 48.99 -4.95 -0.53
N LEU A 262 47.75 -4.58 -0.85
CA LEU A 262 46.91 -3.69 -0.05
C LEU A 262 45.61 -4.39 0.38
N ARG A 263 45.48 -4.69 1.68
CA ARG A 263 44.21 -5.10 2.28
C ARG A 263 43.28 -3.88 2.43
N PRO A 264 42.14 -3.80 1.73
CA PRO A 264 41.22 -2.68 1.86
C PRO A 264 40.60 -2.62 3.26
N LYS A 265 40.18 -1.43 3.69
CA LYS A 265 39.48 -1.25 4.96
C LYS A 265 37.96 -1.32 4.80
N VAL A 266 37.31 -2.17 5.58
CA VAL A 266 35.85 -2.28 5.64
C VAL A 266 35.34 -1.82 7.01
N GLY A 267 34.44 -0.85 7.03
CA GLY A 267 33.64 -0.44 8.18
C GLY A 267 32.29 -1.15 8.20
N ILE A 268 31.85 -1.64 9.35
CA ILE A 268 30.50 -2.21 9.55
C ILE A 268 29.75 -1.37 10.58
N LEU A 269 28.55 -0.94 10.24
CA LEU A 269 27.69 -0.09 11.05
C LEU A 269 26.42 -0.85 11.46
N GLY A 270 26.28 -1.06 12.78
CA GLY A 270 25.36 -2.02 13.35
C GLY A 270 25.98 -3.41 13.46
N LEU A 271 26.06 -3.93 14.67
CA LEU A 271 26.55 -5.28 15.01
C LEU A 271 25.47 -6.12 15.69
N SER A 272 24.47 -5.46 16.27
CA SER A 272 23.25 -6.07 16.80
C SER A 272 22.47 -6.84 15.72
N TYR A 273 21.75 -7.90 16.10
CA TYR A 273 20.97 -8.72 15.14
C TYR A 273 19.69 -8.01 14.62
N LYS A 274 19.28 -6.96 15.33
CA LYS A 274 18.11 -6.11 15.13
C LYS A 274 18.52 -4.71 15.63
N PRO A 275 18.05 -3.60 15.04
CA PRO A 275 18.32 -2.27 15.60
C PRO A 275 17.87 -2.13 17.06
N ASP A 276 18.56 -1.23 17.75
CA ASP A 276 18.19 -0.68 19.05
C ASP A 276 18.14 -1.73 20.19
N THR A 277 19.04 -2.72 20.14
CA THR A 277 19.25 -3.75 21.18
C THR A 277 20.73 -4.17 21.26
N PRO A 278 21.30 -4.50 22.45
CA PRO A 278 22.70 -4.93 22.61
C PRO A 278 22.98 -6.39 22.21
N VAL A 279 22.00 -7.08 21.63
CA VAL A 279 21.99 -8.53 21.37
C VAL A 279 22.66 -8.86 20.03
N VAL A 280 23.60 -9.80 20.06
CA VAL A 280 24.55 -10.14 18.97
C VAL A 280 24.60 -11.64 18.66
N GLU A 281 23.89 -12.44 19.44
CA GLU A 281 23.78 -13.88 19.34
C GLU A 281 23.20 -14.26 17.96
N CYS A 282 23.95 -15.03 17.19
CA CYS A 282 23.67 -15.27 15.77
C CYS A 282 23.44 -13.99 14.94
N SER A 283 24.16 -12.89 15.24
CA SER A 283 24.13 -11.68 14.44
C SER A 283 24.77 -11.90 13.07
N PRO A 284 24.07 -11.59 11.96
CA PRO A 284 24.63 -11.70 10.62
C PRO A 284 25.70 -10.64 10.36
N ALA A 285 25.65 -9.48 11.05
CA ALA A 285 26.69 -8.47 10.96
C ALA A 285 28.01 -8.93 11.60
N CYS A 286 27.95 -9.58 12.77
CA CYS A 286 29.13 -10.20 13.40
C CYS A 286 29.70 -11.35 12.57
N ALA A 287 28.83 -12.18 11.96
CA ALA A 287 29.25 -13.25 11.05
C ALA A 287 29.97 -12.70 9.81
N LEU A 288 29.45 -11.64 9.20
CA LEU A 288 30.09 -10.96 8.06
C LEU A 288 31.43 -10.32 8.45
N ALA A 289 31.52 -9.65 9.61
CA ALA A 289 32.77 -9.11 10.14
C ALA A 289 33.85 -10.20 10.28
N ASN A 290 33.48 -11.35 10.88
CA ASN A 290 34.36 -12.49 11.07
C ASN A 290 34.75 -13.20 9.77
N LYS A 291 33.95 -13.08 8.70
CA LYS A 291 34.30 -13.59 7.37
C LYS A 291 35.27 -12.67 6.64
N LEU A 292 35.06 -11.34 6.72
CA LEU A 292 35.82 -10.33 5.98
C LEU A 292 37.30 -10.24 6.39
N ILE A 293 37.67 -10.50 7.65
CA ILE A 293 39.08 -10.49 8.11
C ILE A 293 40.03 -11.43 7.34
N GLY A 294 39.48 -12.38 6.57
CA GLY A 294 40.26 -13.20 5.63
C GLY A 294 41.00 -12.34 4.60
N ASN A 295 40.30 -11.41 3.96
CA ASN A 295 40.80 -10.62 2.82
C ASN A 295 40.93 -9.11 3.13
N PHE A 296 40.24 -8.61 4.16
CA PHE A 296 40.10 -7.20 4.49
C PHE A 296 40.67 -6.84 5.86
N ASN A 297 40.83 -5.54 6.11
CA ASN A 297 41.03 -4.95 7.43
C ASN A 297 39.67 -4.46 7.93
N VAL A 298 39.10 -5.11 8.96
CA VAL A 298 37.71 -4.87 9.38
C VAL A 298 37.65 -4.02 10.65
N CYS A 299 36.81 -2.99 10.64
CA CYS A 299 36.46 -2.18 11.80
C CYS A 299 34.94 -2.05 11.92
N ALA A 300 34.40 -1.85 13.12
CA ALA A 300 32.95 -1.84 13.32
C ALA A 300 32.47 -1.01 14.52
N TYR A 301 31.23 -0.52 14.43
CA TYR A 301 30.54 0.26 15.46
C TYR A 301 29.04 -0.09 15.57
N ASP A 302 28.52 -0.07 16.80
CA ASP A 302 27.11 -0.18 17.16
C ASP A 302 26.90 0.55 18.50
N PRO A 303 25.87 1.39 18.68
CA PRO A 303 25.72 2.22 19.88
C PRO A 303 25.43 1.43 21.16
N LEU A 304 24.95 0.19 21.06
CA LEU A 304 24.54 -0.62 22.22
C LEU A 304 25.29 -1.95 22.31
N ALA A 305 25.71 -2.52 21.17
CA ALA A 305 26.22 -3.89 21.11
C ALA A 305 27.72 -4.04 21.38
N MET A 306 28.53 -2.97 21.50
CA MET A 306 30.00 -3.08 21.59
C MET A 306 30.52 -4.07 22.65
N PRO A 307 30.00 -4.09 23.90
CA PRO A 307 30.48 -5.03 24.92
C PRO A 307 30.19 -6.48 24.52
N SER A 308 28.97 -6.75 24.08
CA SER A 308 28.51 -8.08 23.64
C SER A 308 29.31 -8.56 22.41
N ALA A 309 29.47 -7.68 21.40
CA ALA A 309 30.19 -7.95 20.17
C ALA A 309 31.66 -8.35 20.42
N SER A 310 32.30 -7.80 21.45
CA SER A 310 33.69 -8.15 21.83
C SER A 310 33.87 -9.63 22.23
N THR A 311 32.78 -10.36 22.50
CA THR A 311 32.80 -11.80 22.81
C THR A 311 32.57 -12.71 21.60
N ILE A 312 32.01 -12.17 20.50
CA ILE A 312 31.63 -12.93 19.30
C ILE A 312 32.50 -12.57 18.08
N CYS A 313 32.96 -11.32 17.98
CA CYS A 313 33.86 -10.90 16.92
C CYS A 313 35.28 -11.45 17.15
N ASP A 314 35.94 -11.85 16.06
CA ASP A 314 37.36 -12.19 16.07
C ASP A 314 38.19 -10.99 16.55
N ARG A 315 39.26 -11.23 17.32
CA ARG A 315 40.13 -10.18 17.88
C ARG A 315 40.81 -9.28 16.83
N ARG A 316 40.76 -9.65 15.55
CA ARG A 316 41.22 -8.84 14.40
C ARG A 316 40.18 -7.83 13.91
N VAL A 317 38.92 -7.91 14.36
CA VAL A 317 37.88 -6.91 14.07
C VAL A 317 38.08 -5.72 15.02
N GLN A 318 38.42 -4.56 14.46
CA GLN A 318 38.68 -3.35 15.24
C GLN A 318 37.35 -2.69 15.66
N LEU A 319 36.88 -3.04 16.85
CA LEU A 319 35.73 -2.42 17.51
C LEU A 319 36.08 -0.98 17.94
N VAL A 320 35.38 0.02 17.40
CA VAL A 320 35.56 1.45 17.73
C VAL A 320 34.39 1.97 18.59
N ASN A 321 34.58 3.07 19.31
CA ASN A 321 33.57 3.57 20.28
C ASN A 321 32.65 4.68 19.76
N SER A 322 32.84 5.17 18.53
CA SER A 322 31.93 6.14 17.89
C SER A 322 31.86 5.95 16.36
N ILE A 323 30.79 6.48 15.76
CA ILE A 323 30.62 6.51 14.30
C ILE A 323 31.64 7.43 13.62
N ASP A 324 32.02 8.54 14.25
CA ASP A 324 32.99 9.48 13.67
C ASP A 324 34.39 8.85 13.53
N ILE A 325 34.81 8.03 14.50
CA ILE A 325 36.06 7.27 14.39
C ILE A 325 35.97 6.26 13.23
N LEU A 326 34.83 5.57 13.07
CA LEU A 326 34.62 4.61 11.98
C LEU A 326 34.71 5.28 10.59
N LEU A 327 34.06 6.44 10.42
CA LEU A 327 33.96 7.13 9.13
C LEU A 327 35.20 7.95 8.77
N TYR A 328 35.80 8.63 9.75
CA TYR A 328 36.83 9.65 9.50
C TYR A 328 38.24 9.22 9.90
N GLU A 329 38.41 8.61 11.07
CA GLU A 329 39.75 8.24 11.56
C GLU A 329 40.23 6.90 10.99
N GLN A 330 39.34 5.91 10.82
CA GLN A 330 39.74 4.63 10.28
C GLN A 330 40.08 4.68 8.79
N ASN A 331 39.67 5.73 8.05
CA ASN A 331 39.94 5.89 6.62
C ASN A 331 39.46 4.67 5.79
N ILE A 332 38.21 4.26 6.01
CA ILE A 332 37.59 3.08 5.38
C ILE A 332 37.37 3.25 3.87
N ASP A 333 37.34 2.12 3.16
CA ASP A 333 37.15 2.05 1.70
C ASP A 333 35.74 1.61 1.34
N ILE A 334 35.20 0.69 2.16
CA ILE A 334 33.83 0.19 2.09
C ILE A 334 33.18 0.41 3.46
N LEU A 335 31.94 0.91 3.49
CA LEU A 335 31.06 0.93 4.65
C LEU A 335 29.88 -0.02 4.39
N ILE A 336 29.49 -0.82 5.37
CA ILE A 336 28.29 -1.68 5.30
C ILE A 336 27.32 -1.23 6.38
N ILE A 337 26.12 -0.79 5.99
CA ILE A 337 25.03 -0.48 6.93
C ILE A 337 24.22 -1.77 7.11
N ALA A 338 24.47 -2.45 8.23
CA ALA A 338 24.01 -3.82 8.47
C ALA A 338 22.75 -3.91 9.34
N THR A 339 22.33 -2.84 10.02
CA THR A 339 21.07 -2.80 10.82
C THR A 339 20.17 -1.64 10.41
N ALA A 340 18.86 -1.76 10.70
CA ALA A 340 17.84 -0.78 10.32
C ALA A 340 17.59 0.34 11.36
N SER A 341 18.62 0.82 12.07
CA SER A 341 18.41 1.84 13.12
C SER A 341 18.13 3.22 12.50
N ASN A 342 17.19 3.97 13.07
CA ASN A 342 16.90 5.34 12.63
C ASN A 342 18.12 6.26 12.76
N SER A 343 19.04 5.94 13.67
CA SER A 343 20.33 6.61 13.87
C SER A 343 21.18 6.71 12.59
N TRP A 344 20.96 5.83 11.62
CA TRP A 344 21.76 5.76 10.39
C TRP A 344 21.20 6.60 9.22
N LYS A 345 19.96 7.07 9.29
CA LYS A 345 19.32 7.79 8.17
C LYS A 345 19.99 9.14 7.87
N ASN A 346 20.50 9.80 8.91
CA ASN A 346 21.03 11.17 8.84
C ASN A 346 22.57 11.21 8.93
N ILE A 347 23.26 10.15 8.52
CA ILE A 347 24.73 10.11 8.51
C ILE A 347 25.26 11.16 7.54
N LYS A 348 25.95 12.16 8.07
CA LYS A 348 26.74 13.10 7.26
C LYS A 348 28.05 12.43 6.87
N PHE A 349 28.42 12.54 5.60
CA PHE A 349 29.69 12.01 5.06
C PHE A 349 30.64 13.17 4.75
N ASN A 350 31.37 13.66 5.75
CA ASN A 350 32.25 14.84 5.63
C ASN A 350 33.68 14.50 5.12
N ARG A 351 33.83 13.48 4.25
CA ARG A 351 35.14 12.98 3.80
C ARG A 351 35.82 13.95 2.83
N LYS A 352 36.91 14.61 3.27
CA LYS A 352 37.76 15.48 2.43
C LYS A 352 38.93 14.68 1.83
N GLY A 353 38.84 14.24 0.58
CA GLY A 353 39.96 13.58 -0.11
C GLY A 353 39.62 12.94 -1.45
N LYS A 354 40.63 12.55 -2.23
CA LYS A 354 40.48 11.95 -3.57
C LYS A 354 40.04 10.47 -3.58
N LYS A 355 39.88 9.82 -2.42
CA LYS A 355 39.59 8.38 -2.33
C LYS A 355 38.09 8.15 -2.08
N THR A 356 37.44 7.46 -3.02
CA THR A 356 36.01 7.13 -2.93
C THR A 356 35.70 6.25 -1.71
N LEU A 357 34.64 6.58 -0.97
CA LEU A 357 33.97 5.66 -0.05
C LEU A 357 32.83 4.95 -0.80
N TYR A 358 32.79 3.62 -0.76
CA TYR A 358 31.62 2.86 -1.20
C TYR A 358 30.77 2.47 0.02
N VAL A 359 29.47 2.74 -0.03
CA VAL A 359 28.53 2.46 1.06
C VAL A 359 27.52 1.42 0.58
N VAL A 360 27.60 0.21 1.12
CA VAL A 360 26.61 -0.86 0.90
C VAL A 360 25.50 -0.70 1.93
N ASP A 361 24.36 -0.17 1.50
CA ASP A 361 23.18 -0.03 2.34
C ASP A 361 22.29 -1.27 2.17
N CYS A 362 22.27 -2.12 3.20
CA CYS A 362 21.50 -3.36 3.19
C CYS A 362 19.99 -3.13 3.41
N TRP A 363 19.60 -1.92 3.84
CA TRP A 363 18.27 -1.61 4.36
C TRP A 363 17.58 -0.44 3.65
N ARG A 364 18.28 0.24 2.73
CA ARG A 364 17.81 1.42 1.97
C ARG A 364 17.31 2.51 2.94
N LEU A 365 18.20 2.92 3.83
CA LEU A 365 18.01 3.99 4.82
C LEU A 365 18.51 5.34 4.30
N LEU A 366 19.58 5.33 3.50
CA LEU A 366 20.17 6.55 2.93
C LEU A 366 19.46 6.96 1.64
N ASN A 367 19.20 8.25 1.47
CA ASN A 367 18.86 8.79 0.17
C ASN A 367 20.13 8.94 -0.68
N LYS A 368 20.30 8.02 -1.65
CA LYS A 368 21.48 7.93 -2.51
C LYS A 368 21.84 9.27 -3.17
N GLU A 369 20.90 9.85 -3.90
CA GLU A 369 21.09 11.08 -4.68
C GLU A 369 21.60 12.23 -3.79
N GLU A 370 21.00 12.40 -2.61
CA GLU A 370 21.33 13.47 -1.68
C GLU A 370 22.74 13.32 -1.09
N VAL A 371 23.14 12.10 -0.73
CA VAL A 371 24.50 11.85 -0.21
C VAL A 371 25.56 11.97 -1.31
N GLU A 372 25.31 11.44 -2.52
CA GLU A 372 26.26 11.52 -3.64
C GLU A 372 26.40 12.95 -4.21
N LYS A 373 25.30 13.73 -4.21
CA LYS A 373 25.29 15.16 -4.55
C LYS A 373 26.06 16.00 -3.53
N ASN A 374 25.91 15.69 -2.24
CA ASN A 374 26.57 16.42 -1.14
C ASN A 374 28.02 15.97 -0.89
N ASN A 375 28.42 14.76 -1.32
CA ASN A 375 29.81 14.31 -1.32
C ASN A 375 30.15 13.49 -2.58
N LEU A 376 30.80 14.16 -3.53
CA LEU A 376 31.30 13.58 -4.80
C LEU A 376 32.27 12.40 -4.61
N SER A 377 32.90 12.25 -3.44
CA SER A 377 33.79 11.15 -3.07
C SER A 377 33.10 10.03 -2.27
N THR A 378 31.77 9.97 -2.27
CA THR A 378 30.98 8.85 -1.72
C THR A 378 30.12 8.22 -2.83
N ARG A 379 29.93 6.90 -2.81
CA ARG A 379 29.01 6.17 -3.70
C ARG A 379 28.18 5.17 -2.91
N ILE A 380 26.88 5.08 -3.18
CA ILE A 380 25.93 4.22 -2.47
C ILE A 380 25.43 3.09 -3.36
N ILE A 381 25.49 1.88 -2.80
CA ILE A 381 25.04 0.63 -3.39
C ILE A 381 23.84 0.18 -2.55
N LEU A 382 22.65 0.44 -3.07
CA LEU A 382 21.39 -0.01 -2.45
C LEU A 382 21.19 -1.49 -2.76
N LEU A 383 21.23 -2.37 -1.75
CA LEU A 383 20.89 -3.78 -1.97
C LEU A 383 19.42 -3.89 -2.39
N GLY A 384 19.12 -4.76 -3.36
CA GLY A 384 17.75 -4.96 -3.85
C GLY A 384 17.23 -3.93 -4.85
N ASN A 385 18.08 -2.99 -5.27
CA ASN A 385 17.83 -2.07 -6.38
C ASN A 385 18.72 -2.46 -7.57
N GLY A 386 18.13 -2.66 -8.75
CA GLY A 386 18.83 -3.13 -9.95
C GLY A 386 19.85 -2.13 -10.50
N ASP A 387 19.54 -0.84 -10.40
CA ASP A 387 20.32 0.22 -11.05
C ASP A 387 21.63 0.51 -10.30
N SER A 388 21.63 0.48 -8.96
CA SER A 388 22.86 0.49 -8.16
C SER A 388 23.85 -0.63 -8.54
N LYS A 389 23.36 -1.81 -8.95
CA LYS A 389 24.23 -2.91 -9.44
C LYS A 389 24.58 -2.78 -10.92
N MET A 390 23.73 -2.15 -11.73
CA MET A 390 24.05 -1.80 -13.11
C MET A 390 25.16 -0.74 -13.16
N GLU A 391 25.12 0.28 -12.31
CA GLU A 391 26.18 1.29 -12.16
C GLU A 391 27.52 0.67 -11.77
N LEU A 392 27.57 -0.27 -10.81
CA LEU A 392 28.79 -1.02 -10.50
C LEU A 392 29.37 -1.73 -11.74
N LYS A 393 28.51 -2.36 -12.55
CA LYS A 393 28.90 -3.01 -13.82
C LYS A 393 29.38 -1.99 -14.87
N GLN A 394 28.79 -0.79 -14.92
CA GLN A 394 29.20 0.30 -15.81
C GLN A 394 30.53 0.94 -15.36
N LEU A 395 30.72 1.19 -14.07
CA LEU A 395 31.98 1.67 -13.49
C LEU A 395 33.13 0.69 -13.80
N LYS A 396 32.89 -0.63 -13.76
CA LYS A 396 33.89 -1.63 -14.20
C LYS A 396 34.30 -1.51 -15.67
N ARG A 397 33.44 -0.96 -16.53
CA ARG A 397 33.73 -0.66 -17.94
C ARG A 397 34.41 0.71 -18.12
N LEU A 398 33.98 1.72 -17.37
CA LEU A 398 34.51 3.09 -17.44
C LEU A 398 35.90 3.23 -16.79
N HIS A 399 36.19 2.52 -15.70
CA HIS A 399 37.52 2.50 -15.08
C HIS A 399 38.58 1.81 -15.97
N LYS A 400 38.15 1.06 -17.00
CA LYS A 400 39.01 0.57 -18.10
C LYS A 400 39.16 1.55 -19.27
N LYS A 401 38.57 2.75 -19.20
CA LYS A 401 38.44 3.67 -20.34
C LYS A 401 38.76 5.15 -20.05
N CYS A 402 38.57 5.63 -18.82
CA CYS A 402 38.68 7.05 -18.48
C CYS A 402 39.94 7.39 -17.67
N THR A 403 40.99 7.85 -18.37
CA THR A 403 42.22 8.37 -17.76
C THR A 403 42.77 9.60 -18.52
N MET A 404 41.98 10.69 -18.70
CA MET A 404 42.38 12.09 -19.10
C MET A 404 41.24 13.14 -18.87
N ASP A 405 41.56 14.45 -18.76
CA ASP A 405 40.73 15.71 -18.96
C ASP A 405 39.57 16.10 -17.97
N ILE A 406 39.02 17.34 -17.80
CA ILE A 406 39.27 18.78 -18.17
C ILE A 406 38.50 19.79 -17.20
N ILE A 407 38.62 21.15 -17.31
CA ILE A 407 38.11 22.19 -16.32
C ILE A 407 37.57 23.55 -16.93
N GLU A 408 36.62 24.28 -16.27
CA GLU A 408 36.56 25.79 -15.94
C GLU A 408 35.61 26.90 -16.60
N HIS A 409 35.27 28.01 -15.83
CA HIS A 409 34.88 29.49 -16.14
C HIS A 409 33.45 30.22 -15.91
N SER A 410 33.35 31.60 -15.86
CA SER A 410 32.27 32.56 -15.28
C SER A 410 32.26 34.09 -15.80
N ILE A 411 31.56 35.26 -15.44
CA ILE A 411 30.38 35.88 -14.63
C ILE A 411 30.14 37.47 -14.90
N ASN A 412 28.99 38.20 -14.58
CA ASN A 412 28.81 39.74 -14.37
C ASN A 412 27.36 40.40 -14.04
N GLY A 413 27.17 41.74 -13.68
CA GLY A 413 25.87 42.44 -13.22
C GLY A 413 25.68 44.04 -13.13
N SER A 414 24.60 44.64 -12.52
CA SER A 414 24.27 46.14 -12.37
C SER A 414 23.05 46.76 -11.50
N SER A 415 23.32 47.81 -10.67
CA SER A 415 22.45 48.96 -10.14
C SER A 415 21.36 48.83 -9.00
N GLN A 416 21.07 49.92 -8.23
CA GLN A 416 20.42 49.91 -6.88
C GLN A 416 19.02 50.59 -6.69
N ARG A 417 18.13 50.09 -5.79
CA ARG A 417 16.83 50.63 -5.25
C ARG A 417 16.45 50.04 -3.86
N ARG A 418 15.45 50.58 -3.12
CA ARG A 418 14.89 49.94 -1.89
C ARG A 418 13.70 49.02 -2.22
N THR A 419 13.89 47.71 -2.02
CA THR A 419 13.03 46.65 -2.57
C THR A 419 12.63 45.64 -1.50
N LEU A 420 11.34 45.29 -1.41
CA LEU A 420 10.85 44.18 -0.59
C LEU A 420 10.76 42.89 -1.42
N VAL A 421 11.23 41.78 -0.85
CA VAL A 421 11.00 40.42 -1.31
C VAL A 421 10.22 39.66 -0.24
N ALA A 422 8.90 39.57 -0.41
CA ALA A 422 8.06 38.71 0.42
C ALA A 422 8.21 37.26 -0.05
N GLY A 423 8.34 36.31 0.87
CA GLY A 423 8.81 34.94 0.58
C GLY A 423 10.34 34.85 0.45
N GLY A 424 11.08 35.76 1.10
CA GLY A 424 12.54 35.91 0.96
C GLY A 424 13.38 34.75 1.50
N ALA A 425 12.79 33.81 2.25
CA ALA A 425 13.42 32.54 2.64
C ALA A 425 12.99 31.36 1.75
N GLY A 426 12.08 31.58 0.79
CA GLY A 426 11.73 30.62 -0.26
C GLY A 426 12.74 30.64 -1.41
N PHE A 427 12.93 29.49 -2.07
CA PHE A 427 13.94 29.24 -3.12
C PHE A 427 14.09 30.35 -4.19
N ILE A 428 12.97 30.90 -4.66
CA ILE A 428 12.96 31.94 -5.70
C ILE A 428 13.28 33.31 -5.07
N GLY A 429 12.65 33.60 -3.92
CA GLY A 429 12.81 34.86 -3.20
C GLY A 429 14.24 35.05 -2.70
N SER A 430 14.86 34.01 -2.13
CA SER A 430 16.26 34.05 -1.66
C SER A 430 17.24 34.37 -2.78
N HIS A 431 17.03 33.76 -3.96
CA HIS A 431 17.94 33.89 -5.10
C HIS A 431 17.76 35.24 -5.80
N LEU A 432 16.51 35.75 -5.89
CA LEU A 432 16.27 37.11 -6.35
C LEU A 432 16.81 38.14 -5.35
N ALA A 433 16.56 37.98 -4.05
CA ALA A 433 17.03 38.87 -3.00
C ALA A 433 18.56 39.00 -3.01
N ARG A 434 19.27 37.86 -3.05
CA ARG A 434 20.72 37.82 -3.25
C ARG A 434 21.14 38.52 -4.53
N ARG A 435 20.49 38.24 -5.65
CA ARG A 435 20.86 38.87 -6.94
C ARG A 435 20.64 40.39 -6.92
N LEU A 436 19.55 40.85 -6.31
CA LEU A 436 19.27 42.27 -6.09
C LEU A 436 20.34 42.90 -5.19
N LEU A 437 20.78 42.22 -4.13
CA LEU A 437 21.86 42.68 -3.25
C LEU A 437 23.22 42.71 -3.98
N GLU A 438 23.51 41.74 -4.86
CA GLU A 438 24.71 41.72 -5.73
C GLU A 438 24.69 42.83 -6.79
N ASP A 439 23.52 43.13 -7.38
CA ASP A 439 23.30 44.32 -8.22
C ASP A 439 23.30 45.63 -7.39
N GLY A 440 23.21 45.51 -6.06
CA GLY A 440 23.44 46.57 -5.07
C GLY A 440 22.18 47.21 -4.48
N HIS A 441 20.99 46.67 -4.75
CA HIS A 441 19.75 47.12 -4.14
C HIS A 441 19.78 47.04 -2.61
N TYR A 442 19.04 47.92 -1.95
CA TYR A 442 18.70 47.79 -0.54
C TYR A 442 17.53 46.82 -0.41
N VAL A 443 17.81 45.58 -0.02
CA VAL A 443 16.85 44.47 -0.04
C VAL A 443 16.29 44.21 1.36
N ILE A 444 14.98 44.28 1.50
CA ILE A 444 14.23 43.79 2.66
C ILE A 444 13.65 42.44 2.28
N CYS A 445 13.80 41.43 3.13
CA CYS A 445 13.11 40.15 3.00
C CYS A 445 12.04 40.02 4.09
N ALA A 446 10.85 39.54 3.74
CA ALA A 446 9.80 39.21 4.71
C ALA A 446 9.33 37.77 4.53
N ASP A 447 9.34 36.98 5.61
CA ASP A 447 8.97 35.57 5.58
C ASP A 447 8.67 35.06 7.01
N TRP A 448 7.85 34.02 7.14
CA TRP A 448 7.54 33.38 8.43
C TRP A 448 8.53 32.27 8.83
N LYS A 449 9.44 31.89 7.92
CA LYS A 449 10.55 30.96 8.16
C LYS A 449 11.90 31.63 7.94
N LYS A 450 12.97 31.04 8.49
CA LYS A 450 14.35 31.45 8.17
C LYS A 450 14.83 30.83 6.86
N ASN A 451 15.80 31.48 6.22
CA ASN A 451 16.39 31.03 4.96
C ASN A 451 17.24 29.76 5.17
N GLU A 452 17.05 28.76 4.32
CA GLU A 452 17.77 27.47 4.37
C GLU A 452 18.99 27.42 3.44
N TYR A 453 19.15 28.43 2.58
CA TYR A 453 20.12 28.48 1.48
C TYR A 453 21.30 29.43 1.74
N PHE A 454 21.07 30.48 2.52
CA PHE A 454 21.98 31.61 2.77
C PHE A 454 21.84 32.15 4.21
N GLN A 455 22.88 32.78 4.76
CA GLN A 455 22.78 33.63 5.97
C GLN A 455 22.12 34.98 5.64
N GLU A 456 21.48 35.62 6.62
CA GLU A 456 20.66 36.83 6.41
C GLU A 456 21.44 37.96 5.69
N ASP A 457 22.72 38.14 6.00
CA ASP A 457 23.63 39.12 5.39
C ASP A 457 24.18 38.73 4.00
N GLU A 458 24.00 37.47 3.56
CA GLU A 458 24.37 37.01 2.20
C GLU A 458 23.29 37.33 1.14
N PHE A 459 22.06 37.70 1.54
CA PHE A 459 20.96 37.95 0.59
C PHE A 459 20.04 39.14 0.90
N CYS A 460 20.10 39.76 2.09
CA CYS A 460 19.31 40.96 2.38
C CYS A 460 20.01 41.94 3.34
N ASN A 461 19.45 43.14 3.46
CA ASN A 461 19.88 44.17 4.43
C ASN A 461 18.99 44.19 5.68
N GLU A 462 17.72 43.79 5.55
CA GLU A 462 16.76 43.65 6.65
C GLU A 462 15.97 42.34 6.45
N PHE A 463 15.89 41.49 7.49
CA PHE A 463 15.06 40.28 7.47
C PHE A 463 13.91 40.40 8.49
N LEU A 464 12.68 40.41 7.99
CA LEU A 464 11.45 40.57 8.75
C LEU A 464 10.79 39.20 8.97
N HIS A 465 10.98 38.63 10.16
CA HIS A 465 10.41 37.34 10.54
C HIS A 465 8.96 37.51 11.02
N MET A 466 7.98 37.33 10.12
CA MET A 466 6.56 37.66 10.37
C MET A 466 5.58 36.88 9.48
N ASP A 467 4.33 36.76 9.94
CA ASP A 467 3.24 36.08 9.23
C ASP A 467 2.46 37.04 8.34
N LEU A 468 2.57 36.87 7.01
CA LEU A 468 1.94 37.74 6.02
C LEU A 468 0.44 37.43 5.78
N ARG A 469 -0.15 36.48 6.52
CA ARG A 469 -1.61 36.30 6.60
C ARG A 469 -2.29 37.36 7.48
N VAL A 470 -1.51 38.26 8.11
CA VAL A 470 -1.99 39.37 8.94
C VAL A 470 -1.66 40.71 8.27
N LEU A 471 -2.70 41.53 8.01
CA LEU A 471 -2.56 42.81 7.30
C LEU A 471 -1.55 43.77 7.97
N ASP A 472 -1.54 43.86 9.30
CA ASP A 472 -0.62 44.74 10.03
C ASP A 472 0.87 44.37 9.80
N ASN A 473 1.18 43.08 9.61
CA ASN A 473 2.54 42.64 9.26
C ASN A 473 2.88 43.04 7.82
N CYS A 474 1.94 42.90 6.88
CA CYS A 474 2.13 43.36 5.50
C CYS A 474 2.31 44.88 5.41
N LEU A 475 1.59 45.65 6.24
CA LEU A 475 1.79 47.10 6.37
C LEU A 475 3.19 47.41 6.91
N LEU A 476 3.64 46.72 7.96
CA LEU A 476 4.99 46.91 8.49
C LEU A 476 6.08 46.57 7.46
N ALA A 477 5.89 45.52 6.66
CA ALA A 477 6.86 45.07 5.65
C ALA A 477 6.93 45.97 4.39
N THR A 478 5.79 46.52 3.96
CA THR A 478 5.70 47.34 2.71
C THR A 478 6.11 48.80 2.90
N LYS A 479 6.35 49.23 4.14
CA LYS A 479 6.70 50.60 4.49
C LYS A 479 8.02 51.06 3.83
N ASP A 480 7.99 52.26 3.24
CA ASP A 480 9.14 52.93 2.62
C ASP A 480 9.80 52.13 1.46
N CYS A 481 9.05 51.24 0.78
CA CYS A 481 9.53 50.44 -0.36
C CYS A 481 9.18 51.05 -1.73
N ASP A 482 10.16 51.15 -2.65
CA ASP A 482 9.90 51.49 -4.06
C ASP A 482 9.10 50.36 -4.74
N TRP A 483 9.64 49.13 -4.62
CA TRP A 483 9.19 47.93 -5.33
C TRP A 483 8.91 46.79 -4.35
N VAL A 484 7.88 45.99 -4.63
CA VAL A 484 7.54 44.76 -3.90
C VAL A 484 7.52 43.58 -4.87
N PHE A 485 8.26 42.53 -4.55
CA PHE A 485 8.15 41.22 -5.18
C PHE A 485 7.48 40.25 -4.21
N ASN A 486 6.27 39.80 -4.53
CA ASN A 486 5.53 38.85 -3.72
C ASN A 486 5.70 37.41 -4.23
N PHE A 487 6.63 36.68 -3.61
CA PHE A 487 6.79 35.22 -3.72
C PHE A 487 6.26 34.50 -2.47
N ALA A 488 5.65 35.22 -1.51
CA ALA A 488 5.15 34.60 -0.30
C ALA A 488 3.95 33.70 -0.63
N ALA A 489 4.10 32.43 -0.31
CA ALA A 489 3.06 31.42 -0.36
C ALA A 489 3.40 30.32 0.66
N ASP A 490 2.39 29.84 1.36
CA ASP A 490 2.37 28.50 1.92
C ASP A 490 2.33 27.51 0.75
N MET A 491 3.48 26.91 0.47
CA MET A 491 3.70 26.03 -0.68
C MET A 491 4.81 25.03 -0.36
N GLY A 492 4.53 23.77 -0.66
CA GLY A 492 5.49 22.66 -0.69
C GLY A 492 5.38 21.94 -2.04
N GLY A 493 6.22 20.93 -2.27
CA GLY A 493 6.12 20.10 -3.48
C GLY A 493 4.74 19.44 -3.63
N MET A 494 4.37 19.03 -4.83
CA MET A 494 2.99 18.65 -5.21
C MET A 494 2.22 17.76 -4.23
N GLY A 495 2.87 16.84 -3.51
CA GLY A 495 2.22 16.03 -2.48
C GLY A 495 1.63 16.85 -1.31
N TYR A 496 2.24 17.99 -0.96
CA TYR A 496 1.66 18.97 -0.03
C TYR A 496 0.44 19.66 -0.65
N ILE A 497 0.57 20.11 -1.91
CA ILE A 497 -0.50 20.80 -2.65
C ILE A 497 -1.76 19.93 -2.72
N GLN A 498 -1.64 18.67 -3.14
CA GLN A 498 -2.76 17.74 -3.23
C GLN A 498 -3.38 17.35 -1.88
N SER A 499 -2.65 17.46 -0.77
CA SER A 499 -3.13 17.01 0.56
C SER A 499 -3.52 18.14 1.53
N ASN A 500 -3.36 19.41 1.14
CA ASN A 500 -3.61 20.57 2.00
C ASN A 500 -4.41 21.66 1.25
N ASN A 501 -5.26 21.29 0.30
CA ASN A 501 -5.98 22.21 -0.58
C ASN A 501 -6.70 23.34 0.17
N SER A 502 -7.43 23.01 1.24
CA SER A 502 -8.13 24.00 2.08
C SER A 502 -7.19 25.01 2.74
N VAL A 503 -6.09 24.51 3.30
CA VAL A 503 -5.05 25.28 4.01
C VAL A 503 -4.32 26.21 3.04
N ILE A 504 -3.98 25.71 1.85
CA ILE A 504 -3.24 26.43 0.80
C ILE A 504 -4.11 27.52 0.17
N LEU A 505 -5.37 27.21 -0.18
CA LEU A 505 -6.32 28.17 -0.72
C LEU A 505 -6.56 29.30 0.30
N PHE A 506 -6.67 28.98 1.59
CA PHE A 506 -6.83 29.98 2.64
C PHE A 506 -5.55 30.82 2.83
N ASN A 507 -4.43 30.18 3.15
CA ASN A 507 -3.18 30.85 3.50
C ASN A 507 -2.68 31.75 2.36
N ASN A 508 -2.71 31.28 1.12
CA ASN A 508 -2.17 32.04 0.00
C ASN A 508 -3.06 33.20 -0.42
N THR A 509 -4.40 33.02 -0.40
CA THR A 509 -5.33 34.14 -0.65
C THR A 509 -5.12 35.26 0.37
N MET A 510 -5.02 34.91 1.66
CA MET A 510 -4.77 35.88 2.73
C MET A 510 -3.43 36.62 2.54
N ILE A 511 -2.34 35.90 2.21
CA ILE A 511 -1.03 36.52 1.93
C ILE A 511 -1.10 37.45 0.72
N SER A 512 -1.66 36.97 -0.40
CA SER A 512 -1.79 37.72 -1.65
C SER A 512 -2.61 39.00 -1.46
N PHE A 513 -3.76 38.92 -0.80
CA PHE A 513 -4.68 40.03 -0.59
C PHE A 513 -4.10 41.07 0.38
N ASN A 514 -3.54 40.64 1.52
CA ASN A 514 -2.93 41.56 2.48
C ASN A 514 -1.70 42.28 1.90
N MET A 515 -0.82 41.56 1.17
CA MET A 515 0.37 42.15 0.56
C MET A 515 0.01 43.18 -0.51
N LEU A 516 -1.02 42.93 -1.31
CA LEU A 516 -1.51 43.84 -2.35
C LEU A 516 -2.14 45.10 -1.74
N GLU A 517 -2.98 44.95 -0.71
CA GLU A 517 -3.63 46.07 -0.02
C GLU A 517 -2.62 46.92 0.77
N ALA A 518 -1.67 46.30 1.46
CA ALA A 518 -0.60 47.02 2.17
C ALA A 518 0.31 47.81 1.19
N ALA A 519 0.66 47.20 0.05
CA ALA A 519 1.41 47.87 -1.01
C ALA A 519 0.64 49.06 -1.62
N ARG A 520 -0.68 48.93 -1.78
CA ARG A 520 -1.57 50.03 -2.20
C ARG A 520 -1.60 51.16 -1.17
N GLN A 521 -1.74 50.85 0.12
CA GLN A 521 -1.78 51.85 1.19
C GLN A 521 -0.44 52.63 1.32
N HIS A 522 0.70 51.97 1.16
CA HIS A 522 2.02 52.61 1.18
C HIS A 522 2.48 53.24 -0.15
N GLY A 523 1.67 53.15 -1.21
CA GLY A 523 1.97 53.82 -2.48
C GLY A 523 3.14 53.20 -3.26
N VAL A 524 3.34 51.88 -3.13
CA VAL A 524 4.39 51.12 -3.82
C VAL A 524 4.29 51.35 -5.34
N GLN A 525 5.41 51.68 -5.99
CA GLN A 525 5.44 52.05 -7.41
C GLN A 525 5.27 50.82 -8.31
N ARG A 526 5.81 49.67 -7.91
CA ARG A 526 5.76 48.41 -8.66
C ARG A 526 5.48 47.22 -7.75
N PHE A 527 4.47 46.46 -8.08
CA PHE A 527 4.13 45.20 -7.42
C PHE A 527 4.30 44.05 -8.41
N PHE A 528 5.12 43.07 -8.07
CA PHE A 528 5.30 41.84 -8.85
C PHE A 528 4.63 40.68 -8.11
N TYR A 529 3.70 39.99 -8.78
CA TYR A 529 3.00 38.83 -8.27
C TYR A 529 3.54 37.52 -8.87
N ALA A 530 3.99 36.60 -8.02
CA ALA A 530 4.38 35.26 -8.40
C ALA A 530 3.15 34.35 -8.55
N SER A 531 2.70 34.20 -9.79
CA SER A 531 1.68 33.23 -10.18
C SER A 531 2.30 31.93 -10.67
N SER A 532 1.48 30.94 -11.00
CA SER A 532 1.90 29.61 -11.44
C SER A 532 1.18 29.19 -12.72
N ALA A 533 1.73 28.22 -13.45
CA ALA A 533 1.07 27.59 -14.58
C ALA A 533 -0.25 26.91 -14.18
N CYS A 534 -0.40 26.48 -12.92
CA CYS A 534 -1.62 25.87 -12.38
C CYS A 534 -2.91 26.71 -12.57
N VAL A 535 -2.82 28.02 -12.86
CA VAL A 535 -3.97 28.87 -13.25
C VAL A 535 -4.57 28.50 -14.60
N TYR A 536 -3.75 27.96 -15.51
CA TYR A 536 -4.21 27.53 -16.83
C TYR A 536 -5.08 26.28 -16.68
N PRO A 537 -6.12 26.12 -17.53
CA PRO A 537 -6.88 24.88 -17.59
C PRO A 537 -5.97 23.66 -17.72
N GLU A 538 -6.12 22.66 -16.86
CA GLU A 538 -5.21 21.49 -16.87
C GLU A 538 -5.14 20.82 -18.25
N HIS A 539 -6.27 20.78 -18.98
CA HIS A 539 -6.36 20.23 -20.32
C HIS A 539 -5.52 20.95 -21.39
N ILE A 540 -5.07 22.20 -21.18
CA ILE A 540 -4.12 22.88 -22.09
C ILE A 540 -2.66 22.78 -21.62
N GLN A 541 -2.39 22.06 -20.53
CA GLN A 541 -1.06 21.80 -19.99
C GLN A 541 -0.65 20.32 -20.11
N ASN A 542 -1.57 19.44 -20.52
CA ASN A 542 -1.41 17.98 -20.54
C ASN A 542 -0.63 17.42 -21.76
N GLU A 543 0.00 18.27 -22.58
CA GLU A 543 0.81 17.87 -23.74
C GLU A 543 2.28 18.29 -23.56
N GLU A 544 3.23 17.39 -23.84
CA GLU A 544 4.67 17.68 -23.72
C GLU A 544 5.17 18.72 -24.74
N ASN A 545 4.47 18.87 -25.86
CA ASN A 545 4.83 19.74 -26.99
C ASN A 545 3.96 21.01 -27.08
N ILE A 546 3.44 21.50 -25.94
CA ILE A 546 2.66 22.75 -25.90
C ILE A 546 3.42 23.94 -26.53
N THR A 547 2.73 24.67 -27.40
CA THR A 547 3.14 26.04 -27.74
C THR A 547 3.00 26.90 -26.49
N ALA A 548 4.03 27.71 -26.18
CA ALA A 548 4.11 28.47 -24.93
C ALA A 548 2.81 29.25 -24.63
N LEU A 549 2.20 28.95 -23.47
CA LEU A 549 0.86 29.39 -23.12
C LEU A 549 0.79 30.90 -22.89
N LYS A 550 -0.11 31.56 -23.62
CA LYS A 550 -0.42 32.98 -23.49
C LYS A 550 -1.37 33.27 -22.34
N GLU A 551 -1.34 34.49 -21.83
CA GLU A 551 -2.15 34.94 -20.71
C GLU A 551 -3.66 34.74 -20.94
N GLU A 552 -4.13 34.99 -22.17
CA GLU A 552 -5.52 34.84 -22.62
C GLU A 552 -6.07 33.40 -22.48
N GLN A 553 -5.20 32.39 -22.47
CA GLN A 553 -5.60 30.98 -22.41
C GLN A 553 -5.98 30.50 -21.00
N ALA A 554 -5.89 31.35 -19.97
CA ALA A 554 -6.42 31.03 -18.64
C ALA A 554 -7.96 31.13 -18.56
N TRP A 555 -8.64 31.70 -19.56
CA TRP A 555 -10.09 31.88 -19.58
C TRP A 555 -10.73 31.20 -20.82
N PRO A 556 -11.83 30.42 -20.69
CA PRO A 556 -12.54 30.09 -19.45
C PRO A 556 -11.72 29.17 -18.55
N ALA A 557 -11.75 29.44 -17.24
CA ALA A 557 -10.82 28.87 -16.28
C ALA A 557 -11.21 27.45 -15.88
N LYS A 558 -10.23 26.57 -15.74
CA LYS A 558 -10.38 25.30 -15.01
C LYS A 558 -9.05 24.94 -14.35
N PRO A 559 -8.60 25.75 -13.36
CA PRO A 559 -7.27 25.63 -12.77
C PRO A 559 -7.03 24.21 -12.25
N GLN A 560 -5.75 23.79 -12.25
CA GLN A 560 -5.35 22.41 -11.99
C GLN A 560 -5.80 21.90 -10.61
N ASP A 561 -5.76 22.77 -9.60
CA ASP A 561 -6.05 22.48 -8.20
C ASP A 561 -6.40 23.77 -7.44
N ALA A 562 -6.59 23.66 -6.12
CA ALA A 562 -6.89 24.80 -5.26
C ALA A 562 -5.77 25.85 -5.20
N TYR A 563 -4.52 25.46 -5.47
CA TYR A 563 -3.39 26.39 -5.57
C TYR A 563 -3.47 27.19 -6.88
N GLY A 564 -3.75 26.54 -8.01
CA GLY A 564 -4.07 27.19 -9.27
C GLY A 564 -5.28 28.13 -9.19
N LEU A 565 -6.30 27.76 -8.42
CA LEU A 565 -7.48 28.59 -8.21
C LEU A 565 -7.18 29.83 -7.36
N GLU A 566 -6.37 29.72 -6.29
CA GLU A 566 -5.86 30.89 -5.56
C GLU A 566 -5.04 31.80 -6.48
N LYS A 567 -4.11 31.23 -7.26
CA LYS A 567 -3.27 32.01 -8.17
C LYS A 567 -4.09 32.79 -9.18
N LEU A 568 -5.18 32.23 -9.72
CA LEU A 568 -6.05 32.96 -10.64
C LEU A 568 -6.87 34.06 -9.94
N LEU A 569 -7.45 33.76 -8.77
CA LEU A 569 -8.16 34.76 -7.94
C LEU A 569 -7.25 35.97 -7.62
N SER A 570 -6.02 35.67 -7.20
CA SER A 570 -5.00 36.66 -6.82
C SER A 570 -4.40 37.40 -8.02
N GLU A 571 -4.47 36.86 -9.24
CA GLU A 571 -4.21 37.61 -10.46
C GLU A 571 -5.32 38.64 -10.74
N GLU A 572 -6.59 38.23 -10.75
CA GLU A 572 -7.70 39.12 -11.10
C GLU A 572 -7.86 40.28 -10.10
N ILE A 573 -7.71 40.05 -8.79
CA ILE A 573 -7.69 41.13 -7.80
C ILE A 573 -6.51 42.09 -8.04
N ALA A 574 -5.33 41.59 -8.44
CA ALA A 574 -4.14 42.42 -8.72
C ALA A 574 -4.26 43.21 -10.03
N LEU A 575 -5.00 42.69 -11.02
CA LEU A 575 -5.39 43.40 -12.24
C LEU A 575 -6.44 44.48 -11.96
N HIS A 576 -7.46 44.17 -11.16
CA HIS A 576 -8.45 45.15 -10.70
C HIS A 576 -7.78 46.29 -9.90
N TYR A 577 -6.87 45.97 -8.96
CA TYR A 577 -6.14 46.99 -8.21
C TYR A 577 -5.29 47.90 -9.12
N ALA A 578 -4.64 47.36 -10.16
CA ALA A 578 -3.89 48.19 -11.12
C ALA A 578 -4.79 49.11 -11.98
N LYS A 579 -6.02 48.68 -12.25
CA LYS A 579 -7.03 49.43 -13.02
C LYS A 579 -7.64 50.56 -12.19
N ASP A 580 -8.01 50.23 -10.95
CA ASP A 580 -8.74 51.10 -10.04
C ASP A 580 -7.78 52.08 -9.31
N PHE A 581 -6.61 51.60 -8.89
CA PHE A 581 -5.59 52.36 -8.16
C PHE A 581 -4.33 52.60 -9.01
N LYS A 582 -4.44 53.53 -9.96
CA LYS A 582 -3.42 53.87 -10.98
C LYS A 582 -2.04 54.34 -10.46
N THR A 583 -1.83 54.39 -9.15
CA THR A 583 -0.55 54.71 -8.50
C THR A 583 0.44 53.55 -8.48
N MET A 584 -0.04 52.29 -8.53
CA MET A 584 0.79 51.08 -8.42
C MET A 584 0.83 50.32 -9.76
N GLN A 585 2.03 50.04 -10.28
CA GLN A 585 2.19 49.23 -11.50
C GLN A 585 2.32 47.74 -11.17
N THR A 586 1.24 46.99 -11.33
CA THR A 586 1.26 45.52 -11.19
C THR A 586 1.94 44.84 -12.38
N ARG A 587 2.70 43.77 -12.09
CA ARG A 587 3.20 42.77 -13.04
C ARG A 587 2.94 41.37 -12.47
N ILE A 588 2.60 40.44 -13.34
CA ILE A 588 2.31 39.04 -13.03
C ILE A 588 3.26 38.18 -13.85
N ALA A 589 3.74 37.06 -13.31
CA ALA A 589 4.40 36.00 -14.07
C ALA A 589 3.85 34.63 -13.66
N ARG A 590 3.50 33.79 -14.63
CA ARG A 590 2.95 32.43 -14.42
C ARG A 590 4.05 31.38 -14.54
N PHE A 591 4.64 31.02 -13.40
CA PHE A 591 5.76 30.08 -13.36
C PHE A 591 5.32 28.63 -13.60
N HIS A 592 5.92 27.99 -14.60
CA HIS A 592 5.84 26.54 -14.83
C HIS A 592 6.88 25.83 -13.93
N ASN A 593 7.73 24.96 -14.48
CA ASN A 593 8.75 24.23 -13.72
C ASN A 593 10.00 25.08 -13.46
N ILE A 594 10.16 25.59 -12.23
CA ILE A 594 11.41 26.24 -11.78
C ILE A 594 12.33 25.20 -11.15
N TYR A 595 13.53 25.05 -11.71
CA TYR A 595 14.60 24.20 -11.19
C TYR A 595 15.94 24.94 -11.19
N GLY A 596 16.86 24.54 -10.31
CA GLY A 596 18.19 25.15 -10.21
C GLY A 596 19.03 24.61 -9.05
N PRO A 597 20.27 25.10 -8.89
CA PRO A 597 21.11 24.78 -7.72
C PRO A 597 20.39 25.13 -6.42
N GLN A 598 20.47 24.25 -5.41
CA GLN A 598 19.71 24.27 -4.15
C GLN A 598 18.19 23.98 -4.25
N GLY A 599 17.63 23.80 -5.45
CA GLY A 599 16.23 23.37 -5.62
C GLY A 599 15.99 21.90 -5.21
N GLN A 600 14.86 21.63 -4.56
CA GLN A 600 14.43 20.28 -4.14
C GLN A 600 13.57 19.59 -5.21
N TRP A 601 14.19 18.99 -6.22
CA TRP A 601 13.48 18.12 -7.18
C TRP A 601 13.29 16.71 -6.59
N LYS A 602 12.19 16.51 -5.86
CA LYS A 602 11.68 15.18 -5.45
C LYS A 602 10.15 15.14 -5.66
N GLY A 603 9.74 15.27 -6.92
CA GLY A 603 8.34 15.38 -7.33
C GLY A 603 7.61 14.03 -7.32
N VAL A 604 6.70 13.83 -6.36
CA VAL A 604 5.61 12.86 -6.50
C VAL A 604 4.59 13.48 -7.46
N SER A 605 4.33 12.84 -8.61
CA SER A 605 3.50 13.44 -9.66
C SER A 605 2.01 13.45 -9.29
N ALA A 606 1.29 14.48 -9.74
CA ALA A 606 0.07 14.95 -9.08
C ALA A 606 -0.94 15.50 -10.09
N ASN A 607 -1.57 14.59 -10.82
CA ASN A 607 -2.67 14.87 -11.75
C ASN A 607 -3.59 13.65 -11.67
N LEU A 608 -4.88 13.88 -11.72
CA LEU A 608 -5.91 12.86 -11.89
C LEU A 608 -7.03 13.54 -12.68
N THR A 609 -6.71 13.95 -13.91
CA THR A 609 -7.68 14.53 -14.84
C THR A 609 -8.64 13.43 -15.28
N TYR A 610 -9.74 13.24 -14.53
CA TYR A 610 -10.77 12.30 -14.93
C TYR A 610 -11.30 12.70 -16.32
N MET A 611 -11.04 11.83 -17.31
CA MET A 611 -11.71 11.90 -18.60
C MET A 611 -13.22 11.68 -18.39
N ASP A 612 -14.05 12.21 -19.28
CA ASP A 612 -15.49 12.03 -19.21
C ASP A 612 -15.85 10.57 -19.52
N ASP A 613 -15.97 9.79 -18.44
CA ASP A 613 -15.87 8.32 -18.36
C ASP A 613 -17.10 7.58 -18.93
N THR A 614 -17.86 8.26 -19.79
CA THR A 614 -18.99 7.72 -20.56
C THR A 614 -18.66 7.51 -22.04
N SER A 615 -17.54 8.08 -22.53
CA SER A 615 -17.14 8.04 -23.94
C SER A 615 -16.14 6.93 -24.29
N LEU A 616 -15.37 6.44 -23.32
CA LEU A 616 -14.28 5.47 -23.54
C LEU A 616 -14.80 4.15 -24.15
N ARG A 617 -14.41 3.85 -25.39
CA ARG A 617 -14.68 2.54 -26.02
C ARG A 617 -13.50 1.60 -25.77
N ILE A 618 -13.77 0.37 -25.38
CA ILE A 618 -12.75 -0.62 -24.97
C ILE A 618 -12.82 -1.84 -25.89
N SER A 619 -11.68 -2.36 -26.33
CA SER A 619 -11.58 -3.68 -26.95
C SER A 619 -10.88 -4.67 -26.04
N VAL A 620 -11.29 -5.95 -26.08
CA VAL A 620 -10.67 -7.03 -25.31
C VAL A 620 -10.35 -8.21 -26.23
N ILE A 621 -9.06 -8.54 -26.35
CA ILE A 621 -8.53 -9.57 -27.24
C ILE A 621 -8.26 -10.86 -26.46
N GLY A 622 -9.03 -11.90 -26.77
CA GLY A 622 -9.03 -13.21 -26.11
C GLY A 622 -10.27 -13.39 -25.24
N LEU A 623 -11.32 -13.99 -25.78
CA LEU A 623 -12.64 -14.19 -25.16
C LEU A 623 -12.73 -15.52 -24.38
N GLY A 624 -11.60 -15.93 -23.78
CA GLY A 624 -11.52 -17.10 -22.92
C GLY A 624 -12.00 -16.83 -21.49
N LYS A 625 -11.51 -17.68 -20.56
CA LYS A 625 -11.92 -17.76 -19.13
C LYS A 625 -11.79 -16.45 -18.30
N LEU A 626 -11.18 -15.40 -18.85
CA LEU A 626 -11.06 -14.08 -18.21
C LEU A 626 -11.62 -12.96 -19.09
N GLY A 627 -11.36 -12.97 -20.40
CA GLY A 627 -11.83 -11.91 -21.31
C GLY A 627 -13.34 -11.85 -21.49
N SER A 628 -14.05 -12.99 -21.55
CA SER A 628 -15.53 -12.96 -21.59
C SER A 628 -16.16 -12.39 -20.30
N PRO A 629 -15.70 -12.79 -19.09
CA PRO A 629 -16.01 -12.06 -17.86
C PRO A 629 -15.68 -10.57 -17.92
N MET A 630 -14.50 -10.19 -18.44
CA MET A 630 -14.05 -8.80 -18.52
C MET A 630 -14.97 -7.92 -19.40
N ILE A 631 -15.34 -8.37 -20.60
CA ILE A 631 -16.27 -7.60 -21.45
C ILE A 631 -17.65 -7.46 -20.79
N ALA A 632 -18.14 -8.50 -20.10
CA ALA A 632 -19.42 -8.47 -19.41
C ALA A 632 -19.40 -7.53 -18.19
N VAL A 633 -18.28 -7.51 -17.45
CA VAL A 633 -18.06 -6.59 -16.32
C VAL A 633 -18.00 -5.14 -16.81
N PHE A 634 -17.19 -4.80 -17.81
CA PHE A 634 -17.13 -3.43 -18.35
C PHE A 634 -18.47 -2.99 -18.98
N ALA A 635 -19.15 -3.87 -19.72
CA ALA A 635 -20.48 -3.60 -20.26
C ALA A 635 -21.53 -3.32 -19.17
N SER A 636 -21.46 -4.03 -18.03
CA SER A 636 -22.31 -3.78 -16.84
C SER A 636 -22.07 -2.44 -16.16
N LYS A 637 -20.98 -1.76 -16.52
CA LYS A 637 -20.57 -0.43 -16.03
C LYS A 637 -20.82 0.67 -17.06
N GLY A 638 -21.53 0.36 -18.14
CA GLY A 638 -21.90 1.33 -19.18
C GLY A 638 -20.77 1.71 -20.13
N TYR A 639 -19.71 0.90 -20.24
CA TYR A 639 -18.76 1.01 -21.35
C TYR A 639 -19.30 0.27 -22.57
N HIS A 640 -19.03 0.81 -23.77
CA HIS A 640 -19.21 0.05 -25.02
C HIS A 640 -17.95 -0.77 -25.28
N VAL A 641 -18.11 -2.09 -25.43
CA VAL A 641 -16.99 -3.04 -25.47
C VAL A 641 -17.03 -3.88 -26.74
N ILE A 642 -15.89 -3.97 -27.44
CA ILE A 642 -15.69 -4.83 -28.60
C ILE A 642 -14.81 -6.02 -28.21
N GLY A 643 -15.42 -7.19 -28.06
CA GLY A 643 -14.69 -8.44 -27.87
C GLY A 643 -14.07 -8.93 -29.18
N LEU A 644 -12.80 -9.36 -29.15
CA LEU A 644 -12.14 -9.99 -30.30
C LEU A 644 -11.56 -11.35 -29.90
N ASP A 645 -11.82 -12.38 -30.69
CA ASP A 645 -11.08 -13.65 -30.63
C ASP A 645 -10.81 -14.19 -32.04
N VAL A 646 -9.80 -15.04 -32.17
CA VAL A 646 -9.56 -15.84 -33.38
C VAL A 646 -10.40 -17.13 -33.38
N ASN A 647 -10.86 -17.59 -32.20
CA ASN A 647 -11.83 -18.65 -32.10
C ASN A 647 -13.23 -18.15 -32.45
N LYS A 648 -13.68 -18.44 -33.67
CA LYS A 648 -15.01 -18.10 -34.15
C LYS A 648 -16.13 -18.67 -33.27
N GLU A 649 -15.95 -19.83 -32.62
CA GLU A 649 -17.00 -20.41 -31.77
C GLU A 649 -17.35 -19.51 -30.57
N PHE A 650 -16.36 -18.80 -30.00
CA PHE A 650 -16.58 -17.86 -28.91
C PHE A 650 -17.27 -16.57 -29.37
N VAL A 651 -16.90 -16.08 -30.57
CA VAL A 651 -17.53 -14.92 -31.21
C VAL A 651 -18.99 -15.22 -31.56
N ASP A 652 -19.26 -16.32 -32.26
CA ASP A 652 -20.61 -16.74 -32.67
C ASP A 652 -21.52 -16.97 -31.45
N ALA A 653 -21.00 -17.50 -30.34
CA ALA A 653 -21.76 -17.66 -29.08
C ALA A 653 -22.13 -16.31 -28.46
N LEU A 654 -21.16 -15.40 -28.30
CA LEU A 654 -21.41 -14.06 -27.75
C LEU A 654 -22.29 -13.19 -28.67
N GLU A 655 -22.29 -13.44 -29.97
CA GLU A 655 -23.21 -12.81 -30.92
C GLU A 655 -24.66 -13.24 -30.65
N ARG A 656 -24.90 -14.55 -30.41
CA ARG A 656 -26.20 -15.09 -29.95
C ARG A 656 -26.59 -14.69 -28.52
N GLY A 657 -25.67 -14.09 -27.75
CA GLY A 657 -25.86 -13.77 -26.33
C GLY A 657 -25.64 -14.96 -25.39
N GLU A 658 -24.95 -16.00 -25.86
CA GLU A 658 -24.57 -17.18 -25.07
C GLU A 658 -23.18 -16.98 -24.42
N ALA A 659 -22.98 -17.50 -23.22
CA ALA A 659 -21.68 -17.49 -22.55
C ALA A 659 -20.74 -18.55 -23.17
N PRO A 660 -19.57 -18.17 -23.73
CA PRO A 660 -18.66 -19.13 -24.38
C PRO A 660 -17.82 -19.94 -23.37
N VAL A 661 -17.84 -19.54 -22.09
CA VAL A 661 -17.14 -20.19 -20.99
C VAL A 661 -18.06 -20.29 -19.76
N SER A 662 -17.88 -21.35 -18.96
CA SER A 662 -18.63 -21.53 -17.72
C SER A 662 -18.02 -20.69 -16.58
N GLU A 663 -18.72 -19.63 -16.20
CA GLU A 663 -18.39 -18.75 -15.07
C GLU A 663 -19.70 -18.24 -14.43
N PRO A 664 -19.87 -18.26 -13.08
CA PRO A 664 -21.06 -17.74 -12.42
C PRO A 664 -21.38 -16.29 -12.81
N GLN A 665 -22.68 -15.98 -12.98
CA GLN A 665 -23.21 -14.67 -13.40
C GLN A 665 -22.88 -14.22 -14.83
N LEU A 666 -21.95 -14.87 -15.55
CA LEU A 666 -21.53 -14.44 -16.89
C LEU A 666 -22.69 -14.44 -17.91
N GLN A 667 -23.47 -15.51 -17.95
CA GLN A 667 -24.62 -15.63 -18.86
C GLN A 667 -25.72 -14.58 -18.57
N GLU A 668 -25.88 -14.19 -17.31
CA GLU A 668 -26.85 -13.20 -16.86
C GLU A 668 -26.42 -11.79 -17.30
N LEU A 669 -25.15 -11.44 -17.08
CA LEU A 669 -24.58 -10.16 -17.54
C LEU A 669 -24.56 -10.03 -19.06
N ILE A 670 -24.21 -11.10 -19.81
CA ILE A 670 -24.20 -11.06 -21.28
C ILE A 670 -25.59 -10.74 -21.83
N ILE A 671 -26.65 -11.36 -21.28
CA ILE A 671 -28.03 -11.07 -21.69
C ILE A 671 -28.43 -9.65 -21.29
N GLN A 672 -28.18 -9.26 -20.03
CA GLN A 672 -28.61 -7.96 -19.50
C GLN A 672 -27.94 -6.77 -20.20
N TYR A 673 -26.68 -6.90 -20.59
CA TYR A 673 -25.88 -5.82 -21.17
C TYR A 673 -25.51 -6.05 -22.65
N LYS A 674 -26.25 -6.92 -23.36
CA LYS A 674 -25.93 -7.28 -24.77
C LYS A 674 -25.83 -6.07 -25.70
N ALA A 675 -26.60 -5.01 -25.47
CA ALA A 675 -26.55 -3.76 -26.25
C ALA A 675 -25.20 -3.01 -26.16
N ASN A 676 -24.40 -3.30 -25.12
CA ASN A 676 -23.07 -2.72 -24.91
C ASN A 676 -21.93 -3.66 -25.38
N ILE A 677 -22.26 -4.86 -25.88
CA ILE A 677 -21.30 -5.93 -26.21
C ILE A 677 -21.35 -6.27 -27.69
N GLU A 678 -20.41 -5.71 -28.44
CA GLU A 678 -20.07 -6.12 -29.80
C GLU A 678 -18.99 -7.21 -29.77
N VAL A 679 -18.95 -8.06 -30.81
CA VAL A 679 -17.88 -9.07 -30.98
C VAL A 679 -17.43 -9.16 -32.44
N THR A 680 -16.18 -9.55 -32.66
CA THR A 680 -15.60 -9.67 -34.02
C THR A 680 -14.40 -10.62 -34.06
N ILE A 681 -13.98 -10.98 -35.28
CA ILE A 681 -12.68 -11.59 -35.59
C ILE A 681 -11.70 -10.59 -36.23
N CYS A 682 -12.11 -9.33 -36.42
CA CYS A 682 -11.40 -8.32 -37.21
C CYS A 682 -10.67 -7.29 -36.34
N TYR A 683 -9.34 -7.30 -36.39
CA TYR A 683 -8.50 -6.32 -35.68
C TYR A 683 -8.76 -4.88 -36.14
N GLU A 684 -8.93 -4.64 -37.45
CA GLU A 684 -9.23 -3.30 -38.00
C GLU A 684 -10.43 -2.67 -37.27
N LYS A 685 -11.53 -3.41 -37.13
CA LYS A 685 -12.71 -2.95 -36.40
C LYS A 685 -12.39 -2.74 -34.92
N ALA A 686 -11.85 -3.76 -34.24
CA ALA A 686 -11.65 -3.71 -32.79
C ALA A 686 -10.72 -2.56 -32.35
N ILE A 687 -9.72 -2.19 -33.16
CA ILE A 687 -8.74 -1.15 -32.81
C ILE A 687 -9.19 0.23 -33.29
N SER A 688 -9.64 0.40 -34.54
CA SER A 688 -10.06 1.74 -35.02
C SER A 688 -11.25 2.32 -34.23
N GLU A 689 -12.18 1.48 -33.80
CA GLU A 689 -13.40 1.87 -33.08
C GLU A 689 -13.25 2.02 -31.56
N THR A 690 -12.13 1.63 -30.96
CA THR A 690 -11.91 1.69 -29.49
C THR A 690 -10.66 2.49 -29.15
N ASP A 691 -10.56 2.99 -27.92
CA ASP A 691 -9.49 3.91 -27.50
C ASP A 691 -8.47 3.21 -26.58
N MET A 692 -8.90 2.12 -25.96
CA MET A 692 -8.09 1.19 -25.18
C MET A 692 -8.31 -0.25 -25.66
N THR A 693 -7.23 -1.03 -25.74
CA THR A 693 -7.25 -2.46 -26.07
C THR A 693 -6.57 -3.26 -24.97
N MET A 694 -7.31 -4.15 -24.30
CA MET A 694 -6.78 -5.12 -23.35
C MET A 694 -6.48 -6.46 -24.03
N ILE A 695 -5.27 -6.98 -23.82
CA ILE A 695 -4.76 -8.23 -24.41
C ILE A 695 -4.71 -9.30 -23.31
N ILE A 696 -5.56 -10.32 -23.45
CA ILE A 696 -5.73 -11.39 -22.45
C ILE A 696 -5.69 -12.79 -23.10
N VAL A 697 -4.76 -12.94 -24.05
CA VAL A 697 -4.45 -14.18 -24.79
C VAL A 697 -3.57 -15.15 -23.99
N PRO A 698 -3.50 -16.46 -24.35
CA PRO A 698 -2.72 -17.45 -23.61
C PRO A 698 -1.21 -17.18 -23.60
N THR A 699 -0.58 -17.29 -22.43
CA THR A 699 0.88 -17.34 -22.27
C THR A 699 1.30 -18.71 -21.72
N PRO A 700 1.45 -19.73 -22.58
CA PRO A 700 1.73 -21.10 -22.15
C PRO A 700 3.17 -21.22 -21.61
N SER A 701 3.38 -22.12 -20.65
CA SER A 701 4.73 -22.48 -20.21
C SER A 701 5.47 -23.30 -21.26
N ASP A 702 6.75 -23.00 -21.46
CA ASP A 702 7.70 -23.98 -21.98
C ASP A 702 7.94 -25.06 -20.89
N PRO A 703 7.65 -26.35 -21.15
CA PRO A 703 7.79 -27.41 -20.13
C PRO A 703 9.22 -27.77 -19.73
N LYS A 704 10.24 -27.28 -20.46
CA LYS A 704 11.67 -27.54 -20.23
C LYS A 704 12.34 -26.42 -19.45
N THR A 705 11.98 -25.16 -19.71
CA THR A 705 12.58 -23.98 -19.06
C THR A 705 11.74 -23.44 -17.90
N GLY A 706 10.41 -23.64 -17.93
CA GLY A 706 9.46 -23.03 -16.99
C GLY A 706 9.08 -21.58 -17.31
N SER A 707 9.69 -20.95 -18.32
CA SER A 707 9.34 -19.60 -18.77
C SER A 707 8.05 -19.60 -19.59
N PHE A 708 7.40 -18.44 -19.74
CA PHE A 708 6.25 -18.30 -20.63
C PHE A 708 6.68 -18.06 -22.08
N SER A 709 5.91 -18.57 -23.03
CA SER A 709 5.89 -18.07 -24.41
C SER A 709 5.05 -16.79 -24.45
N ASN A 710 5.57 -15.79 -25.17
CA ASN A 710 4.86 -14.55 -25.50
C ASN A 710 4.25 -14.60 -26.91
N ASP A 711 4.29 -15.72 -27.64
CA ASP A 711 4.02 -15.78 -29.09
C ASP A 711 2.62 -15.26 -29.46
N TYR A 712 1.61 -15.61 -28.67
CA TYR A 712 0.24 -15.11 -28.83
C TYR A 712 0.12 -13.60 -28.53
N VAL A 713 0.83 -13.12 -27.49
CA VAL A 713 0.85 -11.69 -27.12
C VAL A 713 1.54 -10.89 -28.22
N LEU A 714 2.69 -11.35 -28.72
CA LEU A 714 3.43 -10.70 -29.82
C LEU A 714 2.65 -10.73 -31.13
N SER A 715 1.89 -11.80 -31.40
CA SER A 715 0.99 -11.87 -32.56
C SER A 715 -0.13 -10.82 -32.47
N ALA A 716 -0.74 -10.66 -31.29
CA ALA A 716 -1.76 -9.63 -31.06
C ALA A 716 -1.15 -8.22 -31.13
N ILE A 717 -0.04 -7.96 -30.43
CA ILE A 717 0.69 -6.68 -30.43
C ILE A 717 1.05 -6.25 -31.86
N LYS A 718 1.56 -7.18 -32.68
CA LYS A 718 1.88 -6.90 -34.08
C LYS A 718 0.64 -6.51 -34.89
N ALA A 719 -0.45 -7.28 -34.77
CA ALA A 719 -1.70 -6.99 -35.50
C ALA A 719 -2.33 -5.66 -35.05
N ILE A 720 -2.26 -5.34 -33.76
CA ILE A 720 -2.66 -4.03 -33.21
C ILE A 720 -1.81 -2.91 -33.82
N GLY A 721 -0.47 -3.05 -33.82
CA GLY A 721 0.42 -2.04 -34.39
C GLY A 721 0.22 -1.84 -35.89
N GLU A 722 -0.02 -2.91 -36.65
CA GLU A 722 -0.35 -2.84 -38.09
C GLU A 722 -1.63 -2.03 -38.36
N VAL A 723 -2.63 -2.03 -37.46
CA VAL A 723 -3.83 -1.17 -37.54
C VAL A 723 -3.58 0.24 -36.98
N ILE A 724 -2.83 0.39 -35.89
CA ILE A 724 -2.49 1.72 -35.35
C ILE A 724 -1.69 2.55 -36.37
N LYS A 725 -0.96 1.89 -37.27
CA LYS A 725 -0.24 2.53 -38.40
C LYS A 725 -1.15 3.26 -39.40
N SER A 726 -2.41 2.85 -39.54
CA SER A 726 -3.44 3.55 -40.33
C SER A 726 -4.31 4.50 -39.49
N CYS A 727 -4.19 4.47 -38.16
CA CYS A 727 -5.01 5.28 -37.24
C CYS A 727 -4.28 6.54 -36.76
N ASN A 728 -4.80 7.72 -37.10
CA ASN A 728 -4.24 9.02 -36.69
C ASN A 728 -4.64 9.49 -35.27
N LYS A 729 -4.97 8.57 -34.35
CA LYS A 729 -5.34 8.88 -32.96
C LYS A 729 -4.35 8.28 -31.96
N TYR A 730 -4.31 8.80 -30.74
CA TYR A 730 -3.70 8.10 -29.60
C TYR A 730 -4.46 6.80 -29.33
N HIS A 731 -3.75 5.74 -28.97
CA HIS A 731 -4.35 4.44 -28.65
C HIS A 731 -3.63 3.82 -27.46
N GLN A 732 -4.39 3.21 -26.55
CA GLN A 732 -3.86 2.61 -25.32
C GLN A 732 -3.81 1.09 -25.44
N VAL A 733 -2.61 0.51 -25.38
CA VAL A 733 -2.38 -0.93 -25.51
C VAL A 733 -2.03 -1.50 -24.14
N VAL A 734 -2.91 -2.35 -23.61
CA VAL A 734 -2.82 -2.89 -22.24
C VAL A 734 -2.61 -4.40 -22.30
N VAL A 735 -1.50 -4.89 -21.76
CA VAL A 735 -1.22 -6.32 -21.65
C VAL A 735 -1.70 -6.82 -20.28
N THR A 736 -2.71 -7.69 -20.29
CA THR A 736 -3.29 -8.33 -19.09
C THR A 736 -2.82 -9.79 -18.95
N SER A 737 -2.45 -10.43 -20.06
CA SER A 737 -1.76 -11.73 -20.07
C SER A 737 -0.49 -11.70 -19.22
N THR A 738 -0.29 -12.70 -18.36
CA THR A 738 0.93 -12.80 -17.54
C THR A 738 2.16 -13.06 -18.42
N VAL A 739 3.15 -12.16 -18.40
CA VAL A 739 4.40 -12.27 -19.17
C VAL A 739 5.63 -12.46 -18.26
N MET A 740 6.77 -12.85 -18.84
CA MET A 740 8.04 -12.96 -18.10
C MET A 740 8.61 -11.55 -17.83
N PRO A 741 9.14 -11.24 -16.63
CA PRO A 741 9.76 -9.94 -16.39
C PRO A 741 10.86 -9.56 -17.37
N GLY A 742 10.81 -8.31 -17.85
CA GLY A 742 11.60 -7.82 -18.99
C GLY A 742 10.95 -8.05 -20.36
N SER A 743 9.70 -8.53 -20.45
CA SER A 743 9.01 -8.71 -21.73
C SER A 743 8.40 -7.40 -22.21
N MET A 744 7.73 -6.68 -21.32
CA MET A 744 6.98 -5.45 -21.61
C MET A 744 7.89 -4.35 -22.16
N ASP A 745 8.96 -4.03 -21.42
CA ASP A 745 9.91 -2.96 -21.78
C ASP A 745 10.96 -3.38 -22.83
N GLY A 746 10.92 -4.64 -23.26
CA GLY A 746 11.75 -5.18 -24.34
C GLY A 746 10.88 -5.60 -25.52
N ILE A 747 10.84 -6.91 -25.80
CA ILE A 747 10.27 -7.48 -27.03
C ILE A 747 8.81 -7.05 -27.33
N ILE A 748 8.00 -6.74 -26.32
CA ILE A 748 6.62 -6.23 -26.51
C ILE A 748 6.64 -4.77 -26.99
N ARG A 749 7.34 -3.86 -26.30
CA ARG A 749 7.58 -2.48 -26.75
C ARG A 749 8.20 -2.47 -28.16
N ASP A 750 9.28 -3.23 -28.37
CA ASP A 750 9.97 -3.33 -29.66
C ASP A 750 9.03 -3.75 -30.81
N THR A 751 8.16 -4.74 -30.55
CA THR A 751 7.20 -5.23 -31.56
C THR A 751 6.09 -4.22 -31.83
N LEU A 752 5.59 -3.53 -30.80
CA LEU A 752 4.56 -2.50 -30.94
C LEU A 752 5.07 -1.28 -31.73
N GLU A 753 6.26 -0.77 -31.39
CA GLU A 753 6.86 0.37 -32.08
C GLU A 753 7.24 0.04 -33.54
N SER A 754 7.83 -1.13 -33.78
CA SER A 754 8.27 -1.52 -35.13
C SER A 754 7.13 -1.88 -36.09
N SER A 755 6.01 -2.40 -35.58
CA SER A 755 4.82 -2.68 -36.40
C SER A 755 4.00 -1.42 -36.72
N SER A 756 3.80 -0.55 -35.71
CA SER A 756 3.06 0.71 -35.87
C SER A 756 3.84 1.83 -36.57
N GLY A 757 5.17 1.86 -36.41
CA GLY A 757 6.01 3.00 -36.82
C GLY A 757 5.90 4.22 -35.90
N ARG A 758 5.26 4.09 -34.73
CA ARG A 758 5.10 5.14 -33.70
C ARG A 758 5.92 4.77 -32.46
N LYS A 759 6.12 5.74 -31.56
CA LYS A 759 6.80 5.51 -30.27
C LYS A 759 5.82 5.23 -29.14
N VAL A 760 6.29 4.51 -28.13
CA VAL A 760 5.54 4.31 -26.88
C VAL A 760 5.81 5.47 -25.94
N GLY A 761 4.76 6.23 -25.61
CA GLY A 761 4.80 7.52 -24.92
C GLY A 761 3.39 8.13 -24.77
N CYS A 762 3.31 9.40 -24.38
CA CYS A 762 2.03 10.03 -24.03
C CYS A 762 1.47 10.99 -25.09
N GLN A 763 2.21 11.33 -26.15
CA GLN A 763 1.77 12.32 -27.15
C GLN A 763 0.74 11.73 -28.13
N ASP A 764 -0.08 12.56 -28.79
CA ASP A 764 -1.19 12.07 -29.64
C ASP A 764 -0.76 11.27 -30.88
N ASN A 765 0.50 11.44 -31.32
CA ASN A 765 1.17 10.66 -32.36
C ASN A 765 1.94 9.44 -31.81
N GLU A 766 1.90 9.18 -30.50
CA GLU A 766 2.51 8.04 -29.80
C GLU A 766 1.45 7.01 -29.35
N ILE A 767 1.87 5.95 -28.66
CA ILE A 767 1.01 4.85 -28.22
C ILE A 767 1.25 4.63 -26.72
N GLY A 768 0.18 4.60 -25.92
CA GLY A 768 0.30 4.21 -24.51
C GLY A 768 0.51 2.70 -24.40
N LEU A 769 1.44 2.25 -23.54
CA LEU A 769 1.66 0.83 -23.25
C LEU A 769 1.54 0.58 -21.74
N ALA A 770 0.69 -0.37 -21.36
CA ALA A 770 0.51 -0.75 -19.96
C ALA A 770 0.60 -2.26 -19.77
N TYR A 771 0.97 -2.66 -18.56
CA TYR A 771 0.89 -4.02 -18.04
C TYR A 771 -0.01 -4.03 -16.82
N ASN A 772 -1.15 -4.70 -16.92
CA ASN A 772 -2.20 -4.67 -15.92
C ASN A 772 -2.73 -6.09 -15.70
N PRO A 773 -2.02 -6.90 -14.89
CA PRO A 773 -2.29 -8.33 -14.77
C PRO A 773 -3.32 -8.66 -13.69
N GLU A 774 -4.17 -9.65 -13.95
CA GLU A 774 -5.23 -10.06 -13.03
C GLU A 774 -4.75 -10.96 -11.88
N PHE A 775 -5.33 -10.80 -10.68
CA PHE A 775 -5.00 -11.55 -9.44
C PHE A 775 -6.05 -12.60 -9.02
N ILE A 776 -6.97 -12.86 -9.95
CA ILE A 776 -8.22 -13.62 -9.84
C ILE A 776 -8.03 -15.13 -9.68
N ALA A 777 -8.98 -15.81 -9.02
CA ALA A 777 -9.06 -17.27 -8.96
C ALA A 777 -10.28 -17.83 -9.73
N LEU A 778 -10.08 -18.22 -11.01
CA LEU A 778 -11.05 -18.84 -11.95
C LEU A 778 -12.27 -19.54 -11.32
N GLY A 779 -13.50 -19.23 -11.75
CA GLY A 779 -14.74 -19.70 -11.10
C GLY A 779 -15.31 -18.77 -10.03
N GLN A 780 -14.64 -17.64 -9.75
CA GLN A 780 -15.21 -16.45 -9.08
C GLN A 780 -14.70 -15.16 -9.77
N VAL A 781 -14.44 -15.21 -11.08
CA VAL A 781 -13.82 -14.16 -11.89
C VAL A 781 -14.57 -12.84 -11.80
N ILE A 782 -15.88 -12.84 -12.03
CA ILE A 782 -16.70 -11.62 -11.99
C ILE A 782 -16.71 -11.01 -10.58
N ARG A 783 -16.74 -11.85 -9.54
CA ARG A 783 -16.68 -11.41 -8.15
C ARG A 783 -15.33 -10.76 -7.83
N ASP A 784 -14.24 -11.40 -8.22
CA ASP A 784 -12.87 -10.95 -7.95
C ASP A 784 -12.57 -9.65 -8.74
N MET A 785 -13.00 -9.54 -10.01
CA MET A 785 -12.91 -8.30 -10.82
C MET A 785 -13.62 -7.12 -10.16
N LEU A 786 -14.78 -7.36 -9.55
CA LEU A 786 -15.55 -6.31 -8.87
C LEU A 786 -15.04 -5.99 -7.45
N ASN A 787 -14.24 -6.86 -6.84
CA ASN A 787 -13.79 -6.73 -5.44
C ASN A 787 -12.29 -7.05 -5.21
N PRO A 788 -11.36 -6.56 -6.06
CA PRO A 788 -9.94 -6.91 -5.96
C PRO A 788 -9.31 -6.38 -4.67
N ASP A 789 -8.13 -6.89 -4.29
CA ASP A 789 -7.43 -6.41 -3.09
C ASP A 789 -6.63 -5.14 -3.30
N PHE A 790 -6.09 -5.00 -4.50
CA PHE A 790 -5.43 -3.81 -5.04
C PHE A 790 -5.44 -3.94 -6.57
N ILE A 791 -5.15 -2.85 -7.28
CA ILE A 791 -4.88 -2.87 -8.72
C ILE A 791 -3.38 -2.69 -8.95
N LEU A 792 -2.82 -3.44 -9.90
CA LEU A 792 -1.43 -3.30 -10.35
C LEU A 792 -1.40 -2.69 -11.75
N ILE A 793 -0.58 -1.66 -11.92
CA ILE A 793 -0.33 -1.01 -13.20
C ILE A 793 1.20 -0.85 -13.35
N GLY A 794 1.76 -1.54 -14.33
CA GLY A 794 3.04 -1.17 -14.94
C GLY A 794 2.74 -0.22 -16.09
N GLU A 795 3.22 1.02 -16.07
CA GLU A 795 2.90 2.03 -17.10
C GLU A 795 4.14 2.51 -17.87
N SER A 796 4.00 2.77 -19.17
CA SER A 796 5.01 3.49 -19.97
C SER A 796 5.11 4.95 -19.59
N ASP A 797 3.96 5.53 -19.24
CA ASP A 797 3.72 6.94 -19.05
C ASP A 797 2.43 7.13 -18.24
N LYS A 798 2.24 8.34 -17.75
CA LYS A 798 1.14 8.67 -16.85
C LYS A 798 -0.24 8.66 -17.53
N ARG A 799 -0.34 8.94 -18.83
CA ARG A 799 -1.63 9.12 -19.54
C ARG A 799 -2.41 7.81 -19.60
N ILE A 800 -1.71 6.69 -19.86
CA ILE A 800 -2.33 5.35 -19.80
C ILE A 800 -2.53 4.85 -18.35
N GLY A 801 -1.66 5.25 -17.41
CA GLY A 801 -1.83 4.94 -15.99
C GLY A 801 -3.08 5.58 -15.37
N ASP A 802 -3.29 6.88 -15.60
CA ASP A 802 -4.45 7.64 -15.12
C ASP A 802 -5.75 7.12 -15.74
N ALA A 803 -5.74 6.74 -17.03
CA ALA A 803 -6.89 6.16 -17.72
C ALA A 803 -7.26 4.76 -17.19
N LEU A 804 -6.27 3.91 -16.87
CA LEU A 804 -6.51 2.63 -16.22
C LEU A 804 -7.00 2.79 -14.78
N GLU A 805 -6.47 3.76 -14.03
CA GLU A 805 -6.95 4.07 -12.69
C GLU A 805 -8.42 4.49 -12.70
N ALA A 806 -8.82 5.41 -13.60
CA ALA A 806 -10.21 5.80 -13.81
C ALA A 806 -11.12 4.60 -14.16
N LEU A 807 -10.71 3.78 -15.15
CA LEU A 807 -11.45 2.57 -15.58
C LEU A 807 -11.71 1.62 -14.41
N TYR A 808 -10.70 1.32 -13.59
CA TYR A 808 -10.88 0.46 -12.43
C TYR A 808 -11.70 1.14 -11.33
N LEU A 809 -11.56 2.46 -11.11
CA LEU A 809 -12.35 3.19 -10.13
C LEU A 809 -13.85 3.11 -10.44
N LYS A 810 -14.29 3.25 -11.71
CA LYS A 810 -15.70 3.04 -12.10
C LYS A 810 -16.11 1.57 -12.08
N THR A 811 -15.18 0.65 -12.39
CA THR A 811 -15.48 -0.79 -12.46
C THR A 811 -15.66 -1.44 -11.09
N VAL A 812 -14.77 -1.21 -10.13
CA VAL A 812 -14.74 -1.93 -8.84
C VAL A 812 -15.75 -1.40 -7.82
N ALA A 813 -16.31 -2.28 -7.00
CA ALA A 813 -17.26 -1.95 -5.94
C ALA A 813 -16.61 -1.64 -4.57
N LYS A 814 -15.38 -2.11 -4.36
CA LYS A 814 -14.65 -1.97 -3.09
C LYS A 814 -13.98 -0.60 -2.98
N ARG A 815 -14.11 0.05 -1.82
CA ARG A 815 -13.45 1.33 -1.48
C ARG A 815 -13.04 1.37 0.00
N PRO A 816 -11.92 2.05 0.34
CA PRO A 816 -10.85 2.47 -0.56
C PRO A 816 -10.19 1.25 -1.23
N LEU A 817 -9.60 1.44 -2.41
CA LEU A 817 -8.88 0.41 -3.15
C LEU A 817 -7.44 0.89 -3.37
N PRO A 818 -6.41 0.16 -2.91
CA PRO A 818 -5.03 0.51 -3.20
C PRO A 818 -4.71 0.35 -4.70
N PHE A 819 -4.06 1.34 -5.28
CA PHE A 819 -3.44 1.27 -6.60
C PHE A 819 -1.92 1.20 -6.42
N HIS A 820 -1.29 0.27 -7.13
CA HIS A 820 0.16 0.11 -7.19
C HIS A 820 0.62 0.40 -8.61
N ARG A 821 0.99 1.65 -8.84
CA ARG A 821 1.50 2.18 -10.11
C ARG A 821 3.02 2.21 -10.08
N MET A 822 3.66 1.65 -11.11
CA MET A 822 5.11 1.44 -11.18
C MET A 822 5.58 1.24 -12.62
N ASN A 823 6.89 1.06 -12.82
CA ASN A 823 7.42 0.65 -14.12
C ASN A 823 7.10 -0.83 -14.43
N PHE A 824 7.24 -1.22 -15.69
CA PHE A 824 6.90 -2.57 -16.15
C PHE A 824 7.59 -3.69 -15.36
N VAL A 825 8.91 -3.64 -15.18
CA VAL A 825 9.68 -4.74 -14.57
C VAL A 825 9.24 -4.99 -13.12
N ASN A 826 8.95 -3.95 -12.35
CA ASN A 826 8.42 -4.12 -10.99
C ASN A 826 7.02 -4.75 -11.00
N ALA A 827 6.15 -4.39 -11.95
CA ALA A 827 4.81 -4.96 -12.07
C ALA A 827 4.85 -6.44 -12.53
N GLU A 828 5.70 -6.76 -13.53
CA GLU A 828 5.93 -8.14 -13.98
C GLU A 828 6.45 -9.02 -12.84
N VAL A 829 7.47 -8.56 -12.09
CA VAL A 829 8.02 -9.29 -10.92
C VAL A 829 6.97 -9.42 -9.81
N THR A 830 6.22 -8.36 -9.48
CA THR A 830 5.16 -8.38 -8.46
C THR A 830 4.14 -9.48 -8.74
N LYS A 831 3.69 -9.59 -9.99
CA LYS A 831 2.67 -10.57 -10.39
C LYS A 831 3.10 -12.02 -10.16
N ILE A 832 4.30 -12.41 -10.57
CA ILE A 832 4.79 -13.78 -10.34
C ILE A 832 5.17 -14.00 -8.86
N SER A 833 5.63 -12.95 -8.16
CA SER A 833 6.03 -13.03 -6.75
C SER A 833 4.85 -13.36 -5.83
N ILE A 834 3.70 -12.70 -5.98
CA ILE A 834 2.50 -13.00 -5.17
C ILE A 834 2.10 -14.48 -5.28
N ASN A 835 2.04 -15.02 -6.49
CA ASN A 835 1.70 -16.43 -6.69
C ASN A 835 2.76 -17.37 -6.10
N THR A 836 4.05 -17.04 -6.25
CA THR A 836 5.19 -17.79 -5.66
C THR A 836 5.19 -17.75 -4.12
N TYR A 837 4.73 -16.65 -3.51
CA TYR A 837 4.55 -16.58 -2.06
C TYR A 837 3.36 -17.42 -1.59
N VAL A 838 2.23 -17.34 -2.28
CA VAL A 838 1.02 -18.10 -1.93
C VAL A 838 1.27 -19.60 -2.06
N THR A 839 1.99 -20.06 -3.09
CA THR A 839 2.43 -21.47 -3.18
C THR A 839 3.36 -21.85 -2.02
N THR A 840 4.35 -21.01 -1.71
CA THR A 840 5.26 -21.24 -0.55
C THR A 840 4.47 -21.37 0.76
N LYS A 841 3.42 -20.57 0.95
CA LYS A 841 2.54 -20.60 2.14
C LYS A 841 1.70 -21.87 2.23
N ILE A 842 1.10 -22.32 1.13
CA ILE A 842 0.36 -23.59 1.07
C ILE A 842 1.32 -24.76 1.33
N THR A 843 2.49 -24.79 0.69
CA THR A 843 3.48 -25.84 0.90
C THR A 843 3.98 -25.86 2.35
N TYR A 844 4.14 -24.70 2.99
CA TYR A 844 4.43 -24.65 4.43
C TYR A 844 3.32 -25.28 5.28
N ALA A 845 2.05 -24.99 4.97
CA ALA A 845 0.91 -25.57 5.68
C ALA A 845 0.83 -27.10 5.51
N ASN A 846 1.12 -27.62 4.31
CA ASN A 846 1.16 -29.06 4.03
C ASN A 846 2.34 -29.73 4.74
N MET A 847 3.52 -29.10 4.75
CA MET A 847 4.70 -29.54 5.50
C MET A 847 4.43 -29.60 7.02
N LEU A 848 3.73 -28.61 7.56
CA LEU A 848 3.31 -28.57 8.97
C LEU A 848 2.25 -29.65 9.28
N SER A 849 1.32 -29.93 8.36
CA SER A 849 0.35 -31.03 8.50
C SER A 849 1.06 -32.38 8.59
N GLU A 850 1.93 -32.68 7.62
CA GLU A 850 2.69 -33.93 7.58
C GLU A 850 3.54 -34.13 8.84
N LEU A 851 4.10 -33.06 9.40
CA LEU A 851 4.80 -33.08 10.69
C LEU A 851 3.85 -33.37 11.86
N CYS A 852 2.68 -32.72 11.95
CA CYS A 852 1.69 -32.96 13.01
C CYS A 852 1.12 -34.39 12.93
N GLU A 853 0.88 -34.91 11.72
CA GLU A 853 0.39 -36.27 11.49
C GLU A 853 1.35 -37.36 12.01
N ASN A 854 2.64 -37.04 12.17
CA ASN A 854 3.67 -37.93 12.72
C ASN A 854 4.08 -37.59 14.17
N LEU A 855 3.45 -36.61 14.82
CA LEU A 855 3.68 -36.23 16.22
C LEU A 855 2.51 -36.70 17.11
N PRO A 856 2.70 -37.67 18.02
CA PRO A 856 1.61 -38.22 18.83
C PRO A 856 0.81 -37.18 19.62
N GLY A 857 -0.47 -37.03 19.27
CA GLY A 857 -1.41 -36.09 19.90
C GLY A 857 -1.40 -34.67 19.31
N ALA A 858 -0.62 -34.41 18.25
CA ALA A 858 -0.69 -33.14 17.53
C ALA A 858 -1.90 -33.09 16.57
N ASP A 859 -2.34 -31.87 16.25
CA ASP A 859 -3.48 -31.59 15.36
C ASP A 859 -3.15 -30.37 14.49
N ALA A 860 -3.10 -30.56 13.17
CA ALA A 860 -2.69 -29.55 12.21
C ALA A 860 -3.68 -28.36 12.10
N ASP A 861 -4.97 -28.57 12.35
CA ASP A 861 -5.98 -27.50 12.31
C ASP A 861 -5.91 -26.62 13.57
N ILE A 862 -5.73 -27.24 14.74
CA ILE A 862 -5.53 -26.50 16.00
C ILE A 862 -4.23 -25.68 15.93
N VAL A 863 -3.13 -26.28 15.47
CA VAL A 863 -1.84 -25.60 15.34
C VAL A 863 -1.91 -24.48 14.29
N SER A 864 -2.43 -24.75 13.09
CA SER A 864 -2.50 -23.71 12.03
C SER A 864 -3.45 -22.56 12.38
N ALA A 865 -4.53 -22.78 13.13
CA ALA A 865 -5.39 -21.70 13.64
C ALA A 865 -4.64 -20.77 14.62
N ALA A 866 -3.79 -21.33 15.48
CA ALA A 866 -2.96 -20.54 16.39
C ALA A 866 -1.83 -19.82 15.65
N VAL A 867 -1.06 -20.52 14.80
CA VAL A 867 0.02 -19.92 13.98
C VAL A 867 -0.53 -18.82 13.07
N GLY A 868 -1.73 -18.99 12.49
CA GLY A 868 -2.41 -18.01 11.64
C GLY A 868 -3.02 -16.82 12.38
N SER A 869 -3.04 -16.84 13.71
CA SER A 869 -3.45 -15.70 14.55
C SER A 869 -2.31 -14.70 14.78
N ASP A 870 -1.07 -15.09 14.49
CA ASP A 870 0.06 -14.16 14.45
C ASP A 870 -0.06 -13.23 13.23
N SER A 871 -0.01 -11.91 13.44
CA SER A 871 -0.21 -10.94 12.36
C SER A 871 0.95 -10.83 11.37
N ARG A 872 2.07 -11.52 11.63
CA ARG A 872 3.19 -11.71 10.69
C ARG A 872 2.89 -12.82 9.68
N VAL A 873 2.03 -13.77 10.07
CA VAL A 873 1.63 -14.96 9.30
C VAL A 873 0.31 -14.74 8.57
N GLY A 874 -0.77 -14.42 9.31
CA GLY A 874 -2.14 -14.29 8.82
C GLY A 874 -2.81 -15.63 8.41
N ASN A 875 -4.08 -15.78 8.77
CA ASN A 875 -4.82 -17.06 8.71
C ASN A 875 -5.17 -17.62 7.32
N LYS A 876 -5.02 -16.83 6.25
CA LYS A 876 -5.39 -17.25 4.88
C LYS A 876 -4.33 -18.18 4.27
N TYR A 877 -4.77 -19.22 3.57
CA TYR A 877 -3.93 -20.23 2.91
C TYR A 877 -2.97 -21.00 3.85
N LEU A 878 -3.33 -21.13 5.14
CA LEU A 878 -2.50 -21.79 6.15
C LEU A 878 -3.03 -23.17 6.62
N LYS A 879 -4.15 -23.66 6.06
CA LYS A 879 -4.68 -25.00 6.34
C LYS A 879 -3.96 -26.05 5.49
N GLY A 880 -3.46 -27.10 6.12
CA GLY A 880 -2.87 -28.25 5.42
C GLY A 880 -3.93 -29.07 4.67
N ALA A 881 -3.58 -29.53 3.47
CA ALA A 881 -4.45 -30.27 2.56
C ALA A 881 -3.63 -31.05 1.50
N LEU A 882 -4.27 -31.39 0.39
CA LEU A 882 -3.61 -31.81 -0.85
C LEU A 882 -2.64 -30.72 -1.36
N ALA A 883 -1.69 -31.10 -2.22
CA ALA A 883 -0.86 -30.17 -2.97
C ALA A 883 -1.70 -29.17 -3.81
N TYR A 884 -1.14 -27.97 -4.04
CA TYR A 884 -1.77 -26.98 -4.91
C TYR A 884 -1.67 -27.38 -6.39
N GLY A 885 -2.66 -26.97 -7.17
CA GLY A 885 -2.72 -27.18 -8.61
C GLY A 885 -3.32 -25.97 -9.35
N GLY A 886 -3.88 -26.24 -10.53
CA GLY A 886 -4.50 -25.20 -11.37
C GLY A 886 -3.52 -24.54 -12.34
N PRO A 887 -4.01 -23.74 -13.30
CA PRO A 887 -3.18 -23.23 -14.40
C PRO A 887 -2.16 -22.16 -14.00
N CYS A 888 -2.34 -21.45 -12.88
CA CYS A 888 -1.48 -20.33 -12.49
C CYS A 888 -0.40 -20.72 -11.47
N PHE A 889 -0.75 -21.38 -10.35
CA PHE A 889 0.17 -21.56 -9.22
C PHE A 889 1.45 -22.37 -9.56
N PRO A 890 1.39 -23.58 -10.16
CA PRO A 890 2.61 -24.32 -10.52
C PRO A 890 3.35 -23.68 -11.70
N ARG A 891 2.66 -22.92 -12.56
CA ARG A 891 3.27 -22.19 -13.67
C ARG A 891 4.12 -21.04 -13.14
N ASP A 892 3.51 -20.12 -12.41
CA ASP A 892 4.11 -18.85 -12.03
C ASP A 892 5.27 -19.06 -11.02
N ASN A 893 5.16 -20.05 -10.13
CA ASN A 893 6.23 -20.47 -9.22
C ASN A 893 7.48 -20.98 -9.97
N ARG A 894 7.31 -21.75 -11.05
CA ARG A 894 8.43 -22.24 -11.87
C ARG A 894 9.01 -21.15 -12.78
N ALA A 895 8.19 -20.20 -13.23
CA ALA A 895 8.67 -19.03 -13.95
C ALA A 895 9.53 -18.10 -13.07
N PHE A 896 9.21 -17.96 -11.79
CA PHE A 896 10.08 -17.25 -10.83
C PHE A 896 11.48 -17.89 -10.74
N ALA A 897 11.54 -19.22 -10.62
CA ALA A 897 12.82 -19.94 -10.61
C ALA A 897 13.57 -19.84 -11.95
N ALA A 898 12.85 -19.91 -13.08
CA ALA A 898 13.42 -19.73 -14.42
C ALA A 898 14.04 -18.33 -14.62
N LEU A 899 13.38 -17.29 -14.12
CA LEU A 899 13.85 -15.90 -14.16
C LEU A 899 15.07 -15.68 -13.27
N ALA A 900 15.04 -16.15 -12.02
CA ALA A 900 16.19 -16.04 -11.12
C ALA A 900 17.43 -16.71 -11.73
N LYS A 901 17.25 -17.89 -12.33
CA LYS A 901 18.30 -18.61 -13.06
C LYS A 901 18.83 -17.85 -14.28
N SER A 902 18.00 -17.11 -15.03
CA SER A 902 18.47 -16.32 -16.18
C SER A 902 19.26 -15.08 -15.79
N VAL A 903 19.02 -14.52 -14.60
CA VAL A 903 19.75 -13.35 -14.06
C VAL A 903 20.81 -13.69 -13.01
N PHE A 904 21.09 -14.98 -12.79
CA PHE A 904 22.05 -15.52 -11.81
C PHE A 904 21.74 -15.16 -10.34
N ALA A 905 20.46 -15.02 -10.00
CA ALA A 905 19.95 -14.89 -8.64
C ALA A 905 19.47 -16.25 -8.09
N ASN A 906 19.38 -16.39 -6.77
CA ASN A 906 18.91 -17.59 -6.10
C ASN A 906 17.36 -17.67 -6.06
N ALA A 907 16.80 -18.89 -6.17
CA ALA A 907 15.36 -19.18 -6.10
C ALA A 907 14.99 -20.39 -5.20
N LEU A 908 15.88 -20.80 -4.29
CA LEU A 908 15.77 -22.07 -3.56
C LEU A 908 14.44 -22.29 -2.82
N LEU A 909 13.75 -21.23 -2.35
CA LEU A 909 12.40 -21.38 -1.76
C LEU A 909 11.32 -21.72 -2.81
N ALA A 910 11.39 -21.17 -4.02
CA ALA A 910 10.45 -21.50 -5.10
C ALA A 910 10.70 -22.92 -5.62
N GLU A 911 11.98 -23.33 -5.70
CA GLU A 911 12.39 -24.71 -6.05
C GLU A 911 11.95 -25.72 -4.98
N ALA A 912 12.19 -25.43 -3.70
CA ALA A 912 11.72 -26.25 -2.58
C ALA A 912 10.19 -26.34 -2.52
N THR A 913 9.51 -25.24 -2.84
CA THR A 913 8.04 -25.17 -2.92
C THR A 913 7.47 -26.11 -3.98
N ASP A 914 8.05 -26.13 -5.18
CA ASP A 914 7.63 -27.04 -6.25
C ASP A 914 7.96 -28.50 -5.93
N GLN A 915 9.16 -28.77 -5.39
CA GLN A 915 9.60 -30.11 -5.00
C GLN A 915 8.68 -30.74 -3.95
N LEU A 916 8.37 -30.01 -2.87
CA LEU A 916 7.44 -30.49 -1.83
C LEU A 916 6.00 -30.64 -2.36
N ASN A 917 5.56 -29.76 -3.27
CA ASN A 917 4.23 -29.85 -3.86
C ASN A 917 4.08 -31.13 -4.72
N ASN A 918 5.08 -31.43 -5.55
CA ASN A 918 5.11 -32.68 -6.33
C ASN A 918 5.24 -33.92 -5.42
N TYR A 919 6.02 -33.83 -4.34
CA TYR A 919 6.22 -34.90 -3.36
C TYR A 919 4.94 -35.37 -2.66
N GLN A 920 3.95 -34.48 -2.42
CA GLN A 920 2.67 -34.89 -1.81
C GLN A 920 1.91 -35.93 -2.64
N ILE A 921 2.12 -35.99 -3.96
CA ILE A 921 1.54 -37.05 -4.81
C ILE A 921 2.20 -38.41 -4.50
N GLU A 922 3.53 -38.44 -4.39
CA GLU A 922 4.28 -39.66 -4.04
C GLU A 922 4.02 -40.10 -2.60
N ARG A 923 3.73 -39.15 -1.70
CA ARG A 923 3.29 -39.42 -0.33
C ARG A 923 1.94 -40.13 -0.30
N LEU A 924 0.94 -39.60 -1.01
CA LEU A 924 -0.40 -40.21 -1.05
C LEU A 924 -0.41 -41.56 -1.77
N LEU A 925 0.40 -41.73 -2.82
CA LEU A 925 0.61 -43.03 -3.47
C LEU A 925 1.15 -44.06 -2.47
N ARG A 926 2.25 -43.74 -1.77
CA ARG A 926 2.86 -44.63 -0.76
C ARG A 926 1.93 -44.93 0.42
N ILE A 927 1.08 -44.00 0.83
CA ILE A 927 0.04 -44.26 1.85
C ILE A 927 -0.98 -45.30 1.34
N CYS A 928 -1.40 -45.22 0.07
CA CYS A 928 -2.28 -46.24 -0.51
C CYS A 928 -1.59 -47.61 -0.62
N GLU A 929 -0.30 -47.63 -0.96
CA GLU A 929 0.52 -48.85 -1.05
C GLU A 929 0.70 -49.50 0.33
N GLN A 930 1.03 -48.73 1.36
CA GLN A 930 1.11 -49.21 2.75
C GLN A 930 -0.24 -49.74 3.27
N ILE A 931 -1.37 -49.13 2.89
CA ILE A 931 -2.70 -49.65 3.21
C ILE A 931 -2.96 -51.00 2.51
N ALA A 932 -2.50 -51.18 1.27
CA ALA A 932 -2.61 -52.44 0.53
C ALA A 932 -1.73 -53.54 1.14
N GLU A 933 -0.45 -53.25 1.38
CA GLU A 933 0.51 -54.14 2.05
C GLU A 933 -0.04 -54.60 3.41
N PHE A 934 -0.52 -53.67 4.24
CA PHE A 934 -1.04 -53.99 5.57
C PHE A 934 -2.33 -54.83 5.52
N SER A 935 -3.19 -54.61 4.52
CA SER A 935 -4.51 -55.27 4.44
C SER A 935 -4.46 -56.65 3.77
N PHE A 936 -3.49 -56.92 2.89
CA PHE A 936 -3.44 -58.15 2.08
C PHE A 936 -2.05 -58.82 1.96
N GLY A 937 -0.95 -58.14 2.27
CA GLY A 937 0.42 -58.66 2.12
C GLY A 937 0.89 -58.79 0.66
N ASP A 938 2.01 -59.51 0.45
CA ASP A 938 2.61 -59.80 -0.87
C ASP A 938 1.77 -60.78 -1.71
N VAL A 939 0.54 -60.40 -2.07
CA VAL A 939 -0.39 -61.19 -2.91
C VAL A 939 -0.40 -60.64 -4.34
N PRO A 940 0.33 -61.24 -5.31
CA PRO A 940 0.73 -60.54 -6.54
C PRO A 940 -0.36 -60.30 -7.61
N GLN A 941 -1.66 -60.49 -7.31
CA GLN A 941 -2.73 -60.53 -8.32
C GLN A 941 -4.05 -59.84 -7.96
N ILE A 942 -4.18 -59.17 -6.79
CA ILE A 942 -5.37 -58.38 -6.47
C ILE A 942 -5.00 -56.90 -6.41
N LYS A 943 -5.44 -56.13 -7.42
CA LYS A 943 -5.44 -54.68 -7.36
C LYS A 943 -6.57 -54.21 -6.47
N LEU A 944 -6.25 -53.37 -5.48
CA LEU A 944 -7.28 -52.71 -4.68
C LEU A 944 -7.94 -51.58 -5.48
N LYS A 945 -9.20 -51.32 -5.15
CA LYS A 945 -10.03 -50.31 -5.80
C LYS A 945 -9.92 -48.99 -5.07
N VAL A 946 -9.39 -47.96 -5.75
CA VAL A 946 -9.25 -46.62 -5.19
C VAL A 946 -10.28 -45.70 -5.83
N GLY A 947 -11.24 -45.23 -5.03
CA GLY A 947 -12.19 -44.19 -5.41
C GLY A 947 -11.62 -42.80 -5.18
N ILE A 948 -11.70 -41.92 -6.18
CA ILE A 948 -11.29 -40.51 -6.11
C ILE A 948 -12.51 -39.62 -6.27
N LEU A 949 -12.79 -38.81 -5.24
CA LEU A 949 -13.91 -37.89 -5.17
C LEU A 949 -13.41 -36.44 -5.26
N GLY A 950 -13.67 -35.81 -6.41
CA GLY A 950 -13.07 -34.56 -6.84
C GLY A 950 -11.93 -34.78 -7.84
N LEU A 951 -12.01 -34.12 -9.00
CA LEU A 951 -10.98 -34.12 -10.06
C LEU A 951 -10.59 -32.69 -10.47
N SER A 952 -11.48 -31.73 -10.26
CA SER A 952 -11.23 -30.29 -10.36
C SER A 952 -10.10 -29.82 -9.45
N TYR A 953 -9.33 -28.81 -9.88
CA TYR A 953 -8.14 -28.34 -9.12
C TYR A 953 -8.48 -27.61 -7.81
N LYS A 954 -9.73 -27.15 -7.67
CA LYS A 954 -10.34 -26.55 -6.48
C LYS A 954 -11.86 -26.75 -6.53
N PRO A 955 -12.60 -26.52 -5.44
CA PRO A 955 -14.06 -26.63 -5.43
C PRO A 955 -14.77 -25.78 -6.50
N ASP A 956 -15.92 -26.30 -6.93
CA ASP A 956 -16.95 -25.61 -7.71
C ASP A 956 -16.47 -24.99 -9.05
N THR A 957 -15.55 -25.68 -9.74
CA THR A 957 -15.10 -25.32 -11.09
C THR A 957 -14.83 -26.58 -11.95
N PRO A 958 -15.06 -26.57 -13.28
CA PRO A 958 -14.69 -27.70 -14.15
C PRO A 958 -13.20 -27.76 -14.50
N VAL A 959 -12.39 -26.81 -14.03
CA VAL A 959 -10.98 -26.64 -14.41
C VAL A 959 -10.10 -27.75 -13.81
N VAL A 960 -9.27 -28.35 -14.67
CA VAL A 960 -8.46 -29.57 -14.39
C VAL A 960 -7.00 -29.44 -14.80
N GLU A 961 -6.63 -28.33 -15.45
CA GLU A 961 -5.26 -28.02 -15.84
C GLU A 961 -4.34 -28.00 -14.61
N CYS A 962 -3.29 -28.83 -14.63
CA CYS A 962 -2.45 -29.10 -13.46
C CYS A 962 -3.24 -29.50 -12.19
N SER A 963 -4.34 -30.26 -12.33
CA SER A 963 -5.02 -30.88 -11.20
C SER A 963 -4.18 -31.99 -10.58
N VAL A 964 -3.92 -31.86 -9.28
CA VAL A 964 -3.22 -32.86 -8.47
C VAL A 964 -4.06 -34.15 -8.35
N ALA A 965 -5.39 -34.06 -8.35
CA ALA A 965 -6.28 -35.21 -8.30
C ALA A 965 -6.15 -36.08 -9.57
N CYS A 966 -6.14 -35.45 -10.75
CA CYS A 966 -5.91 -36.15 -12.03
C CYS A 966 -4.50 -36.76 -12.10
N ALA A 967 -3.48 -36.03 -11.61
CA ALA A 967 -2.10 -36.53 -11.57
C ALA A 967 -1.93 -37.74 -10.62
N LEU A 968 -2.61 -37.72 -9.46
CA LEU A 968 -2.63 -38.83 -8.51
C LEU A 968 -3.38 -40.06 -9.09
N ALA A 969 -4.54 -39.85 -9.72
CA ALA A 969 -5.27 -40.90 -10.44
C ALA A 969 -4.38 -41.59 -11.49
N ASN A 970 -3.66 -40.79 -12.29
CA ASN A 970 -2.76 -41.27 -13.34
C ASN A 970 -1.52 -42.02 -12.82
N LYS A 971 -1.17 -41.92 -11.54
CA LYS A 971 -0.14 -42.77 -10.91
C LYS A 971 -0.72 -44.03 -10.28
N LEU A 972 -1.85 -43.90 -9.58
CA LEU A 972 -2.50 -45.01 -8.86
C LEU A 972 -2.84 -46.18 -9.80
N ILE A 973 -3.26 -45.94 -11.04
CA ILE A 973 -3.55 -46.98 -12.07
C ILE A 973 -2.40 -47.96 -12.35
N CYS A 974 -1.16 -47.67 -11.94
CA CYS A 974 -0.08 -48.64 -11.99
C CYS A 974 -0.38 -49.83 -11.06
N ASN A 975 -0.71 -49.55 -9.81
CA ASN A 975 -0.79 -50.54 -8.72
C ASN A 975 -2.24 -50.83 -8.27
N PHE A 976 -3.19 -49.96 -8.64
CA PHE A 976 -4.59 -49.99 -8.23
C PHE A 976 -5.55 -50.02 -9.42
N ASP A 977 -6.82 -50.33 -9.15
CA ASP A 977 -7.95 -50.11 -10.05
C ASP A 977 -8.65 -48.80 -9.64
N VAL A 978 -8.49 -47.75 -10.44
CA VAL A 978 -8.90 -46.39 -10.04
C VAL A 978 -10.27 -46.03 -10.61
N PHE A 979 -11.17 -45.59 -9.74
CA PHE A 979 -12.50 -45.07 -10.08
C PHE A 979 -12.58 -43.60 -9.67
N ALA A 980 -13.24 -42.74 -10.46
CA ALA A 980 -13.27 -41.31 -10.15
C ALA A 980 -14.59 -40.62 -10.49
N TYR A 981 -14.93 -39.60 -9.70
CA TYR A 981 -16.10 -38.73 -9.90
C TYR A 981 -15.81 -37.28 -9.48
N ASP A 982 -16.39 -36.34 -10.22
CA ASP A 982 -16.47 -34.90 -9.91
C ASP A 982 -17.84 -34.38 -10.38
N SER A 983 -18.39 -33.35 -9.71
CA SER A 983 -19.70 -32.80 -10.06
C SER A 983 -19.71 -31.92 -11.32
N LEU A 984 -18.55 -31.39 -11.74
CA LEU A 984 -18.43 -30.44 -12.86
C LEU A 984 -17.32 -30.82 -13.86
N ALA A 985 -16.22 -31.39 -13.38
CA ALA A 985 -15.00 -31.58 -14.18
C ALA A 985 -15.00 -32.81 -15.11
N MET A 986 -15.98 -33.71 -15.03
CA MET A 986 -15.95 -35.01 -15.75
C MET A 986 -15.60 -34.92 -17.25
N PRO A 987 -16.14 -33.97 -18.05
CA PRO A 987 -15.80 -33.90 -19.48
C PRO A 987 -14.32 -33.59 -19.72
N SER A 988 -13.75 -32.67 -18.95
CA SER A 988 -12.35 -32.23 -19.06
C SER A 988 -11.39 -33.21 -18.40
N ALA A 989 -11.76 -33.80 -17.26
CA ALA A 989 -10.96 -34.83 -16.59
C ALA A 989 -10.80 -36.09 -17.47
N THR A 990 -11.85 -36.47 -18.21
CA THR A 990 -11.79 -37.59 -19.18
C THR A 990 -10.78 -37.36 -20.32
N GLN A 991 -10.37 -36.12 -20.58
CA GLN A 991 -9.35 -35.79 -21.58
C GLN A 991 -7.90 -35.79 -21.03
N ILE A 992 -7.73 -35.65 -19.71
CA ILE A 992 -6.42 -35.54 -19.03
C ILE A 992 -6.04 -36.82 -18.28
N CYS A 993 -7.02 -37.58 -17.79
CA CYS A 993 -6.79 -38.86 -17.15
C CYS A 993 -6.45 -39.95 -18.19
N ASP A 994 -5.62 -40.91 -17.78
CA ASP A 994 -5.38 -42.13 -18.53
C ASP A 994 -6.69 -42.92 -18.67
N LYS A 995 -6.88 -43.59 -19.81
CA LYS A 995 -8.09 -44.36 -20.13
C LYS A 995 -8.38 -45.53 -19.18
N ARG A 996 -7.42 -45.89 -18.31
CA ARG A 996 -7.58 -46.86 -17.22
C ARG A 996 -8.28 -46.29 -15.97
N VAL A 997 -8.40 -44.96 -15.85
CA VAL A 997 -9.18 -44.32 -14.78
C VAL A 997 -10.68 -44.44 -15.11
N GLN A 998 -11.41 -45.18 -14.30
CA GLN A 998 -12.82 -45.51 -14.53
C GLN A 998 -13.73 -44.37 -14.05
N MET A 999 -14.10 -43.50 -14.97
CA MET A 999 -15.00 -42.37 -14.74
C MET A 999 -16.43 -42.87 -14.47
N VAL A 1000 -16.94 -42.66 -13.25
CA VAL A 1000 -18.33 -42.98 -12.88
C VAL A 1000 -19.20 -41.72 -12.91
N ASN A 1001 -20.54 -41.86 -12.94
CA ASN A 1001 -21.45 -40.71 -13.15
C ASN A 1001 -22.22 -40.22 -11.91
N SER A 1002 -21.98 -40.77 -10.71
CA SER A 1002 -22.45 -40.18 -9.45
C SER A 1002 -21.58 -40.60 -8.25
N VAL A 1003 -21.71 -39.86 -7.14
CA VAL A 1003 -21.09 -40.23 -5.84
C VAL A 1003 -21.59 -41.60 -5.36
N ASP A 1004 -22.89 -41.87 -5.44
CA ASP A 1004 -23.47 -43.15 -5.00
C ASP A 1004 -22.87 -44.33 -5.75
N LYS A 1005 -22.59 -44.18 -7.05
CA LYS A 1005 -21.91 -45.24 -7.81
C LYS A 1005 -20.50 -45.48 -7.33
N LEU A 1006 -19.74 -44.41 -7.08
CA LEU A 1006 -18.36 -44.49 -6.58
C LEU A 1006 -18.30 -45.21 -5.23
N LEU A 1007 -19.23 -44.88 -4.31
CA LEU A 1007 -19.25 -45.41 -2.95
C LEU A 1007 -19.89 -46.80 -2.83
N TYR A 1008 -20.98 -47.08 -3.55
CA TYR A 1008 -21.84 -48.25 -3.30
C TYR A 1008 -21.93 -49.25 -4.45
N GLU A 1009 -21.70 -48.85 -5.71
CA GLU A 1009 -21.72 -49.79 -6.84
C GLU A 1009 -20.33 -50.38 -7.15
N GLN A 1010 -19.25 -49.61 -6.96
CA GLN A 1010 -17.90 -50.08 -7.35
C GLN A 1010 -17.21 -50.97 -6.31
N ASN A 1011 -17.67 -50.95 -5.04
CA ASN A 1011 -16.99 -51.56 -3.89
C ASN A 1011 -15.53 -51.10 -3.78
N ILE A 1012 -15.31 -49.82 -3.49
CA ILE A 1012 -13.96 -49.25 -3.30
C ILE A 1012 -13.36 -49.65 -1.95
N ASP A 1013 -12.08 -49.99 -1.95
CA ASP A 1013 -11.31 -50.35 -0.75
C ASP A 1013 -10.71 -49.09 -0.07
N ILE A 1014 -10.34 -48.09 -0.87
CA ILE A 1014 -9.79 -46.80 -0.43
C ILE A 1014 -10.59 -45.67 -1.07
N LEU A 1015 -10.97 -44.64 -0.29
CA LEU A 1015 -11.59 -43.42 -0.77
C LEU A 1015 -10.66 -42.21 -0.52
N ILE A 1016 -10.33 -41.48 -1.58
CA ILE A 1016 -9.59 -40.23 -1.55
C ILE A 1016 -10.55 -39.09 -1.87
N ILE A 1017 -10.78 -38.19 -0.92
CA ILE A 1017 -11.55 -36.95 -1.17
C ILE A 1017 -10.55 -35.84 -1.52
N ALA A 1018 -10.39 -35.55 -2.81
CA ALA A 1018 -9.38 -34.62 -3.30
C ALA A 1018 -9.89 -33.17 -3.37
N THR A 1019 -11.17 -32.95 -3.65
CA THR A 1019 -11.73 -31.61 -3.90
C THR A 1019 -13.08 -31.40 -3.23
N ALA A 1020 -13.13 -30.64 -2.14
CA ALA A 1020 -14.33 -30.49 -1.30
C ALA A 1020 -15.39 -29.52 -1.88
N SER A 1021 -16.28 -29.99 -2.75
CA SER A 1021 -17.37 -29.15 -3.32
C SER A 1021 -18.37 -28.66 -2.24
N ASN A 1022 -18.85 -27.42 -2.41
CA ASN A 1022 -19.90 -26.88 -1.54
C ASN A 1022 -21.26 -27.56 -1.73
N SER A 1023 -21.49 -28.27 -2.85
CA SER A 1023 -22.70 -29.08 -3.06
C SER A 1023 -22.83 -30.15 -1.98
N TRP A 1024 -21.73 -30.83 -1.63
CA TRP A 1024 -21.70 -31.88 -0.59
C TRP A 1024 -21.82 -31.31 0.83
N LYS A 1025 -21.43 -30.04 1.03
CA LYS A 1025 -21.66 -29.33 2.31
C LYS A 1025 -23.13 -28.86 2.48
N ARG A 1026 -23.86 -28.57 1.39
CA ARG A 1026 -25.19 -27.94 1.45
C ARG A 1026 -26.37 -28.90 1.63
N ASN A 1027 -26.22 -30.21 1.46
CA ASN A 1027 -27.29 -31.21 1.66
C ASN A 1027 -27.67 -31.48 3.14
N GLY A 1028 -27.63 -30.46 4.00
CA GLY A 1028 -27.96 -30.56 5.43
C GLY A 1028 -29.41 -30.95 5.76
N ASN A 1029 -30.29 -31.06 4.76
CA ASN A 1029 -31.70 -31.43 4.93
C ASN A 1029 -31.97 -32.94 4.96
N SER A 1030 -30.97 -33.79 4.75
CA SER A 1030 -31.12 -35.24 4.93
C SER A 1030 -30.43 -35.73 6.22
N LYS A 1031 -31.25 -36.14 7.19
CA LYS A 1031 -30.82 -36.98 8.33
C LYS A 1031 -30.54 -38.43 7.89
N MET A 1032 -30.33 -38.67 6.59
CA MET A 1032 -30.22 -39.99 5.98
C MET A 1032 -28.84 -40.21 5.36
N GLU A 1033 -28.36 -39.30 4.51
CA GLU A 1033 -26.96 -39.28 4.04
C GLU A 1033 -26.00 -39.13 5.22
N LEU A 1034 -26.28 -38.19 6.15
CA LEU A 1034 -25.56 -38.06 7.42
C LEU A 1034 -25.76 -39.26 8.39
N LYS A 1035 -26.63 -40.22 8.09
CA LYS A 1035 -26.71 -41.53 8.76
C LYS A 1035 -26.00 -42.66 8.02
N GLN A 1036 -25.87 -42.55 6.69
CA GLN A 1036 -25.18 -43.51 5.83
C GLN A 1036 -23.67 -43.26 5.83
N LEU A 1037 -23.24 -41.99 5.73
CA LEU A 1037 -21.90 -41.57 6.12
C LEU A 1037 -21.63 -41.91 7.59
N LYS A 1038 -22.63 -41.89 8.49
CA LYS A 1038 -22.48 -42.41 9.86
C LYS A 1038 -22.48 -43.93 10.03
N ARG A 1039 -22.51 -44.70 8.94
CA ARG A 1039 -22.06 -46.10 8.94
C ARG A 1039 -20.58 -46.26 8.55
N LEU A 1040 -19.99 -45.22 7.94
CA LEU A 1040 -18.54 -45.08 7.72
C LEU A 1040 -17.85 -44.32 8.88
N ASP A 1041 -18.59 -43.45 9.58
CA ASP A 1041 -18.15 -42.64 10.73
C ASP A 1041 -17.86 -43.50 11.98
N LYS A 1042 -16.72 -44.18 11.95
CA LYS A 1042 -15.88 -44.38 13.13
C LYS A 1042 -14.66 -43.44 13.12
N LYS A 1043 -14.62 -42.42 12.23
CA LYS A 1043 -13.47 -41.53 11.96
C LYS A 1043 -13.87 -40.15 11.34
N CYS A 1044 -13.76 -39.05 12.14
CA CYS A 1044 -13.53 -37.61 11.79
C CYS A 1044 -14.71 -36.62 11.43
N THR A 1045 -14.64 -35.32 11.89
CA THR A 1045 -15.70 -34.23 11.80
C THR A 1045 -15.24 -32.78 12.18
N MET A 1046 -15.86 -31.64 11.69
CA MET A 1046 -16.16 -30.29 12.38
C MET A 1046 -16.48 -29.00 11.49
N GLU A 1047 -17.26 -27.96 11.97
CA GLU A 1047 -17.37 -26.48 11.50
C GLU A 1047 -18.31 -25.50 12.38
N ILE A 1048 -18.36 -24.12 12.21
CA ILE A 1048 -18.82 -23.00 13.20
C ILE A 1048 -19.42 -21.62 12.58
N ILE A 1049 -20.13 -20.62 13.27
CA ILE A 1049 -20.29 -19.07 13.03
C ILE A 1049 -21.39 -18.14 13.82
N GLY A 1050 -21.28 -16.75 14.04
CA GLY A 1050 -22.39 -15.68 14.35
C GLY A 1050 -22.14 -14.21 15.05
N HIS A 1051 -22.93 -13.05 14.85
CA HIS A 1051 -22.76 -11.59 15.42
C HIS A 1051 -23.91 -10.43 15.25
N HIS A 1052 -23.92 -9.13 15.82
CA HIS A 1052 -24.64 -7.77 15.43
C HIS A 1052 -24.60 -6.38 16.34
N ILE A 1053 -25.04 -5.09 15.93
CA ILE A 1053 -24.77 -3.62 16.48
C ILE A 1053 -25.75 -2.33 16.13
N ASN A 1054 -25.94 -1.14 16.88
CA ASN A 1054 -26.34 0.35 16.45
C ASN A 1054 -26.51 1.63 17.52
N GLY A 1055 -26.73 2.99 17.18
CA GLY A 1055 -27.09 4.26 18.07
C GLY A 1055 -27.23 5.82 17.53
N SER A 1056 -27.70 6.93 18.26
CA SER A 1056 -27.84 8.47 17.83
C SER A 1056 -28.21 9.71 18.86
N CYS A 1057 -28.29 11.09 18.53
CA CYS A 1057 -28.63 12.36 19.43
C CYS A 1057 -28.97 13.89 18.87
N GLN A 1058 -29.21 15.01 19.70
CA GLN A 1058 -29.76 16.49 19.52
C GLN A 1058 -28.75 17.76 19.60
N ARG A 1059 -29.06 19.08 19.22
CA ARG A 1059 -28.06 20.24 18.95
C ARG A 1059 -28.37 21.81 19.05
N ARG A 1060 -27.33 22.72 19.00
CA ARG A 1060 -27.26 24.26 18.88
C ARG A 1060 -26.65 24.84 17.55
N ILE A 1061 -27.06 26.05 17.07
CA ILE A 1061 -26.84 26.57 15.69
C ILE A 1061 -26.52 28.11 15.58
N LEU A 1062 -25.77 28.54 14.53
CA LEU A 1062 -25.57 29.93 14.06
C LEU A 1062 -26.09 30.16 12.62
N VAL A 1063 -26.60 31.36 12.33
CA VAL A 1063 -26.89 31.89 10.98
C VAL A 1063 -26.16 33.23 10.76
N ALA A 1064 -25.10 33.22 9.95
CA ALA A 1064 -24.41 34.44 9.50
C ALA A 1064 -25.12 35.01 8.25
N GLY A 1065 -25.20 36.33 8.13
CA GLY A 1065 -26.13 37.01 7.20
C GLY A 1065 -27.56 37.05 7.75
N GLY A 1066 -27.71 37.00 9.09
CA GLY A 1066 -29.00 36.84 9.77
C GLY A 1066 -29.97 38.03 9.62
N ALA A 1067 -29.51 39.19 9.17
CA ALA A 1067 -30.38 40.31 8.81
C ALA A 1067 -30.76 40.34 7.32
N GLY A 1068 -30.23 39.44 6.49
CA GLY A 1068 -30.74 39.21 5.14
C GLY A 1068 -32.07 38.44 5.15
N PHE A 1069 -32.90 38.68 4.13
CA PHE A 1069 -34.21 38.04 3.92
C PHE A 1069 -34.20 36.53 4.20
N ILE A 1070 -33.36 35.79 3.45
CA ILE A 1070 -33.15 34.34 3.60
C ILE A 1070 -32.76 33.98 5.04
N GLY A 1071 -31.86 34.75 5.63
CA GLY A 1071 -31.26 34.46 6.93
C GLY A 1071 -32.24 34.57 8.08
N SER A 1072 -33.07 35.61 8.13
CA SER A 1072 -34.08 35.72 9.18
C SER A 1072 -35.21 34.70 9.03
N HIS A 1073 -35.63 34.38 7.80
CA HIS A 1073 -36.62 33.32 7.59
C HIS A 1073 -36.08 31.94 8.00
N LEU A 1074 -34.83 31.63 7.68
CA LEU A 1074 -34.17 30.39 8.11
C LEU A 1074 -33.99 30.33 9.63
N ALA A 1075 -33.47 31.41 10.24
CA ALA A 1075 -33.24 31.48 11.68
C ALA A 1075 -34.53 31.28 12.47
N ARG A 1076 -35.61 31.97 12.06
CA ARG A 1076 -36.95 31.79 12.62
C ARG A 1076 -37.41 30.33 12.54
N ARG A 1077 -37.24 29.68 11.39
CA ARG A 1077 -37.65 28.29 11.22
C ARG A 1077 -36.86 27.33 12.12
N LEU A 1078 -35.54 27.53 12.25
CA LEU A 1078 -34.70 26.71 13.12
C LEU A 1078 -35.05 26.90 14.62
N LEU A 1079 -35.48 28.10 14.99
CA LEU A 1079 -35.99 28.43 16.33
C LEU A 1079 -37.35 27.74 16.58
N GLU A 1080 -38.26 27.75 15.59
CA GLU A 1080 -39.53 27.03 15.61
C GLU A 1080 -39.35 25.49 15.68
N ASP A 1081 -38.33 24.94 15.04
CA ASP A 1081 -37.93 23.52 15.15
C ASP A 1081 -37.23 23.17 16.50
N GLY A 1082 -37.11 24.14 17.42
CA GLY A 1082 -36.62 23.93 18.79
C GLY A 1082 -35.10 23.92 18.96
N HIS A 1083 -34.35 24.44 17.99
CA HIS A 1083 -32.91 24.67 18.15
C HIS A 1083 -32.61 25.99 18.85
N TYR A 1084 -31.43 26.07 19.47
CA TYR A 1084 -30.87 27.33 19.95
C TYR A 1084 -30.16 28.04 18.79
N VAL A 1085 -30.65 29.22 18.39
CA VAL A 1085 -30.25 29.93 17.15
C VAL A 1085 -29.61 31.28 17.46
N ILE A 1086 -28.40 31.48 16.96
CA ILE A 1086 -27.69 32.77 16.96
C ILE A 1086 -27.76 33.36 15.55
N CYS A 1087 -27.89 34.68 15.42
CA CYS A 1087 -27.70 35.41 14.17
C CYS A 1087 -26.47 36.32 14.23
N ALA A 1088 -25.76 36.49 13.12
CA ALA A 1088 -24.67 37.46 12.99
C ALA A 1088 -24.77 38.22 11.66
N ASP A 1089 -24.65 39.55 11.71
CA ASP A 1089 -24.67 40.44 10.55
C ASP A 1089 -24.09 41.82 10.93
N TRP A 1090 -23.71 42.66 9.97
CA TRP A 1090 -23.30 44.05 10.24
C TRP A 1090 -24.45 45.05 10.13
N LYS A 1091 -25.57 44.65 9.49
CA LYS A 1091 -26.80 45.43 9.36
C LYS A 1091 -27.89 44.91 10.31
N LYS A 1092 -28.95 45.70 10.50
CA LYS A 1092 -30.17 45.28 11.21
C LYS A 1092 -31.16 44.60 10.28
N ASN A 1093 -32.01 43.74 10.83
CA ASN A 1093 -33.08 43.10 10.07
C ASN A 1093 -34.20 44.10 9.71
N GLU A 1094 -34.81 43.91 8.54
CA GLU A 1094 -35.83 44.81 7.97
C GLU A 1094 -37.24 44.18 7.94
N TYR A 1095 -37.38 42.92 8.39
CA TYR A 1095 -38.59 42.08 8.24
C TYR A 1095 -39.23 41.67 9.57
N PHE A 1096 -38.43 41.57 10.65
CA PHE A 1096 -38.81 41.04 11.97
C PHE A 1096 -38.07 41.78 13.11
N GLN A 1097 -38.60 41.71 14.34
CA GLN A 1097 -37.82 42.07 15.54
C GLN A 1097 -36.86 40.93 15.91
N GLU A 1098 -35.72 41.26 16.54
CA GLU A 1098 -34.61 40.31 16.80
C GLU A 1098 -35.06 39.07 17.61
N ASP A 1099 -36.02 39.23 18.53
CA ASP A 1099 -36.61 38.18 19.37
C ASP A 1099 -37.66 37.30 18.66
N GLU A 1100 -38.12 37.67 17.45
CA GLU A 1100 -39.04 36.87 16.65
C GLU A 1100 -38.35 35.80 15.79
N PHE A 1101 -37.02 35.87 15.62
CA PHE A 1101 -36.28 34.95 14.74
C PHE A 1101 -34.96 34.38 15.29
N CYS A 1102 -34.42 34.87 16.41
CA CYS A 1102 -33.21 34.31 17.02
C CYS A 1102 -33.19 34.42 18.55
N ASN A 1103 -32.28 33.70 19.20
CA ASN A 1103 -32.03 33.81 20.65
C ASN A 1103 -30.93 34.82 20.99
N GLU A 1104 -29.99 35.05 20.08
CA GLU A 1104 -28.87 35.99 20.21
C GLU A 1104 -28.63 36.66 18.84
N PHE A 1105 -28.61 38.00 18.76
CA PHE A 1105 -28.23 38.73 17.53
C PHE A 1105 -26.88 39.44 17.73
N LEU A 1106 -25.93 39.22 16.82
CA LEU A 1106 -24.55 39.70 16.89
C LEU A 1106 -24.27 40.72 15.78
N HIS A 1107 -24.23 42.00 16.15
CA HIS A 1107 -24.01 43.12 15.24
C HIS A 1107 -22.51 43.37 14.99
N MET A 1108 -21.91 42.72 13.98
CA MET A 1108 -20.45 42.69 13.77
C MET A 1108 -20.02 42.53 12.29
N ASP A 1109 -18.81 43.00 11.98
CA ASP A 1109 -18.20 42.90 10.65
C ASP A 1109 -17.46 41.56 10.49
N LEU A 1110 -17.97 40.68 9.63
CA LEU A 1110 -17.43 39.34 9.40
C LEU A 1110 -16.19 39.31 8.48
N ARG A 1111 -15.70 40.47 8.02
CA ARG A 1111 -14.38 40.59 7.35
C ARG A 1111 -13.21 40.51 8.33
N ALA A 1112 -13.45 40.62 9.63
CA ALA A 1112 -12.45 40.44 10.68
C ALA A 1112 -12.54 39.04 11.30
N PHE A 1113 -11.43 38.30 11.31
CA PHE A 1113 -11.39 36.91 11.77
C PHE A 1113 -11.88 36.73 13.21
N ASP A 1114 -11.49 37.62 14.13
CA ASP A 1114 -11.87 37.55 15.55
C ASP A 1114 -13.39 37.65 15.76
N ASN A 1115 -14.10 38.39 14.91
CA ASN A 1115 -15.57 38.47 14.95
C ASN A 1115 -16.20 37.13 14.54
N CYS A 1116 -15.69 36.50 13.48
CA CYS A 1116 -16.13 35.17 13.05
C CYS A 1116 -15.84 34.10 14.11
N LEU A 1117 -14.68 34.18 14.77
CA LEU A 1117 -14.28 33.30 15.88
C LEU A 1117 -15.14 33.50 17.14
N LEU A 1118 -15.64 34.71 17.36
CA LEU A 1118 -16.62 35.01 18.41
C LEU A 1118 -18.02 34.48 18.05
N ALA A 1119 -18.48 34.69 16.82
CA ALA A 1119 -19.82 34.30 16.37
C ALA A 1119 -20.02 32.76 16.31
N THR A 1120 -19.02 32.02 15.81
CA THR A 1120 -19.08 30.55 15.67
C THR A 1120 -18.88 29.79 16.99
N LYS A 1121 -18.62 30.50 18.10
CA LYS A 1121 -18.28 29.95 19.40
C LYS A 1121 -19.40 29.08 19.99
N ARG A 1122 -19.09 27.82 20.30
CA ARG A 1122 -20.04 26.81 20.83
C ARG A 1122 -21.24 26.51 19.89
N CYS A 1123 -21.10 26.78 18.59
CA CYS A 1123 -22.10 26.37 17.60
C CYS A 1123 -21.77 24.97 17.10
N GLU A 1124 -22.76 24.10 16.95
CA GLU A 1124 -22.54 22.80 16.31
C GLU A 1124 -22.77 22.89 14.80
N TRP A 1125 -23.78 23.66 14.37
CA TRP A 1125 -24.04 23.95 12.96
C TRP A 1125 -23.91 25.45 12.67
N VAL A 1126 -23.47 25.79 11.46
CA VAL A 1126 -23.38 27.17 10.94
C VAL A 1126 -24.04 27.23 9.57
N PHE A 1127 -24.88 28.23 9.33
CA PHE A 1127 -25.35 28.62 8.00
C PHE A 1127 -24.73 29.96 7.63
N ASN A 1128 -23.80 29.98 6.68
CA ASN A 1128 -23.22 31.22 6.18
C ASN A 1128 -23.97 31.70 4.93
N LEU A 1129 -24.75 32.74 5.13
CA LEU A 1129 -25.51 33.48 4.13
C LEU A 1129 -25.01 34.93 3.98
N ALA A 1130 -23.88 35.26 4.64
CA ALA A 1130 -23.33 36.62 4.64
C ALA A 1130 -22.66 36.95 3.30
N ALA A 1131 -22.95 38.13 2.77
CA ALA A 1131 -22.36 38.67 1.56
C ALA A 1131 -22.39 40.21 1.59
N ASP A 1132 -21.34 40.83 1.07
CA ASP A 1132 -21.35 42.24 0.68
C ASP A 1132 -21.96 42.34 -0.72
N MET A 1133 -23.29 42.54 -0.77
CA MET A 1133 -24.09 42.57 -1.98
C MET A 1133 -25.11 43.72 -1.96
N GLY A 1134 -25.13 44.51 -3.03
CA GLY A 1134 -26.00 45.70 -3.19
C GLY A 1134 -26.78 45.70 -4.52
N GLY A 1135 -27.07 44.52 -5.06
CA GLY A 1135 -27.68 44.34 -6.39
C GLY A 1135 -26.71 44.61 -7.55
N MET A 1136 -27.16 44.33 -8.78
CA MET A 1136 -26.29 44.31 -9.98
C MET A 1136 -25.52 45.62 -10.22
N GLY A 1137 -26.12 46.78 -9.96
CA GLY A 1137 -25.46 48.08 -10.13
C GLY A 1137 -24.29 48.29 -9.15
N TYR A 1138 -24.37 47.74 -7.94
CA TYR A 1138 -23.26 47.74 -6.98
C TYR A 1138 -22.18 46.75 -7.42
N ILE A 1139 -22.58 45.54 -7.83
CA ILE A 1139 -21.68 44.46 -8.29
C ILE A 1139 -20.81 44.90 -9.47
N GLN A 1140 -21.42 45.43 -10.53
CA GLN A 1140 -20.72 45.87 -11.73
C GLN A 1140 -19.77 47.07 -11.48
N SER A 1141 -20.04 47.87 -10.43
CA SER A 1141 -19.29 49.10 -10.14
C SER A 1141 -18.09 48.91 -9.19
N ASN A 1142 -18.09 47.87 -8.34
CA ASN A 1142 -17.16 47.76 -7.20
C ASN A 1142 -16.36 46.44 -7.19
N ASN A 1143 -15.97 45.94 -8.36
CA ASN A 1143 -15.41 44.60 -8.54
C ASN A 1143 -14.27 44.23 -7.58
N SER A 1144 -13.27 45.11 -7.40
CA SER A 1144 -12.16 44.91 -6.45
C SER A 1144 -12.63 44.79 -5.00
N VAL A 1145 -13.53 45.68 -4.57
CA VAL A 1145 -14.06 45.75 -3.21
C VAL A 1145 -14.93 44.52 -2.90
N ILE A 1146 -15.75 44.08 -3.86
CA ILE A 1146 -16.69 42.97 -3.69
C ILE A 1146 -15.98 41.63 -3.67
N LEU A 1147 -15.01 41.43 -4.59
CA LEU A 1147 -14.13 40.25 -4.57
C LEU A 1147 -13.37 40.16 -3.25
N PHE A 1148 -12.82 41.27 -2.76
CA PHE A 1148 -12.12 41.32 -1.47
C PHE A 1148 -13.05 41.04 -0.28
N ASN A 1149 -14.11 41.84 -0.11
CA ASN A 1149 -15.00 41.78 1.06
C ASN A 1149 -15.69 40.42 1.21
N ASN A 1150 -16.23 39.87 0.12
CA ASN A 1150 -16.94 38.59 0.19
C ASN A 1150 -15.98 37.41 0.44
N THR A 1151 -14.79 37.40 -0.19
CA THR A 1151 -13.78 36.35 0.05
C THR A 1151 -13.36 36.35 1.52
N MET A 1152 -13.10 37.53 2.09
CA MET A 1152 -12.75 37.69 3.51
C MET A 1152 -13.86 37.17 4.43
N ILE A 1153 -15.13 37.47 4.15
CA ILE A 1153 -16.28 36.96 4.92
C ILE A 1153 -16.35 35.43 4.85
N SER A 1154 -16.34 34.87 3.64
CA SER A 1154 -16.47 33.43 3.39
C SER A 1154 -15.33 32.62 4.02
N PHE A 1155 -14.10 33.09 3.87
CA PHE A 1155 -12.90 32.40 4.35
C PHE A 1155 -12.76 32.50 5.88
N ASN A 1156 -12.98 33.68 6.47
CA ASN A 1156 -12.95 33.83 7.92
C ASN A 1156 -14.04 33.01 8.60
N MET A 1157 -15.26 32.96 8.04
CA MET A 1157 -16.37 32.22 8.62
C MET A 1157 -16.14 30.70 8.64
N ILE A 1158 -15.54 30.13 7.58
CA ILE A 1158 -15.29 28.68 7.53
C ILE A 1158 -14.11 28.26 8.41
N GLU A 1159 -13.03 29.05 8.45
CA GLU A 1159 -11.88 28.77 9.33
C GLU A 1159 -12.24 28.97 10.81
N ALA A 1160 -13.03 30.01 11.14
CA ALA A 1160 -13.53 30.21 12.50
C ALA A 1160 -14.46 29.07 12.95
N ALA A 1161 -15.33 28.59 12.06
CA ALA A 1161 -16.18 27.43 12.30
C ALA A 1161 -15.34 26.17 12.56
N ARG A 1162 -14.29 25.94 11.77
CA ARG A 1162 -13.34 24.82 11.99
C ARG A 1162 -12.62 24.95 13.34
N GLN A 1163 -12.10 26.12 13.70
CA GLN A 1163 -11.41 26.34 14.97
C GLN A 1163 -12.33 26.15 16.19
N ASN A 1164 -13.62 26.51 16.09
CA ASN A 1164 -14.62 26.30 17.14
C ASN A 1164 -15.24 24.88 17.17
N GLY A 1165 -14.87 23.98 16.24
CA GLY A 1165 -15.34 22.58 16.22
C GLY A 1165 -16.75 22.39 15.69
N VAL A 1166 -17.19 23.23 14.74
CA VAL A 1166 -18.49 23.13 14.07
C VAL A 1166 -18.59 21.82 13.27
N GLN A 1167 -19.63 21.03 13.56
CA GLN A 1167 -19.91 19.73 12.92
C GLN A 1167 -20.47 19.87 11.50
N ARG A 1168 -21.25 20.93 11.22
CA ARG A 1168 -21.84 21.18 9.90
C ARG A 1168 -21.82 22.64 9.50
N TYR A 1169 -21.47 22.92 8.25
CA TYR A 1169 -21.39 24.27 7.70
C TYR A 1169 -22.12 24.34 6.37
N PHE A 1170 -23.04 25.28 6.22
CA PHE A 1170 -23.76 25.53 4.96
C PHE A 1170 -23.28 26.84 4.35
N TYR A 1171 -23.10 26.86 3.02
CA TYR A 1171 -22.64 28.03 2.26
C TYR A 1171 -23.65 28.45 1.19
N ALA A 1172 -24.02 29.73 1.18
CA ALA A 1172 -24.84 30.34 0.13
C ALA A 1172 -23.99 30.81 -1.06
N SER A 1173 -24.24 30.17 -2.20
CA SER A 1173 -23.73 30.55 -3.51
C SER A 1173 -24.82 31.14 -4.41
N SER A 1174 -24.47 31.58 -5.61
CA SER A 1174 -25.30 32.36 -6.53
C SER A 1174 -25.25 31.81 -7.96
N ALA A 1175 -26.31 32.01 -8.73
CA ALA A 1175 -26.32 31.80 -10.18
C ALA A 1175 -25.17 32.54 -10.92
N CYS A 1176 -24.59 33.58 -10.34
CA CYS A 1176 -23.46 34.33 -10.92
C CYS A 1176 -22.21 33.47 -11.19
N VAL A 1177 -22.08 32.28 -10.59
CA VAL A 1177 -20.98 31.33 -10.90
C VAL A 1177 -21.06 30.77 -12.33
N TYR A 1178 -22.26 30.70 -12.91
CA TYR A 1178 -22.46 30.14 -14.25
C TYR A 1178 -22.04 31.12 -15.35
N PRO A 1179 -21.50 30.64 -16.48
CA PRO A 1179 -21.20 31.49 -17.62
C PRO A 1179 -22.39 32.31 -18.12
N GLU A 1180 -22.25 33.63 -18.26
CA GLU A 1180 -23.33 34.53 -18.68
C GLU A 1180 -24.03 34.06 -19.97
N HIS A 1181 -23.26 33.54 -20.94
CA HIS A 1181 -23.78 33.06 -22.22
C HIS A 1181 -24.70 31.81 -22.16
N ILE A 1182 -24.78 31.11 -21.02
CA ILE A 1182 -25.76 30.04 -20.79
C ILE A 1182 -26.98 30.50 -19.96
N GLN A 1183 -26.94 31.73 -19.41
CA GLN A 1183 -28.04 32.32 -18.63
C GLN A 1183 -28.96 33.24 -19.46
N THR A 1184 -28.50 33.74 -20.62
CA THR A 1184 -29.15 34.80 -21.41
C THR A 1184 -30.27 34.36 -22.37
N LYS A 1185 -30.89 33.19 -22.18
CA LYS A 1185 -31.99 32.70 -23.03
C LYS A 1185 -33.28 32.52 -22.22
N GLU A 1186 -34.43 32.81 -22.83
CA GLU A 1186 -35.74 32.72 -22.16
C GLU A 1186 -36.17 31.28 -21.82
N ASN A 1187 -35.63 30.29 -22.55
CA ASN A 1187 -35.87 28.85 -22.32
C ASN A 1187 -34.54 28.12 -22.04
N VAL A 1188 -33.93 28.42 -20.88
CA VAL A 1188 -32.78 27.68 -20.36
C VAL A 1188 -33.26 26.43 -19.61
N ALA A 1189 -32.76 25.26 -19.97
CA ALA A 1189 -32.92 24.05 -19.17
C ALA A 1189 -32.13 24.17 -17.86
N ALA A 1190 -32.66 23.61 -16.78
CA ALA A 1190 -32.11 23.76 -15.42
C ALA A 1190 -30.58 23.56 -15.37
N LEU A 1191 -29.87 24.52 -14.76
CA LEU A 1191 -28.41 24.64 -14.78
C LEU A 1191 -27.75 23.73 -13.73
N ARG A 1192 -27.41 22.50 -14.11
CA ARG A 1192 -26.77 21.50 -13.22
C ARG A 1192 -25.43 21.97 -12.66
N GLU A 1193 -25.02 21.41 -11.51
CA GLU A 1193 -23.78 21.81 -10.83
C GLU A 1193 -22.53 21.83 -11.73
N GLU A 1194 -22.37 20.87 -12.65
CA GLU A 1194 -21.20 20.82 -13.54
C GLU A 1194 -21.14 21.99 -14.54
N GLN A 1195 -22.26 22.66 -14.84
CA GLN A 1195 -22.34 23.70 -15.86
C GLN A 1195 -21.68 25.04 -15.46
N ALA A 1196 -21.18 25.15 -14.21
CA ALA A 1196 -20.32 26.26 -13.80
C ALA A 1196 -18.88 26.13 -14.34
N TRP A 1197 -18.45 24.94 -14.78
CA TRP A 1197 -17.11 24.68 -15.31
C TRP A 1197 -17.13 24.37 -16.82
N PRO A 1198 -16.15 24.82 -17.62
CA PRO A 1198 -15.04 25.71 -17.26
C PRO A 1198 -15.55 27.12 -16.92
N ALA A 1199 -15.02 27.65 -15.83
CA ALA A 1199 -15.48 28.85 -15.17
C ALA A 1199 -15.32 30.08 -16.05
N LYS A 1200 -16.44 30.78 -16.23
CA LYS A 1200 -16.46 32.15 -16.73
C LYS A 1200 -17.58 32.90 -16.00
N PRO A 1201 -17.49 33.04 -14.66
CA PRO A 1201 -18.52 33.68 -13.86
C PRO A 1201 -18.85 35.06 -14.44
N GLN A 1202 -20.09 35.50 -14.25
CA GLN A 1202 -20.60 36.74 -14.87
C GLN A 1202 -19.77 37.98 -14.46
N ASP A 1203 -19.27 37.98 -13.22
CA ASP A 1203 -18.58 39.08 -12.59
C ASP A 1203 -17.70 38.61 -11.41
N SER A 1204 -17.10 39.57 -10.73
CA SER A 1204 -16.29 39.39 -9.51
C SER A 1204 -17.05 38.73 -8.34
N TYR A 1205 -18.37 38.93 -8.23
CA TYR A 1205 -19.19 38.28 -7.20
C TYR A 1205 -19.39 36.80 -7.53
N GLY A 1206 -19.65 36.47 -8.80
CA GLY A 1206 -19.65 35.09 -9.29
C GLY A 1206 -18.31 34.38 -9.11
N LEU A 1207 -17.18 35.09 -9.26
CA LEU A 1207 -15.84 34.53 -9.02
C LEU A 1207 -15.62 34.20 -7.54
N GLU A 1208 -15.99 35.09 -6.59
CA GLU A 1208 -15.91 34.79 -5.16
C GLU A 1208 -16.76 33.57 -4.80
N LYS A 1209 -18.01 33.53 -5.26
CA LYS A 1209 -18.92 32.41 -4.97
C LYS A 1209 -18.34 31.07 -5.43
N LEU A 1210 -17.75 31.03 -6.61
CA LEU A 1210 -17.12 29.81 -7.12
C LEU A 1210 -15.90 29.38 -6.28
N VAL A 1211 -15.02 30.30 -5.89
CA VAL A 1211 -13.85 29.96 -5.06
C VAL A 1211 -14.28 29.49 -3.66
N SER A 1212 -15.28 30.13 -3.08
CA SER A 1212 -15.80 29.78 -1.75
C SER A 1212 -16.61 28.48 -1.74
N GLU A 1213 -17.19 28.06 -2.88
CA GLU A 1213 -17.70 26.69 -3.05
C GLU A 1213 -16.57 25.66 -2.95
N GLU A 1214 -15.50 25.81 -3.75
CA GLU A 1214 -14.37 24.88 -3.71
C GLU A 1214 -13.69 24.87 -2.34
N MET A 1215 -13.60 26.03 -1.67
CA MET A 1215 -13.16 26.12 -0.28
C MET A 1215 -14.01 25.26 0.66
N ALA A 1216 -15.34 25.36 0.58
CA ALA A 1216 -16.23 24.54 1.39
C ALA A 1216 -16.12 23.05 1.04
N ILE A 1217 -15.96 22.69 -0.23
CA ILE A 1217 -15.72 21.33 -0.69
C ILE A 1217 -14.41 20.77 -0.10
N HIS A 1218 -13.33 21.55 -0.08
CA HIS A 1218 -12.05 21.13 0.48
C HIS A 1218 -12.05 21.05 2.01
N TYR A 1219 -12.68 21.99 2.74
CA TYR A 1219 -12.81 21.88 4.20
C TYR A 1219 -13.53 20.59 4.64
N SER A 1220 -14.52 20.10 3.87
CA SER A 1220 -15.21 18.84 4.17
C SER A 1220 -14.45 17.57 3.74
N LYS A 1221 -13.35 17.71 2.99
CA LYS A 1221 -12.44 16.61 2.63
C LYS A 1221 -11.28 16.54 3.62
N ASP A 1222 -10.70 17.69 3.95
CA ASP A 1222 -9.47 17.82 4.71
C ASP A 1222 -9.71 17.73 6.24
N PHE A 1223 -10.94 17.98 6.71
CA PHE A 1223 -11.30 17.93 8.14
C PHE A 1223 -12.50 17.01 8.42
N GLU A 1224 -12.23 15.73 8.74
CA GLU A 1224 -13.24 14.66 8.95
C GLU A 1224 -14.40 15.02 9.92
N ASN A 1225 -14.18 15.96 10.85
CA ASN A 1225 -15.15 16.36 11.86
C ASN A 1225 -16.15 17.46 11.41
N MET A 1226 -15.99 18.03 10.21
CA MET A 1226 -16.76 19.20 9.73
C MET A 1226 -17.35 18.91 8.34
N GLN A 1227 -18.68 18.71 8.26
CA GLN A 1227 -19.36 18.42 6.99
C GLN A 1227 -19.91 19.69 6.35
N THR A 1228 -19.52 20.01 5.11
CA THR A 1228 -20.04 21.19 4.40
C THR A 1228 -21.22 20.87 3.48
N ARG A 1229 -22.05 21.88 3.18
CA ARG A 1229 -23.10 21.86 2.15
C ARG A 1229 -23.15 23.20 1.44
N ILE A 1230 -23.55 23.20 0.16
CA ILE A 1230 -23.63 24.37 -0.72
C ILE A 1230 -25.06 24.47 -1.27
N ALA A 1231 -25.50 25.68 -1.59
CA ALA A 1231 -26.68 25.90 -2.42
C ALA A 1231 -26.42 27.06 -3.39
N ARG A 1232 -26.67 26.86 -4.69
CA ARG A 1232 -26.60 27.93 -5.71
C ARG A 1232 -27.96 28.58 -5.90
N PHE A 1233 -28.16 29.74 -5.30
CA PHE A 1233 -29.43 30.44 -5.37
C PHE A 1233 -29.65 31.09 -6.74
N HIS A 1234 -30.80 30.75 -7.35
CA HIS A 1234 -31.32 31.35 -8.57
C HIS A 1234 -32.62 32.08 -8.24
N ASN A 1235 -32.75 33.35 -8.66
CA ASN A 1235 -33.97 34.16 -8.63
C ASN A 1235 -34.90 33.85 -7.44
N ILE A 1236 -34.43 34.15 -6.23
CA ILE A 1236 -35.24 34.00 -5.01
C ILE A 1236 -36.44 34.94 -5.09
N TYR A 1237 -37.61 34.42 -4.71
CA TYR A 1237 -38.80 35.19 -4.42
C TYR A 1237 -39.49 34.57 -3.19
N GLY A 1238 -39.98 35.41 -2.29
CA GLY A 1238 -40.82 35.02 -1.17
C GLY A 1238 -41.89 36.05 -0.82
N PRO A 1239 -42.73 35.77 0.17
CA PRO A 1239 -43.67 36.75 0.71
C PRO A 1239 -42.91 38.02 1.13
N GLN A 1240 -43.49 39.19 0.84
CA GLN A 1240 -42.95 40.55 1.06
C GLN A 1240 -41.98 41.12 0.01
N GLU A 1241 -41.49 40.38 -1.00
CA GLU A 1241 -40.49 40.95 -1.94
C GLU A 1241 -41.05 41.85 -3.08
N ILE A 1242 -42.24 41.59 -3.64
CA ILE A 1242 -42.82 42.39 -4.74
C ILE A 1242 -44.34 42.59 -4.56
N ASN A 1243 -44.85 43.74 -5.06
CA ASN A 1243 -46.26 44.14 -5.03
C ASN A 1243 -47.24 43.07 -5.54
N HIS A 1244 -48.45 43.08 -4.96
CA HIS A 1244 -49.58 42.25 -5.39
C HIS A 1244 -49.94 42.44 -6.88
N GLU A 1245 -49.95 41.35 -7.67
CA GLU A 1245 -51.11 41.00 -8.54
C GLU A 1245 -51.05 39.61 -9.23
N THR A 1246 -50.01 38.78 -9.08
CA THR A 1246 -50.07 37.35 -9.48
C THR A 1246 -49.26 36.39 -8.61
N LEU A 1247 -49.94 35.65 -7.71
CA LEU A 1247 -49.72 34.23 -7.34
C LEU A 1247 -50.72 33.85 -6.23
N VAL A 1248 -51.13 32.57 -6.15
CA VAL A 1248 -52.18 32.10 -5.20
C VAL A 1248 -51.75 30.81 -4.51
N ASP A 1249 -51.17 30.92 -3.31
CA ASP A 1249 -51.36 30.07 -2.12
C ASP A 1249 -50.52 30.65 -0.97
N ASP A 1250 -51.08 30.83 0.23
CA ASP A 1250 -50.39 31.41 1.40
C ASP A 1250 -49.45 30.40 2.11
N ARG A 1251 -48.77 29.56 1.31
CA ARG A 1251 -47.86 28.49 1.75
C ARG A 1251 -46.56 28.45 0.94
N ALA A 1252 -46.12 29.59 0.45
CA ALA A 1252 -44.89 29.74 -0.30
C ALA A 1252 -43.66 29.36 0.55
N LEU A 1253 -43.27 28.08 0.48
CA LEU A 1253 -41.89 27.66 0.70
C LEU A 1253 -40.98 28.49 -0.22
N ILE A 1254 -39.81 28.89 0.28
CA ILE A 1254 -38.80 29.56 -0.56
C ILE A 1254 -38.40 28.56 -1.65
N PHE A 1255 -38.79 28.84 -2.90
CA PHE A 1255 -38.47 28.01 -4.06
C PHE A 1255 -37.01 28.20 -4.49
N VAL A 1256 -36.09 27.69 -3.67
CA VAL A 1256 -34.71 27.47 -4.12
C VAL A 1256 -34.75 26.38 -5.18
N VAL A 1257 -34.55 26.76 -6.44
CA VAL A 1257 -34.33 25.83 -7.54
C VAL A 1257 -32.93 25.24 -7.41
N PHE A 1258 -32.83 24.17 -6.64
CA PHE A 1258 -31.70 23.24 -6.69
C PHE A 1258 -31.73 22.47 -8.02
N VAL A 1259 -30.56 22.22 -8.62
CA VAL A 1259 -30.39 21.47 -9.87
C VAL A 1259 -29.20 20.53 -9.76
#